data_AF-U7PVY0-F1
#
_entry.id   AF-U7PVY0-F1
#
_cell.length_a   1.000
_cell.length_b   1.000
_cell.length_c   1.000
_cell.angle_alpha   90.00
_cell.angle_beta   90.00
_cell.angle_gamma   90.00
#
_symmetry.space_group_name_H-M   'P 1'
#
loop_
_entity.id
_entity.type
_entity.pdbx_description
1 polymer ?
#
loop_
_entity_poly.entity_id
_entity_poly.type
_entity_poly.pdbx_seq_one_letter_code
_entity_poly.pdbx_strand_id
1 'polypeptide(L)'
;MERPHLPDIDEPSANANTLFSWLEQQPEAQFQELAEALFVQLLANAAKSRVSSVNACAKLCGFVQHCATRAPDAVTEWAFRSATALRLFHFYIEWNEKDQHRSLKLVLDLVALLILQNPDEATRTALRNEILQTLVTIISRKSTRPLVKSSIGSLHYLLGKGVYDYEEVARAYGREVGDDDDIPTEPSLDTWRRLVADMFAWMTLHYVCPVAGKFLVAVFAYLQTTATFHEDGGSALFPEFSVEMWLQWLRNSLEVHPTILEDVKLYFFISFFKTDRTRSLQLLEILNKNEVSTATEKENNDTVGAVLQLAALEVGKKAGLVDDPGLNLTGKVAKGGVIVLNESALAGVLARAPTDVRSLALSLLVSSQSTTKPYSSTAFDLLQRYLPTYHAESDAKFRYELLAHTRDMALRLKSAIATMQRWGRGGKGDPSGQSKSSLKKMEAVKIDDATIQKTLTEHEAFLTWYLTFLRAEMAPTASYQRHFTSLKATSWLLRQRRDVSGGVSDILDMALVRRLFDDNAWVRCVLDLIMDPFDDVRDVATSLLVLAPPELVAAERGSLRDVLANFSRRADHRASQTARQDHADGAARCQGLMCSWAFNDLEAQKAILSQVLDVLETKIERAETDLASAAIRGSVHGEFASIRFIWAVLAKAKYSDADLATLVEVQARIVKSCERVWHVVKHVLCDDSPEGHIPDDLEDQGISNLDSKDLLSFSFRSINESSNTMRAIVSHIRFSRVKGTLTPSRAVFERIGNLAFEQLSTLRHRGALTTVAQTFTMCCQLAQDPSVTVPGTAEDATLVATWYKGTLNCIRTQISTTRRSAGIPALFSGILASSSTSQPAFFDAAIRTACSIAQQPANSAERAADGSRLPQVHAFNCLRDVFRSSLLSKRAERLLPECLQLAANSLRSDVWAIRNCGLLLLRSLIDCLFGTGESKASLESGWDGRTIRISYNKYPTLPGVLLSLLRTDKALSDEAVSSSSGHLQIESQQAAAESVFPALDIIRRAGPPETHRAELYEAVVHYLGSHLWHVREMAARTVCSFLVNNDNWAAGVQQLLLDKSAMTSVNRWHGSLLAVRFILVRVAGISGASVTGSLRPLLSVLDTLAAANGRFTTCPEVRAAYLEARNTIASLALQFNVSVGEAISKTVAAPADNVAVPSALLKAQTILQVNYTAVELDDRHMLENLVASVAVSDPDNATRLLETVQASWFGAAKQTPDTASWLTTVYVSVSLEVAAAAEVRAVALLNLAEVMDYLLFGDGRGNDNLLPAIDSLVYVWSATSQGAINPTLSWAVLRASGPILAASVRAKDRPSTSLLSVSAWVAMIKAAIDPAQTFDTRMAATEALRSFALATAAPFAAVANDNDLLLFVSCVYDTLNDDDDEIRDVAAEAAGAVLETPLIPGEAARRLPMWLASRFGASVGFVKQAAARMEGHSSTFEVTLWPSAATLLEEALEFDDALFLVEEHNLYVDEVREAKRWAAVIAGNTEGDGIGSLTGWLANGLEALVSHVRGPDGDDGPLGWTAAPGVFAVCARLILGTRAVLAHQIEATDTNLQRLSTLLTTFQEAGEKAHVHGLLLAMAKEKVAM
;
A
#
# COMPACT_ATOMS: atom_id res chain seq x y z
N MET A 1 -59.36 -12.30 -38.42
CA MET A 1 -58.45 -13.32 -37.84
C MET A 1 -57.91 -12.74 -36.56
N GLU A 2 -58.24 -13.34 -35.41
CA GLU A 2 -57.62 -13.00 -34.14
C GLU A 2 -56.11 -13.27 -34.24
N ARG A 3 -55.27 -12.30 -33.88
CA ARG A 3 -53.84 -12.56 -33.74
C ARG A 3 -53.67 -13.58 -32.60
N PRO A 4 -52.91 -14.67 -32.77
CA PRO A 4 -52.68 -15.62 -31.70
C PRO A 4 -52.07 -14.92 -30.48
N HIS A 5 -52.60 -15.20 -29.29
CA HIS A 5 -51.98 -14.73 -28.05
C HIS A 5 -50.62 -15.40 -27.86
N LEU A 6 -49.57 -14.61 -27.62
CA LEU A 6 -48.24 -15.12 -27.33
C LEU A 6 -48.24 -15.89 -26.00
N PRO A 7 -47.54 -17.03 -25.92
CA PRO A 7 -47.35 -17.78 -24.68
C PRO A 7 -46.72 -16.92 -23.57
N ASP A 8 -47.13 -17.14 -22.32
CA ASP A 8 -46.42 -16.55 -21.18
C ASP A 8 -45.07 -17.26 -20.99
N ILE A 9 -43.99 -16.52 -21.21
CA ILE A 9 -42.62 -17.03 -21.12
C ILE A 9 -42.12 -17.21 -19.68
N ASP A 10 -42.80 -16.59 -18.71
CA ASP A 10 -42.48 -16.68 -17.28
C ASP A 10 -43.12 -17.92 -16.62
N GLU A 11 -43.98 -18.65 -17.34
CA GLU A 11 -44.48 -19.94 -16.87
C GLU A 11 -43.32 -20.96 -16.65
N PRO A 12 -43.33 -21.71 -15.52
CA PRO A 12 -42.33 -22.74 -15.26
C PRO A 12 -42.28 -23.85 -16.33
N SER A 13 -43.42 -24.14 -16.96
CA SER A 13 -43.60 -25.11 -18.05
C SER A 13 -43.00 -24.66 -19.38
N ALA A 14 -42.93 -23.35 -19.62
CA ALA A 14 -42.47 -22.80 -20.89
C ALA A 14 -40.95 -22.95 -21.05
N ASN A 15 -40.51 -23.81 -21.97
CA ASN A 15 -39.11 -23.99 -22.36
C ASN A 15 -38.93 -23.84 -23.88
N ALA A 16 -37.69 -23.90 -24.36
CA ALA A 16 -37.39 -23.74 -25.79
C ALA A 16 -38.17 -24.73 -26.69
N ASN A 17 -38.34 -25.98 -26.26
CA ASN A 17 -39.09 -26.98 -27.02
C ASN A 17 -40.59 -26.68 -27.05
N THR A 18 -41.18 -26.26 -25.92
CA THR A 18 -42.62 -25.97 -25.87
C THR A 18 -42.98 -24.71 -26.66
N LEU A 19 -42.12 -23.70 -26.63
CA LEU A 19 -42.30 -22.48 -27.43
C LEU A 19 -42.15 -22.76 -28.93
N PHE A 20 -41.17 -23.59 -29.31
CA PHE A 20 -41.01 -24.03 -30.69
C PHE A 20 -42.19 -24.88 -31.17
N SER A 21 -42.64 -25.85 -30.36
CA SER A 21 -43.81 -26.67 -30.68
C SER A 21 -45.11 -25.85 -30.77
N TRP A 22 -45.25 -24.80 -29.96
CA TRP A 22 -46.37 -23.87 -30.08
C TRP A 22 -46.32 -23.10 -31.40
N LEU A 23 -45.14 -22.68 -31.85
CA LEU A 23 -44.94 -22.01 -33.13
C LEU A 23 -45.30 -22.94 -34.30
N GLU A 24 -44.93 -24.23 -34.24
CA GLU A 24 -45.30 -25.24 -35.25
C GLU A 24 -46.82 -25.44 -35.40
N GLN A 25 -47.60 -25.15 -34.35
CA GLN A 25 -49.07 -25.28 -34.37
C GLN A 25 -49.77 -24.06 -35.01
N GLN A 26 -49.04 -23.00 -35.34
CA GLN A 26 -49.61 -21.79 -35.93
C GLN A 26 -49.73 -21.90 -37.46
N PRO A 27 -50.48 -21.02 -38.14
CA PRO A 27 -50.51 -20.99 -39.60
C PRO A 27 -49.16 -20.55 -40.19
N GLU A 28 -48.71 -21.22 -41.25
CA GLU A 28 -47.42 -20.97 -41.89
C GLU A 28 -47.22 -19.50 -42.34
N ALA A 29 -48.29 -18.86 -42.81
CA ALA A 29 -48.27 -17.45 -43.22
C ALA A 29 -47.93 -16.45 -42.08
N GLN A 30 -48.05 -16.88 -40.81
CA GLN A 30 -47.77 -16.04 -39.63
C GLN A 30 -46.45 -16.41 -38.93
N PHE A 31 -45.77 -17.47 -39.38
CA PHE A 31 -44.58 -18.01 -38.73
C PHE A 31 -43.50 -16.98 -38.45
N GLN A 32 -43.19 -16.12 -39.42
CA GLN A 32 -42.14 -15.12 -39.27
C GLN A 32 -42.52 -14.00 -38.28
N GLU A 33 -43.78 -13.54 -38.30
CA GLU A 33 -44.27 -12.49 -37.37
C GLU A 33 -44.31 -13.01 -35.93
N LEU A 34 -44.74 -14.27 -35.73
CA LEU A 34 -44.84 -14.88 -34.40
C LEU A 34 -43.48 -15.28 -33.83
N ALA A 35 -42.56 -15.79 -34.67
CA ALA A 35 -41.19 -16.06 -34.26
C ALA A 35 -40.48 -14.77 -33.81
N GLU A 36 -40.67 -13.67 -34.55
CA GLU A 36 -40.14 -12.35 -34.22
C GLU A 36 -40.69 -11.85 -32.87
N ALA A 37 -42.00 -11.97 -32.65
CA ALA A 37 -42.62 -11.52 -31.41
C ALA A 37 -42.16 -12.34 -30.18
N LEU A 38 -42.04 -13.66 -30.32
CA LEU A 38 -41.47 -14.52 -29.28
C LEU A 38 -40.00 -14.18 -28.99
N PHE A 39 -39.20 -13.94 -30.04
CA PHE A 39 -37.81 -13.54 -29.90
C PHE A 39 -37.67 -12.22 -29.12
N VAL A 40 -38.48 -11.21 -29.43
CA VAL A 40 -38.48 -9.92 -28.70
C VAL A 40 -38.77 -10.13 -27.21
N GLN A 41 -39.79 -10.94 -26.86
CA GLN A 41 -40.14 -11.22 -25.46
C GLN A 41 -39.03 -12.00 -24.73
N LEU A 42 -38.49 -13.04 -25.36
CA LEU A 42 -37.41 -13.85 -24.80
C LEU A 42 -36.13 -13.03 -24.60
N LEU A 43 -35.81 -12.16 -25.54
CA LEU A 43 -34.66 -11.25 -25.46
C LEU A 43 -34.83 -10.25 -24.31
N ALA A 44 -36.02 -9.64 -24.19
CA ALA A 44 -36.32 -8.72 -23.08
C ALA A 44 -36.28 -9.42 -21.72
N ASN A 45 -36.71 -10.68 -21.64
CA ASN A 45 -36.63 -11.46 -20.41
C ASN A 45 -35.19 -11.87 -20.06
N ALA A 46 -34.41 -12.26 -21.07
CA ALA A 46 -32.98 -12.52 -20.92
C ALA A 46 -32.18 -11.26 -20.56
N ALA A 47 -32.69 -10.08 -20.90
CA ALA A 47 -32.17 -8.77 -20.51
C ALA A 47 -32.53 -8.35 -19.07
N LYS A 48 -33.15 -9.22 -18.26
CA LYS A 48 -33.35 -9.01 -16.82
C LYS A 48 -32.14 -9.57 -16.03
N SER A 49 -31.87 -9.02 -14.84
CA SER A 49 -30.79 -9.52 -13.97
C SER A 49 -30.96 -11.02 -13.66
N ARG A 50 -29.84 -11.75 -13.50
CA ARG A 50 -29.85 -13.17 -13.11
C ARG A 50 -30.67 -13.45 -11.84
N VAL A 51 -30.74 -12.49 -10.91
CA VAL A 51 -31.52 -12.65 -9.67
C VAL A 51 -33.02 -12.74 -9.97
N SER A 52 -33.49 -12.14 -11.07
CA SER A 52 -34.90 -12.14 -11.47
C SER A 52 -35.24 -13.13 -12.59
N SER A 53 -34.28 -13.64 -13.38
CA SER A 53 -34.56 -14.63 -14.43
C SER A 53 -33.57 -15.81 -14.45
N VAL A 54 -33.98 -16.94 -13.90
CA VAL A 54 -33.19 -18.19 -13.99
C VAL A 54 -33.47 -18.86 -15.35
N ASN A 55 -32.42 -19.21 -16.09
CA ASN A 55 -32.47 -19.91 -17.40
C ASN A 55 -33.00 -19.13 -18.63
N ALA A 56 -33.35 -17.84 -18.53
CA ALA A 56 -33.89 -17.08 -19.66
C ALA A 56 -33.01 -17.10 -20.93
N CYS A 57 -31.68 -16.92 -20.77
CA CYS A 57 -30.74 -17.02 -21.90
C CYS A 57 -30.73 -18.41 -22.57
N ALA A 58 -30.87 -19.48 -21.80
CA ALA A 58 -30.91 -20.83 -22.36
C ALA A 58 -32.21 -21.08 -23.14
N LYS A 59 -33.35 -20.55 -22.65
CA LYS A 59 -34.63 -20.57 -23.37
C LYS A 59 -34.52 -19.81 -24.70
N LEU A 60 -33.97 -18.60 -24.68
CA LEU A 60 -33.73 -17.77 -25.87
C LEU A 60 -32.88 -18.50 -26.92
N CYS A 61 -31.69 -18.98 -26.53
CA CYS A 61 -30.77 -19.63 -27.48
C CYS A 61 -31.37 -20.94 -28.02
N GLY A 62 -32.00 -21.74 -27.16
CA GLY A 62 -32.64 -22.98 -27.58
C GLY A 62 -33.78 -22.75 -28.58
N PHE A 63 -34.62 -21.72 -28.37
CA PHE A 63 -35.71 -21.40 -29.28
C PHE A 63 -35.19 -21.03 -30.67
N VAL A 64 -34.25 -20.09 -30.77
CA VAL A 64 -33.68 -19.66 -32.06
C VAL A 64 -32.91 -20.79 -32.73
N GLN A 65 -32.19 -21.62 -31.97
CA GLN A 65 -31.50 -22.79 -32.51
C GLN A 65 -32.48 -23.81 -33.11
N HIS A 66 -33.64 -24.04 -32.47
CA HIS A 66 -34.70 -24.87 -33.05
C HIS A 66 -35.28 -24.25 -34.33
N CYS A 67 -35.52 -22.95 -34.35
CA CYS A 67 -35.93 -22.23 -35.56
C CYS A 67 -34.93 -22.37 -36.71
N ALA A 68 -33.62 -22.40 -36.42
CA ALA A 68 -32.59 -22.54 -37.46
C ALA A 68 -32.37 -23.98 -37.95
N THR A 69 -32.69 -25.01 -37.16
CA THR A 69 -32.30 -26.41 -37.45
C THR A 69 -33.46 -27.38 -37.67
N ARG A 70 -34.66 -27.09 -37.15
CA ARG A 70 -35.78 -28.03 -37.13
C ARG A 70 -37.03 -27.52 -37.85
N ALA A 71 -37.02 -26.27 -38.33
CA ALA A 71 -38.23 -25.58 -38.73
C ALA A 71 -38.50 -25.62 -40.25
N PRO A 72 -39.75 -25.38 -40.68
CA PRO A 72 -40.10 -25.17 -42.09
C PRO A 72 -39.31 -24.00 -42.69
N ASP A 73 -39.11 -24.00 -44.01
CA ASP A 73 -38.27 -23.06 -44.74
C ASP A 73 -38.51 -21.59 -44.33
N ALA A 74 -39.77 -21.18 -44.14
CA ALA A 74 -40.12 -19.81 -43.74
C ALA A 74 -39.60 -19.38 -42.35
N VAL A 75 -39.56 -20.30 -41.37
CA VAL A 75 -39.05 -20.04 -40.00
C VAL A 75 -37.52 -20.10 -39.98
N THR A 76 -36.95 -21.04 -40.75
CA THR A 76 -35.50 -21.16 -40.93
C THR A 76 -34.95 -19.89 -41.60
N GLU A 77 -35.63 -19.37 -42.63
CA GLU A 77 -35.33 -18.09 -43.27
C GLU A 77 -35.36 -16.93 -42.27
N TRP A 78 -36.36 -16.88 -41.38
CA TRP A 78 -36.41 -15.88 -40.31
C TRP A 78 -35.21 -15.98 -39.35
N ALA A 79 -34.84 -17.19 -38.94
CA ALA A 79 -33.74 -17.41 -38.00
C ALA A 79 -32.40 -16.95 -38.57
N PHE A 80 -32.17 -17.13 -39.89
CA PHE A 80 -30.96 -16.72 -40.60
C PHE A 80 -30.95 -15.26 -41.08
N ARG A 81 -31.98 -14.46 -40.76
CA ARG A 81 -31.98 -13.02 -41.06
C ARG A 81 -30.83 -12.30 -40.38
N SER A 82 -30.29 -11.30 -41.07
CA SER A 82 -29.26 -10.40 -40.51
C SER A 82 -29.68 -9.80 -39.15
N ALA A 83 -30.91 -9.28 -39.08
CA ALA A 83 -31.45 -8.65 -37.86
C ALA A 83 -31.46 -9.58 -36.63
N THR A 84 -31.72 -10.89 -36.81
CA THR A 84 -31.75 -11.87 -35.73
C THR A 84 -30.35 -12.07 -35.14
N ALA A 85 -29.36 -12.29 -36.01
CA ALA A 85 -27.97 -12.47 -35.61
C ALA A 85 -27.39 -11.19 -34.97
N LEU A 86 -27.64 -10.01 -35.55
CA LEU A 86 -27.18 -8.73 -35.01
C LEU A 86 -27.79 -8.41 -33.65
N ARG A 87 -29.09 -8.66 -33.43
CA ARG A 87 -29.72 -8.42 -32.13
C ARG A 87 -29.20 -9.37 -31.05
N LEU A 88 -28.93 -10.64 -31.39
CA LEU A 88 -28.29 -11.59 -30.49
C LEU A 88 -26.85 -11.17 -30.18
N PHE A 89 -26.10 -10.73 -31.18
CA PHE A 89 -24.75 -10.22 -31.01
C PHE A 89 -24.71 -8.97 -30.11
N HIS A 90 -25.55 -7.95 -30.40
CA HIS A 90 -25.68 -6.75 -29.57
C HIS A 90 -26.11 -7.06 -28.14
N PHE A 91 -27.08 -7.97 -27.97
CA PHE A 91 -27.46 -8.48 -26.66
C PHE A 91 -26.27 -9.12 -25.95
N TYR A 92 -25.52 -10.01 -26.62
CA TYR A 92 -24.36 -10.64 -26.02
C TYR A 92 -23.32 -9.61 -25.56
N ILE A 93 -22.88 -8.71 -26.45
CA ILE A 93 -21.80 -7.78 -26.11
C ILE A 93 -22.20 -6.82 -24.99
N GLU A 94 -23.46 -6.37 -24.95
CA GLU A 94 -23.94 -5.47 -23.91
C GLU A 94 -24.16 -6.15 -22.57
N TRP A 95 -24.67 -7.38 -22.58
CA TRP A 95 -25.11 -8.09 -21.39
C TRP A 95 -23.99 -8.92 -20.76
N ASN A 96 -23.04 -9.41 -21.54
CA ASN A 96 -21.81 -10.03 -21.03
C ASN A 96 -20.92 -9.05 -20.26
N GLU A 97 -21.03 -7.76 -20.55
CA GLU A 97 -20.37 -6.70 -19.77
C GLU A 97 -21.10 -6.40 -18.45
N LYS A 98 -22.43 -6.43 -18.46
CA LYS A 98 -23.28 -5.96 -17.35
C LYS A 98 -23.65 -7.06 -16.33
N ASP A 99 -23.83 -8.32 -16.75
CA ASP A 99 -24.19 -9.48 -15.89
C ASP A 99 -23.63 -10.79 -16.47
N GLN A 100 -22.32 -11.03 -16.34
CA GLN A 100 -21.66 -12.21 -16.90
C GLN A 100 -22.12 -13.52 -16.25
N HIS A 101 -22.64 -14.45 -17.05
CA HIS A 101 -22.95 -15.82 -16.61
C HIS A 101 -22.68 -16.86 -17.70
N ARG A 102 -22.49 -18.13 -17.29
CA ARG A 102 -22.07 -19.22 -18.19
C ARG A 102 -22.98 -19.39 -19.43
N SER A 103 -24.28 -19.18 -19.28
CA SER A 103 -25.25 -19.34 -20.39
C SER A 103 -25.13 -18.29 -21.51
N LEU A 104 -24.50 -17.13 -21.30
CA LEU A 104 -24.29 -16.14 -22.37
C LEU A 104 -23.38 -16.68 -23.49
N LYS A 105 -22.51 -17.63 -23.17
CA LYS A 105 -21.68 -18.31 -24.20
C LYS A 105 -22.53 -19.00 -25.27
N LEU A 106 -23.73 -19.47 -24.92
CA LEU A 106 -24.66 -20.08 -25.87
C LEU A 106 -25.14 -19.08 -26.93
N VAL A 107 -25.26 -17.79 -26.58
CA VAL A 107 -25.64 -16.74 -27.53
C VAL A 107 -24.55 -16.59 -28.58
N LEU A 108 -23.30 -16.59 -28.17
CA LEU A 108 -22.16 -16.46 -29.09
C LEU A 108 -21.97 -17.72 -29.96
N ASP A 109 -22.21 -18.90 -29.40
CA ASP A 109 -22.28 -20.16 -30.16
C ASP A 109 -23.37 -20.10 -31.24
N LEU A 110 -24.54 -19.58 -30.89
CA LEU A 110 -25.65 -19.41 -31.81
C LEU A 110 -25.33 -18.37 -32.90
N VAL A 111 -24.73 -17.22 -32.55
CA VAL A 111 -24.29 -16.22 -33.55
C VAL A 111 -23.28 -16.83 -34.53
N ALA A 112 -22.29 -17.59 -34.05
CA ALA A 112 -21.34 -18.27 -34.92
C ALA A 112 -22.03 -19.28 -35.86
N LEU A 113 -23.00 -20.04 -35.35
CA LEU A 113 -23.82 -20.96 -36.16
C LEU A 113 -24.61 -20.22 -37.24
N LEU A 114 -25.31 -19.13 -36.87
CA LEU A 114 -26.13 -18.33 -37.79
C LEU A 114 -25.31 -17.64 -38.88
N ILE A 115 -24.01 -17.43 -38.66
CA ILE A 115 -23.08 -16.94 -39.69
C ILE A 115 -22.59 -18.12 -40.54
N LEU A 116 -21.96 -19.14 -39.95
CA LEU A 116 -21.30 -20.22 -40.70
C LEU A 116 -22.28 -21.09 -41.52
N GLN A 117 -23.51 -21.26 -41.03
CA GLN A 117 -24.53 -22.07 -41.69
C GLN A 117 -25.56 -21.24 -42.46
N ASN A 118 -25.33 -19.92 -42.62
CA ASN A 118 -26.28 -19.06 -43.32
C ASN A 118 -26.43 -19.51 -44.78
N PRO A 119 -27.64 -19.81 -45.29
CA PRO A 119 -27.83 -20.25 -46.66
C PRO A 119 -27.58 -19.15 -47.71
N ASP A 120 -27.69 -17.87 -47.34
CA ASP A 120 -27.44 -16.74 -48.24
C ASP A 120 -26.00 -16.19 -48.07
N GLU A 121 -25.20 -16.29 -49.12
CA GLU A 121 -23.82 -15.80 -49.15
C GLU A 121 -23.73 -14.28 -48.95
N ALA A 122 -24.68 -13.51 -49.49
CA ALA A 122 -24.67 -12.05 -49.39
C ALA A 122 -24.94 -11.61 -47.94
N THR A 123 -25.98 -12.17 -47.31
CA THR A 123 -26.27 -11.96 -45.88
C THR A 123 -25.13 -12.44 -45.00
N ARG A 124 -24.53 -13.60 -45.31
CA ARG A 124 -23.37 -14.12 -44.58
C ARG A 124 -22.21 -13.12 -44.60
N THR A 125 -21.88 -12.61 -45.77
CA THR A 125 -20.77 -11.65 -45.96
C THR A 125 -21.07 -10.31 -45.28
N ALA A 126 -22.29 -9.79 -45.40
CA ALA A 126 -22.71 -8.57 -44.73
C ALA A 126 -22.63 -8.69 -43.20
N LEU A 127 -23.14 -9.79 -42.63
CA LEU A 127 -23.07 -10.08 -41.19
C LEU A 127 -21.64 -10.18 -40.69
N ARG A 128 -20.77 -10.91 -41.42
CA ARG A 128 -19.34 -11.01 -41.12
C ARG A 128 -18.71 -9.62 -41.08
N ASN A 129 -18.94 -8.80 -42.08
CA ASN A 129 -18.37 -7.44 -42.16
C ASN A 129 -18.90 -6.53 -41.05
N GLU A 130 -20.21 -6.50 -40.79
CA GLU A 130 -20.83 -5.61 -39.80
C GLU A 130 -20.42 -5.97 -38.35
N ILE A 131 -20.39 -7.26 -38.02
CA ILE A 131 -19.96 -7.73 -36.70
C ILE A 131 -18.46 -7.48 -36.52
N LEU A 132 -17.63 -7.85 -37.51
CA LEU A 132 -16.19 -7.61 -37.44
C LEU A 132 -15.88 -6.12 -37.29
N GLN A 133 -16.53 -5.27 -38.10
CA GLN A 133 -16.40 -3.83 -38.02
C GLN A 133 -16.75 -3.32 -36.62
N THR A 134 -17.91 -3.71 -36.08
CA THR A 134 -18.34 -3.32 -34.74
C THR A 134 -17.31 -3.71 -33.67
N LEU A 135 -16.80 -4.93 -33.72
CA LEU A 135 -15.80 -5.44 -32.79
C LEU A 135 -14.48 -4.66 -32.88
N VAL A 136 -14.00 -4.46 -34.11
CA VAL A 136 -12.74 -3.78 -34.38
C VAL A 136 -12.81 -2.32 -34.00
N THR A 137 -13.88 -1.58 -34.34
CA THR A 137 -14.04 -0.17 -33.94
C THR A 137 -14.05 0.00 -32.42
N ILE A 138 -14.61 -0.96 -31.65
CA ILE A 138 -14.52 -0.97 -30.18
C ILE A 138 -13.09 -1.26 -29.72
N ILE A 139 -12.43 -2.23 -30.32
CA ILE A 139 -11.06 -2.65 -29.96
C ILE A 139 -10.02 -1.58 -30.28
N SER A 140 -10.12 -0.90 -31.43
CA SER A 140 -9.22 0.16 -31.90
C SER A 140 -9.44 1.50 -31.21
N ARG A 141 -10.28 1.56 -30.17
CA ARG A 141 -10.62 2.76 -29.40
C ARG A 141 -11.33 3.84 -30.20
N LYS A 142 -11.87 3.52 -31.38
CA LYS A 142 -12.71 4.41 -32.20
C LYS A 142 -14.15 4.46 -31.72
N SER A 143 -14.63 3.43 -31.02
CA SER A 143 -15.92 3.43 -30.34
C SER A 143 -15.72 3.68 -28.84
N THR A 144 -16.49 4.59 -28.29
CA THR A 144 -16.49 4.88 -26.84
C THR A 144 -17.41 3.95 -26.03
N ARG A 145 -18.06 2.97 -26.69
CA ARG A 145 -18.91 1.98 -26.02
C ARG A 145 -18.05 1.17 -25.04
N PRO A 146 -18.42 1.07 -23.75
CA PRO A 146 -17.62 0.36 -22.74
C PRO A 146 -17.84 -1.16 -22.84
N LEU A 147 -17.67 -1.74 -24.03
CA LEU A 147 -17.99 -3.15 -24.37
C LEU A 147 -16.74 -3.94 -24.78
N VAL A 148 -15.55 -3.45 -24.41
CA VAL A 148 -14.27 -3.97 -24.92
C VAL A 148 -14.00 -5.41 -24.50
N LYS A 149 -14.27 -5.79 -23.25
CA LYS A 149 -14.08 -7.17 -22.77
C LYS A 149 -14.89 -8.14 -23.60
N SER A 150 -16.18 -7.82 -23.79
CA SER A 150 -17.08 -8.64 -24.60
C SER A 150 -16.69 -8.64 -26.07
N SER A 151 -16.14 -7.55 -26.59
CA SER A 151 -15.69 -7.45 -27.98
C SER A 151 -14.43 -8.27 -28.25
N ILE A 152 -13.38 -8.14 -27.44
CA ILE A 152 -12.17 -8.98 -27.53
C ILE A 152 -12.52 -10.45 -27.34
N GLY A 153 -13.36 -10.75 -26.34
CA GLY A 153 -13.83 -12.11 -26.07
C GLY A 153 -14.59 -12.70 -27.26
N SER A 154 -15.45 -11.91 -27.92
CA SER A 154 -16.19 -12.32 -29.11
C SER A 154 -15.25 -12.55 -30.29
N LEU A 155 -14.35 -11.61 -30.57
CA LEU A 155 -13.41 -11.71 -31.69
C LEU A 155 -12.53 -12.94 -31.57
N HIS A 156 -11.92 -13.16 -30.40
CA HIS A 156 -11.12 -14.35 -30.11
C HIS A 156 -11.92 -15.65 -30.27
N TYR A 157 -13.18 -15.66 -29.82
CA TYR A 157 -14.04 -16.83 -29.95
C TYR A 157 -14.40 -17.13 -31.42
N LEU A 158 -14.75 -16.10 -32.19
CA LEU A 158 -15.17 -16.22 -33.58
C LEU A 158 -14.00 -16.62 -34.48
N LEU A 159 -12.78 -16.14 -34.21
CA LEU A 159 -11.53 -16.67 -34.80
C LEU A 159 -11.37 -18.16 -34.52
N GLY A 160 -11.50 -18.58 -33.25
CA GLY A 160 -11.40 -19.99 -32.87
C GLY A 160 -12.49 -20.90 -33.45
N LYS A 161 -13.60 -20.34 -33.94
CA LYS A 161 -14.67 -21.06 -34.66
C LYS A 161 -14.51 -21.03 -36.18
N GLY A 162 -13.50 -20.33 -36.71
CA GLY A 162 -13.28 -20.18 -38.15
C GLY A 162 -14.27 -19.25 -38.85
N VAL A 163 -14.90 -18.32 -38.11
CA VAL A 163 -15.81 -17.32 -38.71
C VAL A 163 -15.02 -16.24 -39.46
N TYR A 164 -13.83 -15.91 -38.94
CA TYR A 164 -12.88 -14.99 -39.55
C TYR A 164 -11.51 -15.66 -39.63
N ASP A 165 -10.72 -15.26 -40.61
CA ASP A 165 -9.27 -15.50 -40.59
C ASP A 165 -8.54 -14.32 -39.92
N TYR A 166 -7.25 -14.51 -39.60
CA TYR A 166 -6.44 -13.48 -38.94
C TYR A 166 -6.15 -12.29 -39.86
N GLU A 167 -6.06 -12.51 -41.17
CA GLU A 167 -5.76 -11.45 -42.15
C GLU A 167 -6.94 -10.49 -42.31
N GLU A 168 -8.18 -10.99 -42.33
CA GLU A 168 -9.43 -10.24 -42.34
C GLU A 168 -9.52 -9.33 -41.12
N VAL A 169 -9.18 -9.84 -39.93
CA VAL A 169 -9.15 -9.05 -38.70
C VAL A 169 -8.11 -7.94 -38.78
N ALA A 170 -6.89 -8.25 -39.26
CA ALA A 170 -5.85 -7.24 -39.44
C ALA A 170 -6.21 -6.20 -40.50
N ARG A 171 -6.86 -6.60 -41.61
CA ARG A 171 -7.33 -5.69 -42.65
C ARG A 171 -8.43 -4.77 -42.14
N ALA A 172 -9.37 -5.31 -41.37
CA ALA A 172 -10.41 -4.53 -40.71
C ALA A 172 -9.81 -3.55 -39.69
N TYR A 173 -8.87 -3.99 -38.86
CA TYR A 173 -8.17 -3.14 -37.91
C TYR A 173 -7.32 -2.05 -38.59
N GLY A 174 -6.61 -2.41 -39.66
CA GLY A 174 -5.83 -1.47 -40.48
C GLY A 174 -6.69 -0.38 -41.11
N ARG A 175 -7.90 -0.71 -41.58
CA ARG A 175 -8.87 0.29 -42.07
C ARG A 175 -9.32 1.26 -40.96
N GLU A 176 -9.42 0.80 -39.73
CA GLU A 176 -9.84 1.66 -38.61
C GLU A 176 -8.72 2.56 -38.07
N VAL A 177 -7.46 2.14 -38.20
CA VAL A 177 -6.31 2.81 -37.56
C VAL A 177 -5.36 3.49 -38.57
N GLY A 178 -5.46 3.17 -39.86
CA GLY A 178 -4.71 3.84 -40.93
C GLY A 178 -5.21 5.27 -41.20
N ASP A 179 -4.34 6.09 -41.79
CA ASP A 179 -4.75 7.36 -42.39
C ASP A 179 -5.46 7.05 -43.72
N ASP A 180 -6.54 7.80 -44.04
CA ASP A 180 -7.48 7.51 -45.13
C ASP A 180 -6.83 7.30 -46.53
N ASP A 181 -5.58 7.74 -46.73
CA ASP A 181 -4.93 7.81 -48.05
C ASP A 181 -4.04 6.60 -48.43
N ASP A 182 -3.71 5.69 -47.51
CA ASP A 182 -2.90 4.49 -47.81
C ASP A 182 -3.47 3.26 -47.07
N ILE A 183 -4.50 2.63 -47.66
CA ILE A 183 -5.01 1.34 -47.15
C ILE A 183 -4.14 0.23 -47.76
N PRO A 184 -3.23 -0.41 -47.01
CA PRO A 184 -2.45 -1.51 -47.57
C PRO A 184 -3.39 -2.67 -47.87
N THR A 185 -3.32 -3.20 -49.10
CA THR A 185 -4.11 -4.38 -49.51
C THR A 185 -3.77 -5.63 -48.69
N GLU A 186 -2.54 -5.70 -48.17
CA GLU A 186 -2.05 -6.80 -47.34
C GLU A 186 -1.72 -6.32 -45.91
N PRO A 187 -2.05 -7.12 -44.87
CA PRO A 187 -1.73 -6.77 -43.49
C PRO A 187 -0.22 -6.68 -43.29
N SER A 188 0.27 -5.58 -42.72
CA SER A 188 1.70 -5.38 -42.42
C SER A 188 2.03 -5.76 -40.98
N LEU A 189 3.32 -5.99 -40.68
CA LEU A 189 3.78 -6.13 -39.29
C LEU A 189 3.50 -4.89 -38.44
N ASP A 190 3.44 -3.69 -39.05
CA ASP A 190 3.07 -2.47 -38.33
C ASP A 190 1.61 -2.49 -37.87
N THR A 191 0.70 -2.99 -38.72
CA THR A 191 -0.72 -3.16 -38.36
C THR A 191 -0.87 -4.07 -37.15
N TRP A 192 -0.12 -5.18 -37.12
CA TRP A 192 -0.11 -6.10 -35.98
C TRP A 192 0.53 -5.49 -34.73
N ARG A 193 1.62 -4.74 -34.88
CA ARG A 193 2.28 -4.02 -33.78
C ARG A 193 1.30 -3.07 -33.09
N ARG A 194 0.50 -2.32 -33.85
CA ARG A 194 -0.54 -1.41 -33.31
C ARG A 194 -1.64 -2.18 -32.57
N LEU A 195 -2.16 -3.26 -33.16
CA LEU A 195 -3.18 -4.09 -32.52
C LEU A 195 -2.68 -4.69 -31.20
N VAL A 196 -1.44 -5.18 -31.17
CA VAL A 196 -0.80 -5.72 -29.96
C VAL A 196 -0.64 -4.63 -28.90
N ALA A 197 -0.20 -3.43 -29.28
CA ALA A 197 -0.09 -2.29 -28.37
C ALA A 197 -1.45 -1.92 -27.77
N ASP A 198 -2.52 -1.90 -28.57
CA ASP A 198 -3.89 -1.67 -28.07
C ASP A 198 -4.33 -2.74 -27.08
N MET A 199 -4.04 -4.02 -27.36
CA MET A 199 -4.35 -5.12 -26.45
C MET A 199 -3.65 -4.97 -25.10
N PHE A 200 -2.35 -4.68 -25.09
CA PHE A 200 -1.63 -4.43 -23.84
C PHE A 200 -2.17 -3.19 -23.13
N ALA A 201 -2.48 -2.13 -23.86
CA ALA A 201 -3.06 -0.93 -23.27
C ALA A 201 -4.46 -1.16 -22.68
N TRP A 202 -5.25 -2.09 -23.23
CA TRP A 202 -6.52 -2.53 -22.64
C TRP A 202 -6.36 -3.37 -21.37
N MET A 203 -5.20 -4.00 -21.14
CA MET A 203 -4.90 -4.72 -19.90
C MET A 203 -4.70 -3.80 -18.69
N THR A 204 -4.74 -2.47 -18.87
CA THR A 204 -4.89 -1.53 -17.74
C THR A 204 -6.23 -1.72 -17.00
N LEU A 205 -7.20 -2.35 -17.66
CA LEU A 205 -8.50 -2.70 -17.09
C LEU A 205 -8.48 -4.17 -16.65
N HIS A 206 -8.32 -4.41 -15.35
CA HIS A 206 -8.14 -5.76 -14.78
C HIS A 206 -9.22 -6.78 -15.24
N TYR A 207 -10.46 -6.35 -15.47
CA TYR A 207 -11.55 -7.21 -15.93
C TYR A 207 -11.44 -7.64 -17.41
N VAL A 208 -10.59 -6.98 -18.21
CA VAL A 208 -10.31 -7.25 -19.63
C VAL A 208 -9.12 -8.20 -19.81
N CYS A 209 -8.18 -8.21 -18.86
CA CYS A 209 -6.93 -8.96 -18.93
C CYS A 209 -7.08 -10.45 -19.33
N PRO A 210 -8.06 -11.21 -18.82
CA PRO A 210 -8.22 -12.63 -19.19
C PRO A 210 -8.56 -12.87 -20.67
N VAL A 211 -9.27 -11.95 -21.32
CA VAL A 211 -9.65 -12.08 -22.73
C VAL A 211 -8.56 -11.51 -23.65
N ALA A 212 -7.96 -10.38 -23.27
CA ALA A 212 -6.84 -9.79 -24.00
C ALA A 212 -5.61 -10.73 -24.04
N GLY A 213 -5.23 -11.32 -22.90
CA GLY A 213 -4.09 -12.24 -22.83
C GLY A 213 -4.26 -13.47 -23.73
N LYS A 214 -5.46 -14.05 -23.80
CA LYS A 214 -5.74 -15.20 -24.69
C LYS A 214 -5.68 -14.80 -26.17
N PHE A 215 -6.24 -13.65 -26.51
CA PHE A 215 -6.22 -13.12 -27.87
C PHE A 215 -4.77 -12.86 -28.32
N LEU A 216 -3.94 -12.23 -27.48
CA LEU A 216 -2.51 -12.02 -27.74
C LEU A 216 -1.76 -13.33 -28.01
N VAL A 217 -1.98 -14.38 -27.20
CA VAL A 217 -1.38 -15.70 -27.44
C VAL A 217 -1.78 -16.27 -28.80
N ALA A 218 -3.06 -16.13 -29.18
CA ALA A 218 -3.55 -16.60 -30.47
C ALA A 218 -2.94 -15.81 -31.65
N VAL A 219 -2.79 -14.48 -31.52
CA VAL A 219 -2.17 -13.61 -32.54
C VAL A 219 -0.68 -13.93 -32.73
N PHE A 220 0.10 -14.05 -31.65
CA PHE A 220 1.51 -14.39 -31.76
C PHE A 220 1.74 -15.80 -32.32
N ALA A 221 0.87 -16.76 -31.99
CA ALA A 221 0.93 -18.09 -32.57
C ALA A 221 0.71 -18.06 -34.10
N TYR A 222 -0.23 -17.22 -34.57
CA TYR A 222 -0.48 -16.99 -35.99
C TYR A 222 0.74 -16.34 -36.70
N LEU A 223 1.21 -15.18 -36.21
CA LEU A 223 2.32 -14.42 -36.83
C LEU A 223 3.59 -15.24 -37.00
N GLN A 224 3.84 -16.16 -36.08
CA GLN A 224 5.01 -17.01 -36.16
C GLN A 224 4.84 -18.20 -37.12
N THR A 225 3.62 -18.70 -37.30
CA THR A 225 3.33 -19.71 -38.32
C THR A 225 3.63 -19.14 -39.71
N THR A 226 3.22 -17.89 -39.95
CA THR A 226 3.51 -17.14 -41.18
C THR A 226 4.99 -16.77 -41.37
N ALA A 227 5.81 -16.87 -40.32
CA ALA A 227 7.25 -16.62 -40.38
C ALA A 227 8.08 -17.89 -40.67
N THR A 228 7.53 -19.10 -40.44
CA THR A 228 8.32 -20.35 -40.42
C THR A 228 7.89 -21.42 -41.43
N PHE A 229 6.65 -21.43 -41.92
CA PHE A 229 6.13 -22.56 -42.70
C PHE A 229 5.26 -22.13 -43.88
N HIS A 230 5.47 -22.77 -45.04
CA HIS A 230 4.48 -22.95 -46.09
C HIS A 230 4.60 -24.38 -46.62
N GLU A 231 3.46 -25.09 -46.71
CA GLU A 231 3.40 -26.45 -47.24
C GLU A 231 3.79 -26.54 -48.74
N ASP A 232 3.78 -25.42 -49.49
CA ASP A 232 3.91 -25.41 -50.96
C ASP A 232 4.93 -24.39 -51.52
N GLY A 233 6.13 -24.26 -50.94
CA GLY A 233 7.28 -23.61 -51.61
C GLY A 233 7.22 -22.09 -51.87
N GLY A 234 6.28 -21.37 -51.24
CA GLY A 234 6.19 -19.90 -51.27
C GLY A 234 7.07 -19.20 -50.23
N SER A 235 7.37 -17.91 -50.45
CA SER A 235 8.05 -17.04 -49.46
C SER A 235 7.20 -16.89 -48.20
N ALA A 236 7.83 -16.86 -47.02
CA ALA A 236 7.16 -16.50 -45.77
C ALA A 236 6.52 -15.11 -45.88
N LEU A 237 5.32 -14.94 -45.30
CA LEU A 237 4.57 -13.68 -45.27
C LEU A 237 5.26 -12.63 -44.38
N PHE A 238 5.79 -13.05 -43.22
CA PHE A 238 6.50 -12.19 -42.28
C PHE A 238 7.83 -12.81 -41.81
N PRO A 239 8.84 -12.95 -42.69
CA PRO A 239 10.12 -13.58 -42.36
C PRO A 239 10.89 -12.84 -41.27
N GLU A 240 10.61 -11.55 -41.08
CA GLU A 240 11.25 -10.67 -40.09
C GLU A 240 10.70 -10.88 -38.66
N PHE A 241 9.53 -11.52 -38.52
CA PHE A 241 8.90 -11.71 -37.22
C PHE A 241 9.70 -12.71 -36.37
N SER A 242 10.21 -12.23 -35.24
CA SER A 242 11.09 -12.95 -34.32
C SER A 242 10.63 -12.79 -32.87
N VAL A 243 11.23 -13.59 -31.97
CA VAL A 243 10.92 -13.51 -30.53
C VAL A 243 11.35 -12.16 -29.95
N GLU A 244 12.50 -11.66 -30.40
CA GLU A 244 13.07 -10.36 -30.05
C GLU A 244 12.14 -9.22 -30.47
N MET A 245 11.52 -9.32 -31.65
CA MET A 245 10.62 -8.28 -32.17
C MET A 245 9.38 -8.10 -31.30
N TRP A 246 8.65 -9.18 -30.97
CA TRP A 246 7.46 -9.04 -30.13
C TRP A 246 7.81 -8.76 -28.66
N LEU A 247 8.97 -9.23 -28.17
CA LEU A 247 9.49 -8.84 -26.86
C LEU A 247 9.70 -7.32 -26.80
N GLN A 248 10.24 -6.71 -27.87
CA GLN A 248 10.35 -5.26 -27.96
C GLN A 248 8.98 -4.58 -27.97
N TRP A 249 7.97 -5.16 -28.64
CA TRP A 249 6.60 -4.62 -28.59
C TRP A 249 6.01 -4.64 -27.18
N LEU A 250 6.28 -5.71 -26.41
CA LEU A 250 5.87 -5.80 -25.01
C LEU A 250 6.62 -4.79 -24.13
N ARG A 251 7.93 -4.61 -24.33
CA ARG A 251 8.73 -3.59 -23.64
C ARG A 251 8.18 -2.19 -23.86
N ASN A 252 8.00 -1.80 -25.13
CA ASN A 252 7.40 -0.52 -25.49
C ASN A 252 6.01 -0.32 -24.83
N SER A 253 5.22 -1.39 -24.72
CA SER A 253 3.89 -1.32 -24.08
C SER A 253 3.97 -1.17 -22.56
N LEU A 254 4.94 -1.82 -21.91
CA LEU A 254 5.15 -1.74 -20.47
C LEU A 254 5.83 -0.42 -20.06
N GLU A 255 6.62 0.21 -20.92
CA GLU A 255 7.14 1.57 -20.71
C GLU A 255 5.99 2.57 -20.58
N VAL A 256 4.93 2.40 -21.39
CA VAL A 256 3.73 3.24 -21.34
C VAL A 256 2.81 2.84 -20.17
N HIS A 257 2.73 1.55 -19.85
CA HIS A 257 1.83 0.99 -18.85
C HIS A 257 2.51 -0.01 -17.91
N PRO A 258 3.38 0.43 -16.99
CA PRO A 258 4.18 -0.50 -16.15
C PRO A 258 3.31 -1.38 -15.22
N THR A 259 2.12 -0.91 -14.86
CA THR A 259 1.20 -1.59 -13.94
C THR A 259 0.58 -2.89 -14.48
N ILE A 260 0.61 -3.12 -15.80
CA ILE A 260 -0.03 -4.31 -16.39
C ILE A 260 0.83 -5.58 -16.25
N LEU A 261 2.07 -5.48 -15.76
CA LEU A 261 2.99 -6.62 -15.77
C LEU A 261 2.47 -7.84 -14.99
N GLU A 262 1.85 -7.63 -13.83
CA GLU A 262 1.26 -8.75 -13.06
C GLU A 262 0.12 -9.42 -13.83
N ASP A 263 -0.67 -8.64 -14.58
CA ASP A 263 -1.69 -9.16 -15.47
C ASP A 263 -1.09 -9.87 -16.69
N VAL A 264 0.03 -9.38 -17.23
CA VAL A 264 0.80 -10.04 -18.30
C VAL A 264 1.36 -11.38 -17.79
N LYS A 265 1.92 -11.45 -16.57
CA LYS A 265 2.33 -12.72 -15.95
C LYS A 265 1.17 -13.72 -15.89
N LEU A 266 0.05 -13.29 -15.33
CA LEU A 266 -1.08 -14.17 -15.02
C LEU A 266 -1.86 -14.63 -16.26
N TYR A 267 -2.12 -13.71 -17.19
CA TYR A 267 -3.04 -13.95 -18.30
C TYR A 267 -2.34 -14.20 -19.65
N PHE A 268 -1.13 -13.67 -19.84
CA PHE A 268 -0.34 -13.85 -21.06
C PHE A 268 0.74 -14.92 -20.91
N PHE A 269 1.77 -14.73 -20.05
CA PHE A 269 2.92 -15.65 -19.97
C PHE A 269 2.52 -17.08 -19.60
N ILE A 270 1.66 -17.27 -18.60
CA ILE A 270 1.18 -18.62 -18.23
C ILE A 270 0.50 -19.34 -19.40
N SER A 271 -0.28 -18.60 -20.18
CA SER A 271 -1.00 -19.14 -21.35
C SER A 271 -0.01 -19.42 -22.49
N PHE A 272 0.91 -18.50 -22.77
CA PHE A 272 1.94 -18.62 -23.79
C PHE A 272 2.85 -19.83 -23.53
N PHE A 273 3.39 -19.95 -22.32
CA PHE A 273 4.29 -21.04 -21.92
C PHE A 273 3.66 -22.43 -21.95
N LYS A 274 2.33 -22.52 -21.78
CA LYS A 274 1.59 -23.78 -21.93
C LYS A 274 1.32 -24.15 -23.38
N THR A 275 1.23 -23.16 -24.27
CA THR A 275 0.80 -23.36 -25.67
C THR A 275 1.98 -23.66 -26.59
N ASP A 276 3.12 -22.97 -26.40
CA ASP A 276 4.27 -23.06 -27.31
C ASP A 276 5.60 -23.22 -26.57
N ARG A 277 6.02 -24.47 -26.33
CA ARG A 277 7.24 -24.76 -25.55
C ARG A 277 8.52 -24.25 -26.23
N THR A 278 8.68 -24.50 -27.53
CA THR A 278 9.94 -24.20 -28.25
C THR A 278 10.25 -22.70 -28.20
N ARG A 279 9.24 -21.86 -28.45
CA ARG A 279 9.41 -20.40 -28.45
C ARG A 279 9.53 -19.83 -27.05
N SER A 280 8.84 -20.44 -26.09
CA SER A 280 9.03 -20.10 -24.69
C SER A 280 10.48 -20.32 -24.26
N LEU A 281 11.12 -21.41 -24.70
CA LEU A 281 12.54 -21.64 -24.43
C LEU A 281 13.44 -20.61 -25.13
N GLN A 282 13.16 -20.24 -26.39
CA GLN A 282 13.91 -19.18 -27.08
C GLN A 282 13.82 -17.83 -26.35
N LEU A 283 12.60 -17.40 -25.97
CA LEU A 283 12.38 -16.19 -25.19
C LEU A 283 13.16 -16.22 -23.87
N LEU A 284 13.03 -17.32 -23.12
CA LEU A 284 13.67 -17.46 -21.81
C LEU A 284 15.20 -17.53 -21.95
N GLU A 285 15.74 -18.10 -23.02
CA GLU A 285 17.18 -18.10 -23.30
C GLU A 285 17.73 -16.69 -23.56
N ILE A 286 17.02 -15.87 -24.37
CA ILE A 286 17.36 -14.46 -24.60
C ILE A 286 17.38 -13.70 -23.28
N LEU A 287 16.33 -13.88 -22.47
CA LEU A 287 16.18 -13.24 -21.16
C LEU A 287 17.15 -13.77 -20.09
N ASN A 288 17.69 -14.98 -20.24
CA ASN A 288 18.65 -15.55 -19.28
C ASN A 288 20.11 -15.17 -19.60
N LYS A 289 20.42 -14.85 -20.87
CA LYS A 289 21.76 -14.45 -21.33
C LYS A 289 22.05 -12.96 -21.18
N ASN A 290 21.05 -12.12 -21.35
CA ASN A 290 21.22 -10.68 -21.11
C ASN A 290 21.57 -10.48 -19.64
N GLU A 291 22.66 -9.77 -19.34
CA GLU A 291 22.82 -9.20 -18.00
C GLU A 291 21.54 -8.39 -17.75
N VAL A 292 20.84 -8.69 -16.65
CA VAL A 292 19.63 -7.96 -16.26
C VAL A 292 20.05 -6.50 -16.22
N SER A 293 19.62 -5.68 -17.20
CA SER A 293 20.18 -4.35 -17.51
C SER A 293 20.77 -3.75 -16.24
N THR A 294 22.07 -3.94 -16.04
CA THR A 294 22.73 -3.43 -14.87
C THR A 294 22.70 -1.94 -15.10
N ALA A 295 21.83 -1.22 -14.40
CA ALA A 295 21.66 0.22 -14.51
C ALA A 295 23.03 0.91 -14.35
N THR A 296 23.77 1.01 -15.45
CA THR A 296 24.91 1.87 -15.63
C THR A 296 24.33 3.18 -16.10
N GLU A 297 24.53 4.23 -15.30
CA GLU A 297 24.33 5.69 -15.44
C GLU A 297 23.45 6.27 -16.58
N LYS A 298 23.39 5.67 -17.77
CA LYS A 298 22.57 6.09 -18.91
C LYS A 298 21.12 5.58 -18.87
N GLU A 299 20.80 4.55 -18.11
CA GLU A 299 19.47 3.90 -18.16
C GLU A 299 18.88 3.61 -16.77
N ASN A 300 18.80 4.63 -15.89
CA ASN A 300 17.90 4.57 -14.73
C ASN A 300 16.43 4.28 -15.11
N ASN A 301 16.08 4.34 -16.40
CA ASN A 301 14.73 4.16 -16.90
C ASN A 301 14.33 2.73 -17.32
N ASP A 302 15.24 1.77 -17.55
CA ASP A 302 14.82 0.40 -17.96
C ASP A 302 14.51 -0.54 -16.77
N THR A 303 13.97 0.03 -15.69
CA THR A 303 13.37 -0.78 -14.60
C THR A 303 12.32 -1.73 -15.19
N VAL A 304 11.57 -1.27 -16.18
CA VAL A 304 10.55 -2.06 -16.88
C VAL A 304 11.13 -3.32 -17.53
N GLY A 305 12.23 -3.21 -18.28
CA GLY A 305 12.90 -4.34 -18.92
C GLY A 305 13.47 -5.33 -17.93
N ALA A 306 14.05 -4.85 -16.82
CA ALA A 306 14.56 -5.71 -15.75
C ALA A 306 13.43 -6.48 -15.04
N VAL A 307 12.34 -5.80 -14.65
CA VAL A 307 11.19 -6.47 -14.01
C VAL A 307 10.56 -7.47 -14.98
N LEU A 308 10.40 -7.12 -16.27
CA LEU A 308 9.89 -8.02 -17.31
C LEU A 308 10.75 -9.29 -17.46
N GLN A 309 12.07 -9.13 -17.53
CA GLN A 309 13.01 -10.23 -17.67
C GLN A 309 12.89 -11.21 -16.50
N LEU A 310 12.95 -10.70 -15.26
CA LEU A 310 12.86 -11.54 -14.06
C LEU A 310 11.47 -12.17 -13.91
N ALA A 311 10.41 -11.42 -14.24
CA ALA A 311 9.03 -11.89 -14.26
C ALA A 311 8.82 -13.09 -15.19
N ALA A 312 9.32 -12.98 -16.43
CA ALA A 312 9.20 -14.05 -17.41
C ALA A 312 10.00 -15.29 -16.98
N LEU A 313 11.22 -15.11 -16.46
CA LEU A 313 12.03 -16.20 -15.91
C LEU A 313 11.33 -16.89 -14.73
N GLU A 314 10.69 -16.15 -13.84
CA GLU A 314 9.96 -16.68 -12.68
C GLU A 314 8.77 -17.54 -13.12
N VAL A 315 7.95 -17.03 -14.07
CA VAL A 315 6.84 -17.79 -14.63
C VAL A 315 7.35 -19.00 -15.43
N GLY A 316 8.47 -18.87 -16.13
CA GLY A 316 9.14 -19.95 -16.85
C GLY A 316 9.61 -21.06 -15.92
N LYS A 317 10.09 -20.70 -14.72
CA LYS A 317 10.47 -21.65 -13.66
C LYS A 317 9.25 -22.39 -13.11
N LYS A 318 8.16 -21.66 -12.81
CA LYS A 318 6.88 -22.25 -12.39
C LYS A 318 6.28 -23.18 -13.46
N ALA A 319 6.52 -22.89 -14.74
CA ALA A 319 6.11 -23.71 -15.88
C ALA A 319 7.05 -24.92 -16.17
N GLY A 320 8.21 -25.03 -15.50
CA GLY A 320 9.20 -26.08 -15.76
C GLY A 320 9.98 -25.91 -17.07
N LEU A 321 10.19 -24.66 -17.50
CA LEU A 321 10.99 -24.26 -18.66
C LEU A 321 12.36 -23.69 -18.25
N VAL A 322 12.43 -23.06 -17.08
CA VAL A 322 13.67 -22.63 -16.42
C VAL A 322 13.93 -23.54 -15.23
N ASP A 323 15.18 -23.95 -15.04
CA ASP A 323 15.59 -24.81 -13.93
C ASP A 323 16.82 -24.28 -13.21
N ASP A 324 16.94 -24.65 -11.94
CA ASP A 324 18.06 -24.30 -11.08
C ASP A 324 19.34 -25.04 -11.52
N PRO A 325 20.52 -24.37 -11.54
CA PRO A 325 21.79 -25.05 -11.66
C PRO A 325 22.04 -25.99 -10.47
N GLY A 326 22.84 -27.04 -10.67
CA GLY A 326 23.22 -27.98 -9.62
C GLY A 326 22.52 -29.34 -9.69
N LEU A 327 22.43 -30.01 -8.54
CA LEU A 327 22.08 -31.43 -8.44
C LEU A 327 20.59 -31.69 -8.71
N ASN A 328 20.27 -32.53 -9.70
CA ASN A 328 18.90 -33.00 -9.95
C ASN A 328 18.68 -34.41 -9.38
N LEU A 329 18.13 -34.49 -8.18
CA LEU A 329 17.85 -35.76 -7.49
C LEU A 329 16.88 -36.68 -8.22
N THR A 330 16.03 -36.15 -9.11
CA THR A 330 15.01 -36.98 -9.78
C THR A 330 15.52 -37.74 -11.00
N GLY A 331 16.71 -37.40 -11.50
CA GLY A 331 17.26 -37.94 -12.76
C GLY A 331 16.44 -37.61 -14.02
N LYS A 332 15.25 -36.99 -13.87
CA LYS A 332 14.40 -36.59 -14.99
C LYS A 332 14.99 -35.34 -15.63
N VAL A 333 15.73 -35.53 -16.72
CA VAL A 333 15.92 -34.46 -17.71
C VAL A 333 14.54 -34.16 -18.28
N ALA A 334 14.06 -32.92 -18.19
CA ALA A 334 12.76 -32.59 -18.75
C ALA A 334 12.77 -32.89 -20.26
N LYS A 335 11.76 -33.61 -20.75
CA LYS A 335 11.64 -33.92 -22.18
C LYS A 335 11.49 -32.61 -22.96
N GLY A 336 12.42 -32.34 -23.89
CA GLY A 336 12.33 -31.20 -24.81
C GLY A 336 13.07 -29.92 -24.40
N GLY A 337 14.17 -30.01 -23.64
CA GLY A 337 15.05 -28.87 -23.32
C GLY A 337 14.55 -27.98 -22.17
N VAL A 338 15.50 -27.36 -21.46
CA VAL A 338 15.29 -26.50 -20.28
C VAL A 338 16.42 -25.45 -20.24
N ILE A 339 16.10 -24.22 -19.82
CA ILE A 339 17.08 -23.15 -19.60
C ILE A 339 17.64 -23.25 -18.18
N VAL A 340 18.95 -23.31 -18.04
CA VAL A 340 19.60 -23.26 -16.71
C VAL A 340 19.77 -21.81 -16.30
N LEU A 341 19.21 -21.43 -15.15
CA LEU A 341 19.27 -20.05 -14.65
C LEU A 341 20.71 -19.59 -14.43
N ASN A 342 21.08 -18.42 -14.96
CA ASN A 342 22.35 -17.77 -14.66
C ASN A 342 22.30 -17.03 -13.31
N GLU A 343 22.54 -17.75 -12.22
CA GLU A 343 22.49 -17.17 -10.87
C GLU A 343 23.53 -16.06 -10.63
N SER A 344 24.70 -16.13 -11.28
CA SER A 344 25.75 -15.12 -11.08
C SER A 344 25.36 -13.72 -11.56
N ALA A 345 24.51 -13.63 -12.60
CA ALA A 345 23.97 -12.36 -13.08
C ALA A 345 23.05 -11.69 -12.04
N LEU A 346 22.41 -12.46 -11.15
CA LEU A 346 21.53 -11.91 -10.12
C LEU A 346 22.30 -11.14 -9.03
N ALA A 347 23.62 -11.37 -8.89
CA ALA A 347 24.44 -10.67 -7.90
C ALA A 347 24.43 -9.14 -8.08
N GLY A 348 24.44 -8.67 -9.33
CA GLY A 348 24.36 -7.23 -9.65
C GLY A 348 22.99 -6.64 -9.40
N VAL A 349 21.93 -7.45 -9.47
CA VAL A 349 20.53 -7.03 -9.26
C VAL A 349 20.21 -6.90 -7.77
N LEU A 350 20.59 -7.92 -6.98
CA LEU A 350 20.27 -8.03 -5.56
C LEU A 350 20.85 -6.88 -4.71
N ALA A 351 21.94 -6.26 -5.17
CA ALA A 351 22.62 -5.18 -4.45
C ALA A 351 22.15 -3.76 -4.84
N ARG A 352 21.48 -3.59 -5.98
CA ARG A 352 21.36 -2.27 -6.65
C ARG A 352 19.97 -1.90 -7.11
N ALA A 353 19.11 -2.88 -7.33
CA ALA A 353 17.85 -2.66 -8.04
C ALA A 353 16.72 -2.19 -7.10
N PRO A 354 15.65 -1.57 -7.66
CA PRO A 354 14.42 -1.29 -6.91
C PRO A 354 13.86 -2.52 -6.20
N THR A 355 13.07 -2.31 -5.14
CA THR A 355 12.50 -3.36 -4.28
C THR A 355 11.80 -4.47 -5.08
N ASP A 356 10.98 -4.12 -6.07
CA ASP A 356 10.26 -5.08 -6.93
C ASP A 356 11.21 -5.99 -7.72
N VAL A 357 12.29 -5.42 -8.27
CA VAL A 357 13.30 -6.18 -9.02
C VAL A 357 14.07 -7.12 -8.08
N ARG A 358 14.47 -6.63 -6.90
CA ARG A 358 15.14 -7.44 -5.87
C ARG A 358 14.26 -8.59 -5.38
N SER A 359 12.97 -8.35 -5.17
CA SER A 359 12.00 -9.38 -4.76
C SER A 359 11.86 -10.47 -5.82
N LEU A 360 11.80 -10.11 -7.11
CA LEU A 360 11.78 -11.09 -8.20
C LEU A 360 13.09 -11.87 -8.32
N ALA A 361 14.24 -11.21 -8.16
CA ALA A 361 15.54 -11.88 -8.13
C ALA A 361 15.64 -12.88 -6.96
N LEU A 362 15.14 -12.51 -5.77
CA LEU A 362 15.08 -13.41 -4.62
C LEU A 362 14.10 -14.57 -4.86
N SER A 363 12.92 -14.31 -5.43
CA SER A 363 11.96 -15.34 -5.84
C SER A 363 12.60 -16.34 -6.80
N LEU A 364 13.40 -15.86 -7.76
CA LEU A 364 14.14 -16.70 -8.70
C LEU A 364 15.22 -17.55 -8.03
N LEU A 365 15.90 -17.07 -6.98
CA LEU A 365 16.84 -17.89 -6.21
C LEU A 365 16.10 -18.96 -5.38
N VAL A 366 14.98 -18.59 -4.77
CA VAL A 366 14.30 -19.40 -3.77
C VAL A 366 13.37 -20.45 -4.37
N SER A 367 12.48 -20.03 -5.28
CA SER A 367 11.41 -20.86 -5.83
C SER A 367 11.97 -22.03 -6.65
N SER A 368 11.23 -23.12 -6.78
CA SER A 368 11.55 -24.21 -7.71
C SER A 368 10.28 -25.02 -8.01
N GLN A 369 10.23 -25.72 -9.14
CA GLN A 369 9.08 -26.57 -9.47
C GLN A 369 8.93 -27.74 -8.48
N SER A 370 10.04 -28.18 -7.90
CA SER A 370 10.07 -29.23 -6.88
C SER A 370 10.56 -28.66 -5.56
N THR A 371 9.77 -28.82 -4.50
CA THR A 371 10.21 -28.49 -3.14
C THR A 371 11.38 -29.37 -2.68
N THR A 372 11.67 -30.49 -3.35
CA THR A 372 12.79 -31.37 -2.99
C THR A 372 14.08 -31.08 -3.75
N LYS A 373 14.08 -30.08 -4.65
CA LYS A 373 15.27 -29.74 -5.44
C LYS A 373 16.33 -29.04 -4.56
N PRO A 374 17.57 -29.56 -4.49
CA PRO A 374 18.68 -28.87 -3.82
C PRO A 374 18.95 -27.48 -4.38
N TYR A 375 19.53 -26.61 -3.56
CA TYR A 375 20.13 -25.35 -3.97
C TYR A 375 21.54 -25.57 -4.53
N SER A 376 22.00 -24.67 -5.39
CA SER A 376 23.40 -24.58 -5.80
C SER A 376 24.23 -23.88 -4.71
N SER A 377 25.56 -24.01 -4.77
CA SER A 377 26.45 -23.27 -3.89
C SER A 377 26.38 -21.76 -4.14
N THR A 378 26.25 -21.33 -5.41
CA THR A 378 26.09 -19.91 -5.78
C THR A 378 24.81 -19.30 -5.21
N ALA A 379 23.69 -20.03 -5.22
CA ALA A 379 22.44 -19.57 -4.60
C ALA A 379 22.63 -19.36 -3.10
N PHE A 380 23.30 -20.29 -2.40
CA PHE A 380 23.63 -20.11 -0.99
C PHE A 380 24.54 -18.91 -0.74
N ASP A 381 25.60 -18.71 -1.52
CA ASP A 381 26.49 -17.55 -1.39
C ASP A 381 25.73 -16.23 -1.53
N LEU A 382 24.82 -16.13 -2.51
CA LEU A 382 23.98 -14.95 -2.72
C LEU A 382 22.98 -14.74 -1.58
N LEU A 383 22.31 -15.80 -1.13
CA LEU A 383 21.38 -15.74 0.01
C LEU A 383 22.11 -15.30 1.29
N GLN A 384 23.28 -15.88 1.57
CA GLN A 384 24.09 -15.51 2.74
C GLN A 384 24.54 -14.07 2.72
N ARG A 385 24.86 -13.55 1.53
CA ARG A 385 25.33 -12.18 1.34
C ARG A 385 24.23 -11.14 1.53
N TYR A 386 23.01 -11.39 1.05
CA TYR A 386 21.97 -10.37 0.94
C TYR A 386 20.82 -10.49 1.95
N LEU A 387 20.55 -11.68 2.51
CA LEU A 387 19.52 -11.84 3.55
C LEU A 387 19.73 -10.91 4.76
N PRO A 388 20.96 -10.67 5.26
CA PRO A 388 21.17 -9.73 6.37
C PRO A 388 20.66 -8.31 6.09
N THR A 389 20.86 -7.83 4.87
CA THR A 389 20.36 -6.52 4.44
C THR A 389 18.84 -6.53 4.30
N TYR A 390 18.27 -7.60 3.73
CA TYR A 390 16.83 -7.70 3.50
C TYR A 390 16.01 -7.89 4.77
N HIS A 391 16.55 -8.55 5.79
CA HIS A 391 15.92 -8.66 7.11
C HIS A 391 15.80 -7.32 7.85
N ALA A 392 16.56 -6.31 7.42
CA ALA A 392 16.55 -4.96 7.98
C ALA A 392 15.81 -3.93 7.10
N GLU A 393 15.14 -4.36 6.04
CA GLU A 393 14.43 -3.46 5.12
C GLU A 393 13.23 -2.78 5.81
N SER A 394 13.11 -1.46 5.65
CA SER A 394 12.01 -0.66 6.23
C SER A 394 10.68 -0.89 5.51
N ASP A 395 10.70 -1.09 4.18
CA ASP A 395 9.49 -1.29 3.37
C ASP A 395 8.70 -2.52 3.82
N ALA A 396 7.47 -2.27 4.28
CA ALA A 396 6.57 -3.32 4.72
C ALA A 396 6.20 -4.29 3.57
N LYS A 397 6.00 -3.78 2.34
CA LYS A 397 5.63 -4.62 1.19
C LYS A 397 6.74 -5.62 0.90
N PHE A 398 7.97 -5.15 0.72
CA PHE A 398 9.14 -6.00 0.50
C PHE A 398 9.33 -7.01 1.64
N ARG A 399 9.16 -6.61 2.91
CA ARG A 399 9.26 -7.53 4.06
C ARG A 399 8.20 -8.63 4.02
N TYR A 400 6.96 -8.34 3.63
CA TYR A 400 5.93 -9.38 3.46
C TYR A 400 6.29 -10.37 2.34
N GLU A 401 6.81 -9.88 1.22
CA GLU A 401 7.29 -10.71 0.11
C GLU A 401 8.51 -11.55 0.52
N LEU A 402 9.49 -10.95 1.21
CA LEU A 402 10.64 -11.62 1.81
C LEU A 402 10.20 -12.76 2.73
N LEU A 403 9.18 -12.56 3.56
CA LEU A 403 8.65 -13.59 4.45
C LEU A 403 7.96 -14.72 3.68
N ALA A 404 7.29 -14.42 2.57
CA ALA A 404 6.75 -15.44 1.68
C ALA A 404 7.87 -16.25 1.01
N HIS A 405 8.91 -15.58 0.52
CA HIS A 405 10.10 -16.24 -0.03
C HIS A 405 10.82 -17.06 1.05
N THR A 406 10.97 -16.54 2.26
CA THR A 406 11.58 -17.26 3.39
C THR A 406 10.82 -18.53 3.73
N ARG A 407 9.48 -18.50 3.71
CA ARG A 407 8.64 -19.69 3.91
C ARG A 407 8.90 -20.75 2.83
N ASP A 408 8.99 -20.32 1.58
CA ASP A 408 9.21 -21.22 0.44
C ASP A 408 10.65 -21.76 0.45
N MET A 409 11.63 -20.94 0.87
CA MET A 409 13.03 -21.31 1.10
C MET A 409 13.15 -22.37 2.18
N ALA A 410 12.51 -22.13 3.34
CA ALA A 410 12.48 -23.07 4.45
C ALA A 410 11.89 -24.42 4.04
N LEU A 411 10.77 -24.40 3.29
CA LEU A 411 10.13 -25.61 2.79
C LEU A 411 11.04 -26.38 1.83
N ARG A 412 11.71 -25.69 0.90
CA ARG A 412 12.62 -26.30 -0.07
C ARG A 412 13.88 -26.86 0.59
N LEU A 413 14.52 -26.07 1.46
CA LEU A 413 15.72 -26.46 2.19
C LEU A 413 15.49 -27.74 3.02
N LYS A 414 14.42 -27.77 3.82
CA LYS A 414 14.08 -28.93 4.66
C LYS A 414 13.72 -30.16 3.85
N SER A 415 12.94 -29.98 2.78
CA SER A 415 12.53 -31.08 1.90
C SER A 415 13.72 -31.67 1.13
N ALA A 416 14.67 -30.83 0.69
CA ALA A 416 15.91 -31.28 0.05
C ALA A 416 16.79 -32.06 1.03
N ILE A 417 17.00 -31.56 2.26
CA ILE A 417 17.73 -32.26 3.33
C ILE A 417 17.11 -33.63 3.61
N ALA A 418 15.80 -33.67 3.88
CA ALA A 418 15.08 -34.92 4.17
C ALA A 418 15.17 -35.93 3.02
N THR A 419 15.13 -35.44 1.78
CA THR A 419 15.30 -36.28 0.59
C THR A 419 16.73 -36.82 0.51
N MET A 420 17.76 -35.96 0.59
CA MET A 420 19.16 -36.40 0.51
C MET A 420 19.54 -37.37 1.65
N GLN A 421 19.07 -37.13 2.88
CA GLN A 421 19.28 -38.03 4.02
C GLN A 421 18.65 -39.42 3.78
N ARG A 422 17.50 -39.48 3.11
CA ARG A 422 16.86 -40.76 2.73
C ARG A 422 17.68 -41.53 1.69
N TRP A 423 18.31 -40.82 0.75
CA TRP A 423 19.15 -41.42 -0.28
C TRP A 423 20.50 -41.89 0.28
N GLY A 424 21.16 -41.08 1.12
CA GLY A 424 22.44 -41.41 1.77
C GLY A 424 22.35 -42.60 2.74
N ARG A 425 21.16 -42.88 3.33
CA ARG A 425 20.91 -44.11 4.11
C ARG A 425 20.79 -45.38 3.25
N GLY A 426 20.96 -45.27 1.93
CA GLY A 426 21.08 -46.41 1.02
C GLY A 426 19.90 -47.37 1.07
N GLY A 427 18.64 -46.90 1.11
CA GLY A 427 17.45 -47.77 1.05
C GLY A 427 17.39 -48.92 2.07
N LYS A 428 18.24 -48.93 3.11
CA LYS A 428 18.30 -49.94 4.17
C LYS A 428 17.69 -49.34 5.45
N GLY A 429 16.38 -49.55 5.60
CA GLY A 429 15.57 -49.17 6.77
C GLY A 429 14.22 -48.65 6.26
N ASP A 430 13.10 -49.35 6.40
CA ASP A 430 12.51 -49.93 7.61
C ASP A 430 11.77 -51.27 7.26
N PRO A 431 11.71 -52.31 8.13
CA PRO A 431 11.03 -53.58 7.82
C PRO A 431 9.50 -53.50 7.71
N SER A 432 8.91 -52.33 7.99
CA SER A 432 7.47 -52.08 7.98
C SER A 432 6.90 -51.92 6.55
N GLY A 433 6.99 -52.98 5.75
CA GLY A 433 5.98 -53.46 4.80
C GLY A 433 5.28 -52.59 3.72
N GLN A 434 5.28 -51.25 3.72
CA GLN A 434 4.28 -50.50 2.93
C GLN A 434 4.78 -49.35 2.03
N SER A 435 6.08 -49.23 1.72
CA SER A 435 6.52 -48.30 0.65
C SER A 435 7.67 -48.83 -0.21
N LYS A 436 7.56 -50.08 -0.68
CA LYS A 436 8.49 -50.65 -1.68
C LYS A 436 8.08 -50.39 -3.14
N SER A 437 6.88 -49.87 -3.41
CA SER A 437 6.36 -49.71 -4.79
C SER A 437 6.76 -48.38 -5.47
N SER A 438 7.15 -47.34 -4.73
CA SER A 438 7.43 -46.01 -5.31
C SER A 438 8.88 -45.86 -5.80
N LEU A 439 9.87 -46.42 -5.10
CA LEU A 439 11.29 -46.21 -5.42
C LEU A 439 11.80 -47.05 -6.61
N LYS A 440 11.18 -48.20 -6.93
CA LYS A 440 11.64 -49.09 -8.02
C LYS A 440 11.33 -48.61 -9.44
N LYS A 441 10.58 -47.51 -9.62
CA LYS A 441 10.21 -46.97 -10.95
C LYS A 441 10.97 -45.72 -11.36
N MET A 442 11.87 -45.19 -10.53
CA MET A 442 12.82 -44.17 -10.99
C MET A 442 14.04 -44.87 -11.55
N GLU A 443 14.23 -44.81 -12.87
CA GLU A 443 15.48 -45.17 -13.52
C GLU A 443 16.62 -44.45 -12.80
N ALA A 444 17.37 -45.19 -11.99
CA ALA A 444 18.44 -44.65 -11.16
C ALA A 444 19.57 -44.21 -12.08
N VAL A 445 19.58 -42.94 -12.46
CA VAL A 445 20.82 -42.26 -12.84
C VAL A 445 21.76 -42.45 -11.65
N LYS A 446 22.94 -43.03 -11.89
CA LYS A 446 24.00 -43.21 -10.90
C LYS A 446 24.57 -41.84 -10.50
N ILE A 447 23.87 -41.12 -9.64
CA ILE A 447 24.46 -39.98 -8.94
C ILE A 447 25.44 -40.56 -7.91
N ASP A 448 26.66 -40.04 -7.87
CA ASP A 448 27.67 -40.45 -6.90
C ASP A 448 27.25 -40.07 -5.47
N ASP A 449 27.36 -41.04 -4.54
CA ASP A 449 27.07 -40.83 -3.12
C ASP A 449 27.92 -39.70 -2.52
N ALA A 450 29.16 -39.50 -3.01
CA ALA A 450 30.01 -38.41 -2.54
C ALA A 450 29.46 -37.03 -2.93
N THR A 451 28.83 -36.92 -4.11
CA THR A 451 28.18 -35.67 -4.54
C THR A 451 26.95 -35.38 -3.68
N ILE A 452 26.11 -36.39 -3.41
CA ILE A 452 24.94 -36.25 -2.53
C ILE A 452 25.39 -35.81 -1.13
N GLN A 453 26.43 -36.45 -0.58
CA GLN A 453 26.93 -36.12 0.76
C GLN A 453 27.52 -34.71 0.83
N LYS A 454 28.24 -34.28 -0.21
CA LYS A 454 28.75 -32.91 -0.31
C LYS A 454 27.60 -31.89 -0.32
N THR A 455 26.61 -32.08 -1.19
CA THR A 455 25.44 -31.18 -1.28
C THR A 455 24.62 -31.18 0.02
N LEU A 456 24.43 -32.33 0.67
CA LEU A 456 23.79 -32.41 1.98
C LEU A 456 24.54 -31.58 3.03
N THR A 457 25.88 -31.72 3.07
CA THR A 457 26.73 -30.95 3.99
C THR A 457 26.58 -29.44 3.78
N GLU A 458 26.54 -28.98 2.52
CA GLU A 458 26.30 -27.56 2.19
C GLU A 458 24.93 -27.08 2.68
N HIS A 459 23.87 -27.88 2.53
CA HIS A 459 22.52 -27.53 2.99
C HIS A 459 22.42 -27.49 4.53
N GLU A 460 23.04 -28.45 5.22
CA GLU A 460 23.07 -28.49 6.69
C GLU A 460 23.93 -27.33 7.26
N ALA A 461 25.00 -26.95 6.56
CA ALA A 461 25.81 -25.77 6.87
C ALA A 461 25.01 -24.48 6.67
N PHE A 462 24.31 -24.31 5.54
CA PHE A 462 23.44 -23.15 5.31
C PHE A 462 22.33 -23.05 6.35
N LEU A 463 21.67 -24.16 6.69
CA LEU A 463 20.64 -24.18 7.74
C LEU A 463 21.20 -23.74 9.10
N THR A 464 22.40 -24.24 9.45
CA THR A 464 23.08 -23.85 10.70
C THR A 464 23.48 -22.38 10.71
N TRP A 465 24.03 -21.88 9.60
CA TRP A 465 24.32 -20.46 9.43
C TRP A 465 23.03 -19.63 9.58
N TYR A 466 21.95 -20.02 8.92
CA TYR A 466 20.71 -19.24 8.93
C TYR A 466 20.10 -19.18 10.33
N LEU A 467 20.07 -20.29 11.08
CA LEU A 467 19.63 -20.28 12.48
C LEU A 467 20.50 -19.36 13.36
N THR A 468 21.82 -19.38 13.15
CA THR A 468 22.76 -18.52 13.88
C THR A 468 22.55 -17.04 13.56
N PHE A 469 22.33 -16.74 12.28
CA PHE A 469 21.98 -15.41 11.79
C PHE A 469 20.66 -14.95 12.41
N LEU A 470 19.59 -15.74 12.33
CA LEU A 470 18.28 -15.40 12.90
C LEU A 470 18.36 -15.11 14.40
N ARG A 471 19.15 -15.88 15.16
CA ARG A 471 19.40 -15.62 16.58
C ARG A 471 20.11 -14.28 16.81
N ALA A 472 21.06 -13.92 15.96
CA ALA A 472 21.76 -12.64 16.05
C ALA A 472 20.87 -11.44 15.68
N GLU A 473 19.84 -11.66 14.87
CA GLU A 473 18.82 -10.65 14.52
C GLU A 473 17.75 -10.46 15.62
N MET A 474 17.87 -11.18 16.75
CA MET A 474 17.03 -11.06 17.96
C MET A 474 17.81 -10.43 19.13
N ALA A 475 18.90 -9.71 18.86
CA ALA A 475 19.64 -8.98 19.88
C ALA A 475 18.81 -7.78 20.40
N PRO A 476 18.88 -7.40 21.69
CA PRO A 476 18.06 -6.32 22.25
C PRO A 476 18.12 -4.98 21.50
N THR A 477 19.24 -4.66 20.86
CA THR A 477 19.46 -3.42 20.08
C THR A 477 18.97 -3.53 18.63
N ALA A 478 18.47 -4.68 18.19
CA ALA A 478 18.01 -4.84 16.83
C ALA A 478 16.67 -4.12 16.62
N SER A 479 16.51 -3.53 15.44
CA SER A 479 15.29 -2.84 15.08
C SER A 479 14.07 -3.78 15.00
N TYR A 480 12.87 -3.20 15.10
CA TYR A 480 11.60 -3.90 14.92
C TYR A 480 11.58 -4.82 13.69
N GLN A 481 12.06 -4.33 12.54
CA GLN A 481 12.08 -5.07 11.28
C GLN A 481 12.82 -6.39 11.43
N ARG A 482 13.93 -6.38 12.16
CA ARG A 482 14.81 -7.53 12.38
C ARG A 482 14.24 -8.48 13.42
N HIS A 483 13.71 -7.97 14.54
CA HIS A 483 12.98 -8.78 15.53
C HIS A 483 11.83 -9.53 14.87
N PHE A 484 10.94 -8.79 14.21
CA PHE A 484 9.75 -9.38 13.58
C PHE A 484 10.13 -10.39 12.49
N THR A 485 11.02 -10.00 11.55
CA THR A 485 11.39 -10.88 10.43
C THR A 485 12.12 -12.12 10.91
N SER A 486 13.01 -12.01 11.90
CA SER A 486 13.77 -13.15 12.44
C SER A 486 12.87 -14.13 13.20
N LEU A 487 11.96 -13.64 14.04
CA LEU A 487 10.99 -14.47 14.75
C LEU A 487 10.04 -15.16 13.77
N LYS A 488 9.55 -14.43 12.76
CA LYS A 488 8.64 -14.99 11.77
C LYS A 488 9.32 -16.01 10.85
N ALA A 489 10.55 -15.74 10.42
CA ALA A 489 11.38 -16.70 9.70
C ALA A 489 11.61 -17.98 10.52
N THR A 490 11.91 -17.84 11.81
CA THR A 490 12.02 -18.97 12.74
C THR A 490 10.71 -19.75 12.83
N SER A 491 9.57 -19.07 12.90
CA SER A 491 8.24 -19.70 12.88
C SER A 491 8.03 -20.52 11.61
N TRP A 492 8.43 -20.00 10.44
CA TRP A 492 8.35 -20.73 9.17
C TRP A 492 9.28 -21.94 9.08
N LEU A 493 10.42 -21.92 9.79
CA LEU A 493 11.29 -23.09 9.90
C LEU A 493 10.67 -24.19 10.78
N LEU A 494 9.89 -23.83 11.81
CA LEU A 494 9.34 -24.78 12.79
C LEU A 494 7.91 -25.28 12.50
N ARG A 495 7.07 -24.55 11.74
CA ARG A 495 5.61 -24.80 11.65
C ARG A 495 5.09 -25.30 10.29
N GLN A 496 5.79 -26.17 9.56
CA GLN A 496 5.33 -26.59 8.23
C GLN A 496 4.72 -27.99 8.21
N ARG A 497 3.39 -28.06 8.02
CA ARG A 497 2.52 -29.25 7.93
C ARG A 497 2.32 -30.03 9.24
N ARG A 498 1.27 -29.68 10.00
CA ARG A 498 0.57 -30.65 10.88
C ARG A 498 -0.54 -31.43 10.15
N ASP A 499 -0.59 -31.37 8.81
CA ASP A 499 -1.65 -32.02 8.02
C ASP A 499 -1.46 -33.54 7.94
N VAL A 500 -2.25 -34.27 8.75
CA VAL A 500 -2.85 -35.62 8.59
C VAL A 500 -1.92 -36.83 8.30
N SER A 501 -0.68 -36.68 7.84
CA SER A 501 0.27 -37.79 7.68
C SER A 501 1.58 -37.47 8.39
N GLY A 502 1.81 -38.08 9.55
CA GLY A 502 3.03 -37.92 10.36
C GLY A 502 4.30 -38.41 9.63
N GLY A 503 4.84 -37.59 8.74
CA GLY A 503 5.92 -37.94 7.81
C GLY A 503 7.31 -37.52 8.30
N VAL A 504 8.33 -37.77 7.47
CA VAL A 504 9.75 -37.44 7.75
C VAL A 504 9.99 -35.95 8.03
N SER A 505 9.14 -35.05 7.49
CA SER A 505 9.20 -33.61 7.81
C SER A 505 9.04 -33.38 9.32
N ASP A 506 8.12 -34.10 9.98
CA ASP A 506 7.89 -33.96 11.42
C ASP A 506 9.15 -34.34 12.23
N ILE A 507 9.96 -35.28 11.74
CA ILE A 507 11.21 -35.68 12.41
C ILE A 507 12.23 -34.53 12.39
N LEU A 508 12.42 -33.89 11.23
CA LEU A 508 13.33 -32.75 11.12
C LEU A 508 12.82 -31.55 11.91
N ASP A 509 11.50 -31.31 11.90
CA ASP A 509 10.87 -30.21 12.64
C ASP A 509 11.07 -30.40 14.14
N MET A 510 10.82 -31.61 14.66
CA MET A 510 11.05 -31.91 16.08
C MET A 510 12.54 -31.85 16.42
N ALA A 511 13.44 -32.27 15.53
CA ALA A 511 14.89 -32.14 15.75
C ALA A 511 15.32 -30.65 15.80
N LEU A 512 14.74 -29.80 14.95
CA LEU A 512 14.99 -28.36 14.95
C LEU A 512 14.41 -27.68 16.19
N VAL A 513 13.18 -28.03 16.59
CA VAL A 513 12.57 -27.56 17.84
C VAL A 513 13.48 -27.91 19.01
N ARG A 514 13.90 -29.18 19.15
CA ARG A 514 14.84 -29.59 20.21
C ARG A 514 16.13 -28.77 20.18
N ARG A 515 16.76 -28.67 19.01
CA ARG A 515 18.00 -27.90 18.83
C ARG A 515 17.88 -26.44 19.29
N LEU A 516 16.75 -25.78 19.03
CA LEU A 516 16.53 -24.39 19.43
C LEU A 516 16.22 -24.25 20.92
N PHE A 517 15.42 -25.15 21.50
CA PHE A 517 15.13 -25.12 22.93
C PHE A 517 16.30 -25.58 23.81
N ASP A 518 17.24 -26.36 23.25
CA ASP A 518 18.53 -26.68 23.89
C ASP A 518 19.51 -25.49 23.85
N ASP A 519 19.29 -24.51 22.97
CA ASP A 519 20.10 -23.29 22.89
C ASP A 519 19.57 -22.23 23.87
N ASN A 520 20.13 -22.19 25.07
CA ASN A 520 19.80 -21.21 26.10
C ASN A 520 19.88 -19.76 25.62
N ALA A 521 20.78 -19.44 24.68
CA ALA A 521 20.89 -18.09 24.14
C ALA A 521 19.69 -17.74 23.25
N TRP A 522 19.21 -18.70 22.46
CA TRP A 522 18.00 -18.53 21.66
C TRP A 522 16.76 -18.42 22.55
N VAL A 523 16.61 -19.29 23.56
CA VAL A 523 15.51 -19.21 24.53
C VAL A 523 15.51 -17.86 25.25
N ARG A 524 16.68 -17.37 25.66
CA ARG A 524 16.87 -16.04 26.27
C ARG A 524 16.35 -14.92 25.37
N CYS A 525 16.74 -14.90 24.09
CA CYS A 525 16.27 -13.91 23.10
C CYS A 525 14.75 -13.93 22.98
N VAL A 526 14.15 -15.10 22.81
CA VAL A 526 12.69 -15.21 22.61
C VAL A 526 11.92 -14.82 23.87
N LEU A 527 12.43 -15.15 25.07
CA LEU A 527 11.82 -14.71 26.33
C LEU A 527 11.83 -13.19 26.47
N ASP A 528 12.97 -12.52 26.23
CA ASP A 528 13.02 -11.05 26.28
C ASP A 528 12.03 -10.39 25.33
N LEU A 529 11.91 -10.93 24.12
CA LEU A 529 11.01 -10.39 23.10
C LEU A 529 9.52 -10.59 23.42
N ILE A 530 9.16 -11.28 24.51
CA ILE A 530 7.79 -11.23 25.07
C ILE A 530 7.48 -9.85 25.67
N MET A 531 8.50 -9.10 26.07
CA MET A 531 8.39 -7.75 26.65
C MET A 531 8.73 -6.65 25.63
N ASP A 532 8.83 -6.98 24.34
CA ASP A 532 9.11 -6.04 23.27
C ASP A 532 7.98 -5.00 23.10
N PRO A 533 8.26 -3.73 22.75
CA PRO A 533 7.22 -2.72 22.58
C PRO A 533 6.12 -3.09 21.56
N PHE A 534 6.46 -3.89 20.54
CA PHE A 534 5.57 -4.22 19.42
C PHE A 534 4.75 -5.50 19.69
N ASP A 535 3.43 -5.43 19.53
CA ASP A 535 2.50 -6.55 19.86
C ASP A 535 2.71 -7.79 18.99
N ASP A 536 3.03 -7.62 17.72
CA ASP A 536 3.27 -8.71 16.78
C ASP A 536 4.58 -9.45 17.05
N VAL A 537 5.62 -8.75 17.53
CA VAL A 537 6.86 -9.37 18.04
C VAL A 537 6.54 -10.23 19.26
N ARG A 538 5.84 -9.68 20.25
CA ARG A 538 5.41 -10.40 21.46
C ARG A 538 4.55 -11.62 21.12
N ASP A 539 3.66 -11.49 20.13
CA ASP A 539 2.81 -12.58 19.68
C ASP A 539 3.59 -13.72 19.03
N VAL A 540 4.47 -13.40 18.07
CA VAL A 540 5.27 -14.44 17.41
C VAL A 540 6.22 -15.10 18.40
N ALA A 541 6.87 -14.34 19.28
CA ALA A 541 7.76 -14.84 20.34
C ALA A 541 7.03 -15.82 21.28
N THR A 542 5.88 -15.41 21.81
CA THR A 542 5.02 -16.28 22.64
C THR A 542 4.61 -17.54 21.89
N SER A 543 4.24 -17.40 20.61
CA SER A 543 3.81 -18.53 19.79
C SER A 543 4.95 -19.54 19.55
N LEU A 544 6.20 -19.10 19.49
CA LEU A 544 7.38 -19.98 19.39
C LEU A 544 7.59 -20.76 20.69
N LEU A 545 7.48 -20.10 21.85
CA LEU A 545 7.65 -20.75 23.16
C LEU A 545 6.56 -21.79 23.47
N VAL A 546 5.35 -21.62 22.95
CA VAL A 546 4.28 -22.64 23.02
C VAL A 546 4.69 -23.96 22.36
N LEU A 547 5.69 -23.98 21.47
CA LEU A 547 6.21 -25.19 20.83
C LEU A 547 7.18 -26.00 21.70
N ALA A 548 7.47 -25.56 22.93
CA ALA A 548 8.41 -26.23 23.83
C ALA A 548 8.05 -27.73 24.03
N PRO A 549 9.01 -28.66 23.82
CA PRO A 549 8.78 -30.08 24.09
C PRO A 549 8.48 -30.32 25.58
N PRO A 550 7.43 -31.09 25.94
CA PRO A 550 7.05 -31.34 27.33
C PRO A 550 8.18 -31.87 28.22
N GLU A 551 9.07 -32.69 27.65
CA GLU A 551 10.23 -33.25 28.32
C GLU A 551 11.30 -32.21 28.72
N LEU A 552 11.47 -31.13 27.94
CA LEU A 552 12.41 -30.04 28.28
C LEU A 552 11.78 -29.08 29.30
N VAL A 553 10.46 -28.96 29.28
CA VAL A 553 9.70 -28.17 30.26
C VAL A 553 9.67 -28.86 31.63
N ALA A 554 9.57 -30.20 31.67
CA ALA A 554 9.44 -30.99 32.91
C ALA A 554 10.77 -31.53 33.47
N ALA A 555 11.92 -31.13 32.93
CA ALA A 555 13.24 -31.58 33.41
C ALA A 555 13.45 -31.29 34.92
N GLU A 556 14.16 -32.13 35.66
CA GLU A 556 14.27 -32.00 37.13
C GLU A 556 15.20 -30.87 37.61
N ARG A 557 16.14 -30.41 36.78
CA ARG A 557 17.10 -29.35 37.12
C ARG A 557 17.28 -28.39 35.96
N GLY A 558 17.18 -27.08 36.23
CA GLY A 558 17.32 -26.06 35.20
C GLY A 558 16.24 -26.17 34.13
N SER A 559 15.03 -26.55 34.54
CA SER A 559 13.92 -26.76 33.62
C SER A 559 13.53 -25.44 32.95
N LEU A 560 12.99 -25.51 31.73
CA LEU A 560 12.42 -24.31 31.10
C LEU A 560 11.31 -23.69 31.97
N ARG A 561 10.61 -24.51 32.77
CA ARG A 561 9.59 -24.05 33.72
C ARG A 561 10.18 -23.16 34.81
N ASP A 562 11.34 -23.49 35.37
CA ASP A 562 12.01 -22.68 36.40
C ASP A 562 12.50 -21.34 35.81
N VAL A 563 13.06 -21.41 34.58
CA VAL A 563 13.49 -20.24 33.81
C VAL A 563 12.30 -19.29 33.58
N LEU A 564 11.15 -19.82 33.15
CA LEU A 564 9.95 -19.02 32.94
C LEU A 564 9.36 -18.49 34.26
N ALA A 565 9.40 -19.26 35.35
CA ALA A 565 8.93 -18.77 36.65
C ALA A 565 9.77 -17.60 37.17
N ASN A 566 11.09 -17.62 36.95
CA ASN A 566 11.96 -16.48 37.26
C ASN A 566 11.66 -15.28 36.35
N PHE A 567 11.55 -15.52 35.04
CA PHE A 567 11.16 -14.50 34.07
C PHE A 567 9.82 -13.84 34.44
N SER A 568 8.79 -14.63 34.77
CA SER A 568 7.46 -14.15 35.15
C SER A 568 7.53 -13.19 36.33
N ARG A 569 8.29 -13.54 37.38
CA ARG A 569 8.47 -12.67 38.56
C ARG A 569 9.05 -11.31 38.18
N ARG A 570 10.04 -11.29 37.29
CA ARG A 570 10.67 -10.05 36.79
C ARG A 570 9.73 -9.27 35.87
N ALA A 571 8.98 -9.96 35.02
CA ALA A 571 8.00 -9.36 34.11
C ALA A 571 6.84 -8.72 34.90
N ASP A 572 6.29 -9.41 35.90
CA ASP A 572 5.25 -8.90 36.79
C ASP A 572 5.75 -7.67 37.56
N HIS A 573 7.00 -7.70 38.05
CA HIS A 573 7.62 -6.55 38.70
C HIS A 573 7.75 -5.36 37.75
N ARG A 574 8.30 -5.56 36.54
CA ARG A 574 8.47 -4.50 35.53
C ARG A 574 7.13 -3.92 35.06
N ALA A 575 6.11 -4.78 34.86
CA ALA A 575 4.76 -4.35 34.53
C ALA A 575 4.13 -3.51 35.65
N SER A 576 4.35 -3.90 36.92
CA SER A 576 3.84 -3.15 38.07
C SER A 576 4.52 -1.80 38.28
N GLN A 577 5.83 -1.70 37.99
CA GLN A 577 6.60 -0.47 38.13
C GLN A 577 6.22 0.57 37.07
N THR A 578 6.08 0.13 35.82
CA THR A 578 5.91 1.04 34.67
C THR A 578 4.45 1.32 34.30
N ALA A 579 3.53 0.41 34.64
CA ALA A 579 2.13 0.42 34.20
C ALA A 579 1.94 0.53 32.67
N ARG A 580 2.98 0.25 31.86
CA ARG A 580 2.94 0.30 30.39
C ARG A 580 2.22 -0.93 29.83
N GLN A 581 1.52 -0.73 28.71
CA GLN A 581 0.64 -1.74 28.12
C GLN A 581 1.42 -2.93 27.54
N ASP A 582 2.58 -2.66 26.93
CA ASP A 582 3.50 -3.64 26.38
C ASP A 582 4.05 -4.57 27.48
N HIS A 583 4.55 -4.00 28.58
CA HIS A 583 5.03 -4.76 29.73
C HIS A 583 3.90 -5.56 30.40
N ALA A 584 2.73 -4.96 30.59
CA ALA A 584 1.57 -5.63 31.18
C ALA A 584 1.09 -6.80 30.32
N ASP A 585 1.02 -6.63 28.99
CA ASP A 585 0.61 -7.70 28.09
C ASP A 585 1.72 -8.76 27.91
N GLY A 586 3.00 -8.39 27.97
CA GLY A 586 4.12 -9.34 28.02
C GLY A 586 4.11 -10.23 29.27
N ALA A 587 3.93 -9.62 30.45
CA ALA A 587 3.73 -10.36 31.71
C ALA A 587 2.49 -11.27 31.63
N ALA A 588 1.40 -10.77 31.06
CA ALA A 588 0.18 -11.54 30.86
C ALA A 588 0.34 -12.74 29.91
N ARG A 589 1.12 -12.60 28.82
CA ARG A 589 1.49 -13.70 27.92
C ARG A 589 2.29 -14.77 28.67
N CYS A 590 3.13 -14.37 29.62
CA CYS A 590 3.86 -15.31 30.48
C CYS A 590 2.94 -16.11 31.38
N GLN A 591 1.93 -15.48 32.00
CA GLN A 591 0.92 -16.18 32.78
C GLN A 591 0.16 -17.21 31.94
N GLY A 592 -0.19 -16.85 30.70
CA GLY A 592 -0.75 -17.77 29.71
C GLY A 592 0.19 -18.94 29.37
N LEU A 593 1.47 -18.66 29.17
CA LEU A 593 2.48 -19.67 28.88
C LEU A 593 2.70 -20.62 30.06
N MET A 594 2.76 -20.11 31.28
CA MET A 594 2.85 -20.91 32.51
C MET A 594 1.64 -21.86 32.64
N CYS A 595 0.43 -21.37 32.36
CA CYS A 595 -0.77 -22.19 32.31
C CYS A 595 -0.68 -23.27 31.21
N SER A 596 -0.18 -22.91 30.03
CA SER A 596 0.00 -23.85 28.91
C SER A 596 1.03 -24.94 29.20
N TRP A 597 2.07 -24.65 30.00
CA TRP A 597 3.12 -25.58 30.38
C TRP A 597 2.79 -26.45 31.59
N ALA A 598 1.69 -26.17 32.31
CA ALA A 598 1.09 -27.07 33.28
C ALA A 598 0.30 -28.20 32.56
N PHE A 599 0.97 -28.97 31.68
CA PHE A 599 0.37 -29.93 30.77
C PHE A 599 -0.63 -30.88 31.45
N ASN A 600 -1.93 -30.68 31.19
CA ASN A 600 -3.03 -31.47 31.75
C ASN A 600 -3.10 -31.50 33.29
N ASP A 601 -2.49 -30.53 33.97
CA ASP A 601 -2.58 -30.35 35.42
C ASP A 601 -3.56 -29.21 35.73
N LEU A 602 -4.84 -29.54 35.79
CA LEU A 602 -5.90 -28.56 36.03
C LEU A 602 -5.76 -27.87 37.40
N GLU A 603 -5.26 -28.55 38.43
CA GLU A 603 -5.10 -27.94 39.75
C GLU A 603 -4.00 -26.88 39.73
N ALA A 604 -2.87 -27.14 39.04
CA ALA A 604 -1.85 -26.11 38.83
C ALA A 604 -2.37 -24.95 37.96
N GLN A 605 -3.13 -25.23 36.89
CA GLN A 605 -3.72 -24.19 36.05
C GLN A 605 -4.72 -23.31 36.80
N LYS A 606 -5.56 -23.92 37.66
CA LYS A 606 -6.49 -23.21 38.55
C LYS A 606 -5.74 -22.37 39.58
N ALA A 607 -4.65 -22.87 40.15
CA ALA A 607 -3.85 -22.13 41.11
C ALA A 607 -3.29 -20.83 40.49
N ILE A 608 -2.77 -20.91 39.25
CA ILE A 608 -2.28 -19.73 38.51
C ILE A 608 -3.42 -18.72 38.30
N LEU A 609 -4.59 -19.18 37.83
CA LEU A 609 -5.74 -18.30 37.60
C LEU A 609 -6.26 -17.65 38.89
N SER A 610 -6.35 -18.41 39.98
CA SER A 610 -6.79 -17.91 41.28
C SER A 610 -5.84 -16.85 41.81
N GLN A 611 -4.53 -17.06 41.71
CA GLN A 611 -3.53 -16.07 42.14
C GLN A 611 -3.68 -14.74 41.40
N VAL A 612 -3.84 -14.77 40.07
CA VAL A 612 -4.06 -13.55 39.27
C VAL A 612 -5.37 -12.86 39.67
N LEU A 613 -6.44 -13.63 39.90
CA LEU A 613 -7.73 -13.08 40.33
C LEU A 613 -7.67 -12.45 41.72
N ASP A 614 -6.96 -13.05 42.67
CA ASP A 614 -6.77 -12.52 44.03
C ASP A 614 -6.05 -11.16 43.98
N VAL A 615 -5.02 -11.05 43.13
CA VAL A 615 -4.29 -9.79 42.90
C VAL A 615 -5.20 -8.74 42.25
N LEU A 616 -5.96 -9.12 41.22
CA LEU A 616 -6.90 -8.23 40.54
C LEU A 616 -7.93 -7.67 41.52
N GLU A 617 -8.56 -8.52 42.32
CA GLU A 617 -9.58 -8.11 43.27
C GLU A 617 -9.00 -7.18 44.34
N THR A 618 -7.79 -7.47 44.85
CA THR A 618 -7.09 -6.58 45.79
C THR A 618 -6.82 -5.20 45.17
N LYS A 619 -6.42 -5.14 43.90
CA LYS A 619 -6.19 -3.87 43.20
C LYS A 619 -7.48 -3.10 42.94
N ILE A 620 -8.57 -3.80 42.57
CA ILE A 620 -9.91 -3.19 42.43
C ILE A 620 -10.40 -2.64 43.76
N GLU A 621 -10.25 -3.38 44.87
CA GLU A 621 -10.62 -2.90 46.22
C GLU A 621 -9.90 -1.60 46.58
N ARG A 622 -8.61 -1.49 46.25
CA ARG A 622 -7.86 -0.24 46.43
C ARG A 622 -8.41 0.87 45.54
N ALA A 623 -8.71 0.59 44.27
CA ALA A 623 -9.26 1.58 43.35
C ALA A 623 -10.68 2.03 43.72
N GLU A 624 -11.48 1.17 44.36
CA GLU A 624 -12.79 1.50 44.93
C GLU A 624 -12.66 2.48 46.11
N THR A 625 -11.55 2.45 46.85
CA THR A 625 -11.29 3.34 47.98
C THR A 625 -10.49 4.60 47.61
N ASP A 626 -9.53 4.49 46.69
CA ASP A 626 -8.57 5.52 46.30
C ASP A 626 -8.15 5.28 44.84
N LEU A 627 -8.93 5.87 43.93
CA LEU A 627 -8.70 5.76 42.49
C LEU A 627 -7.42 6.47 42.06
N ALA A 628 -7.04 7.56 42.70
CA ALA A 628 -5.85 8.33 42.35
C ALA A 628 -4.56 7.54 42.61
N SER A 629 -4.44 6.93 43.78
CA SER A 629 -3.31 6.05 44.11
C SER A 629 -3.31 4.79 43.24
N ALA A 630 -4.48 4.22 42.97
CA ALA A 630 -4.60 3.06 42.08
C ALA A 630 -4.21 3.36 40.63
N ALA A 631 -4.49 4.57 40.13
CA ALA A 631 -4.09 5.00 38.80
C ALA A 631 -2.56 5.00 38.61
N ILE A 632 -1.81 5.37 39.66
CA ILE A 632 -0.34 5.45 39.62
C ILE A 632 0.32 4.10 39.95
N ARG A 633 -0.14 3.40 41.01
CA ARG A 633 0.57 2.25 41.60
C ARG A 633 -0.20 0.92 41.53
N GLY A 634 -1.42 0.93 41.01
CA GLY A 634 -2.38 -0.16 41.16
C GLY A 634 -3.06 -0.58 39.86
N SER A 635 -2.38 -0.45 38.71
CA SER A 635 -2.95 -0.75 37.40
C SER A 635 -3.51 -2.18 37.33
N VAL A 636 -4.73 -2.33 36.81
CA VAL A 636 -5.46 -3.62 36.77
C VAL A 636 -5.51 -4.29 35.40
N HIS A 637 -5.08 -3.58 34.35
CA HIS A 637 -5.19 -4.06 32.97
C HIS A 637 -4.28 -5.29 32.73
N GLY A 638 -3.10 -5.35 33.37
CA GLY A 638 -2.22 -6.52 33.29
C GLY A 638 -2.85 -7.81 33.82
N GLU A 639 -3.59 -7.75 34.93
CA GLU A 639 -4.29 -8.93 35.45
C GLU A 639 -5.46 -9.35 34.56
N PHE A 640 -6.24 -8.41 34.00
CA PHE A 640 -7.28 -8.76 33.02
C PHE A 640 -6.66 -9.43 31.78
N ALA A 641 -5.56 -8.91 31.25
CA ALA A 641 -4.84 -9.54 30.14
C ALA A 641 -4.36 -10.95 30.51
N SER A 642 -3.84 -11.11 31.73
CA SER A 642 -3.37 -12.41 32.22
C SER A 642 -4.51 -13.42 32.27
N ILE A 643 -5.67 -13.01 32.81
CA ILE A 643 -6.89 -13.83 32.81
C ILE A 643 -7.28 -14.20 31.38
N ARG A 644 -7.24 -13.26 30.43
CA ARG A 644 -7.56 -13.55 29.02
C ARG A 644 -6.64 -14.61 28.41
N PHE A 645 -5.32 -14.51 28.60
CA PHE A 645 -4.39 -15.50 28.06
C PHE A 645 -4.50 -16.86 28.77
N ILE A 646 -4.65 -16.89 30.09
CA ILE A 646 -4.93 -18.12 30.85
C ILE A 646 -6.24 -18.76 30.36
N TRP A 647 -7.29 -17.97 30.18
CA TRP A 647 -8.59 -18.44 29.72
C TRP A 647 -8.52 -19.04 28.31
N ALA A 648 -7.70 -18.46 27.42
CA ALA A 648 -7.49 -18.99 26.07
C ALA A 648 -6.81 -20.37 26.07
N VAL A 649 -6.02 -20.70 27.11
CA VAL A 649 -5.48 -22.05 27.33
C VAL A 649 -6.57 -22.97 27.87
N LEU A 650 -7.21 -22.57 28.97
CA LEU A 650 -8.23 -23.38 29.64
C LEU A 650 -9.38 -23.76 28.70
N ALA A 651 -9.84 -22.82 27.88
CA ALA A 651 -11.01 -23.03 27.03
C ALA A 651 -10.75 -23.93 25.80
N LYS A 652 -9.49 -24.29 25.50
CA LYS A 652 -9.13 -25.25 24.43
C LYS A 652 -9.11 -26.71 24.90
N ALA A 653 -9.14 -26.96 26.21
CA ALA A 653 -9.10 -28.31 26.78
C ALA A 653 -10.50 -28.91 27.01
N LYS A 654 -10.53 -30.20 27.36
CA LYS A 654 -11.74 -30.93 27.74
C LYS A 654 -11.66 -31.34 29.21
N TYR A 655 -12.76 -31.18 29.92
CA TYR A 655 -12.85 -31.37 31.37
C TYR A 655 -13.97 -32.33 31.77
N SER A 656 -13.90 -32.85 33.00
CA SER A 656 -15.01 -33.58 33.62
C SER A 656 -16.14 -32.63 34.03
N ASP A 657 -17.34 -33.17 34.28
CA ASP A 657 -18.48 -32.35 34.71
C ASP A 657 -18.23 -31.65 36.06
N ALA A 658 -17.44 -32.25 36.96
CA ALA A 658 -17.05 -31.66 38.24
C ALA A 658 -16.07 -30.48 38.05
N ASP A 659 -15.06 -30.66 37.20
CA ASP A 659 -14.09 -29.62 36.85
C ASP A 659 -14.76 -28.42 36.16
N LEU A 660 -15.72 -28.70 35.27
CA LEU A 660 -16.53 -27.66 34.63
C LEU A 660 -17.33 -26.85 35.64
N ALA A 661 -17.94 -27.50 36.65
CA ALA A 661 -18.69 -26.78 37.68
C ALA A 661 -17.78 -25.79 38.44
N THR A 662 -16.57 -26.21 38.80
CA THR A 662 -15.59 -25.31 39.44
C THR A 662 -15.16 -24.17 38.52
N LEU A 663 -14.88 -24.44 37.25
CA LEU A 663 -14.48 -23.41 36.30
C LEU A 663 -15.61 -22.39 36.02
N VAL A 664 -16.87 -22.79 36.10
CA VAL A 664 -18.04 -21.90 36.00
C VAL A 664 -18.12 -20.93 37.19
N GLU A 665 -17.76 -21.36 38.41
CA GLU A 665 -17.69 -20.46 39.57
C GLU A 665 -16.58 -19.40 39.39
N VAL A 666 -15.41 -19.81 38.91
CA VAL A 666 -14.30 -18.90 38.58
C VAL A 666 -14.71 -17.92 37.49
N GLN A 667 -15.48 -18.37 36.50
CA GLN A 667 -16.02 -17.51 35.46
C GLN A 667 -16.93 -16.40 36.02
N ALA A 668 -17.81 -16.74 36.96
CA ALA A 668 -18.70 -15.77 37.61
C ALA A 668 -17.92 -14.73 38.43
N ARG A 669 -16.79 -15.15 39.02
CA ARG A 669 -15.83 -14.29 39.72
C ARG A 669 -15.16 -13.29 38.77
N ILE A 670 -14.65 -13.74 37.62
CA ILE A 670 -14.05 -12.85 36.59
C ILE A 670 -15.06 -11.76 36.14
N VAL A 671 -16.30 -12.14 35.87
CA VAL A 671 -17.33 -11.18 35.42
C VAL A 671 -17.69 -10.19 36.51
N LYS A 672 -17.72 -10.63 37.78
CA LYS A 672 -17.93 -9.71 38.92
C LYS A 672 -16.82 -8.66 38.98
N SER A 673 -15.55 -9.03 38.75
CA SER A 673 -14.45 -8.07 38.68
C SER A 673 -14.57 -7.10 37.51
N CYS A 674 -15.10 -7.54 36.36
CA CYS A 674 -15.40 -6.66 35.22
C CYS A 674 -16.49 -5.63 35.54
N GLU A 675 -17.54 -6.04 36.25
CA GLU A 675 -18.62 -5.13 36.71
C GLU A 675 -18.08 -4.11 37.74
N ARG A 676 -17.30 -4.57 38.71
CA ARG A 676 -16.70 -3.71 39.75
C ARG A 676 -15.81 -2.62 39.15
N VAL A 677 -14.88 -3.00 38.27
CA VAL A 677 -13.96 -2.02 37.66
C VAL A 677 -14.71 -1.00 36.80
N TRP A 678 -15.81 -1.41 36.15
CA TRP A 678 -16.68 -0.48 35.44
C TRP A 678 -17.25 0.57 36.40
N HIS A 679 -17.79 0.17 37.54
CA HIS A 679 -18.34 1.11 38.51
C HIS A 679 -17.29 2.06 39.09
N VAL A 680 -16.03 1.62 39.24
CA VAL A 680 -14.92 2.48 39.66
C VAL A 680 -14.66 3.59 38.66
N VAL A 681 -14.55 3.27 37.36
CA VAL A 681 -14.06 4.24 36.35
C VAL A 681 -15.17 4.88 35.51
N LYS A 682 -16.43 4.49 35.73
CA LYS A 682 -17.60 4.97 34.96
C LYS A 682 -17.69 6.49 34.96
N HIS A 683 -17.51 7.14 36.11
CA HIS A 683 -17.63 8.60 36.24
C HIS A 683 -16.53 9.35 35.46
N VAL A 684 -15.33 8.76 35.32
CA VAL A 684 -14.24 9.31 34.50
C VAL A 684 -14.54 9.16 33.00
N LEU A 685 -14.86 7.95 32.54
CA LEU A 685 -15.02 7.67 31.09
C LEU A 685 -16.36 8.11 30.49
N CYS A 686 -17.36 8.39 31.33
CA CYS A 686 -18.66 8.91 30.93
C CYS A 686 -18.77 10.43 31.04
N ASP A 687 -17.73 11.11 31.54
CA ASP A 687 -17.67 12.56 31.47
C ASP A 687 -17.69 13.04 30.00
N ASP A 688 -18.15 14.26 29.78
CA ASP A 688 -18.29 14.83 28.44
C ASP A 688 -16.95 15.17 27.78
N SER A 689 -15.88 15.34 28.56
CA SER A 689 -14.51 15.60 28.13
C SER A 689 -13.47 14.88 29.00
N PRO A 690 -13.39 13.53 28.91
CA PRO A 690 -12.53 12.74 29.79
C PRO A 690 -11.03 13.02 29.62
N GLU A 691 -10.60 13.58 28.48
CA GLU A 691 -9.17 13.79 28.16
C GLU A 691 -8.46 14.86 29.01
N GLY A 692 -9.17 15.64 29.81
CA GLY A 692 -8.61 16.65 30.72
C GLY A 692 -9.43 16.85 31.99
N HIS A 693 -10.31 15.91 32.31
CA HIS A 693 -11.18 15.99 33.48
C HIS A 693 -10.58 15.16 34.62
N ILE A 694 -10.27 15.83 35.73
CA ILE A 694 -10.10 15.19 37.03
C ILE A 694 -11.42 15.44 37.78
N PRO A 695 -12.14 14.39 38.22
CA PRO A 695 -13.30 14.56 39.08
C PRO A 695 -12.99 15.42 40.30
N ASP A 696 -13.89 16.35 40.66
CA ASP A 696 -13.71 17.28 41.78
C ASP A 696 -13.29 16.56 43.09
N ASP A 697 -13.88 15.39 43.35
CA ASP A 697 -13.57 14.53 44.52
C ASP A 697 -12.10 14.04 44.56
N LEU A 698 -11.41 14.01 43.42
CA LEU A 698 -10.00 13.59 43.28
C LEU A 698 -9.05 14.79 43.25
N GLU A 699 -9.49 15.97 42.78
CA GLU A 699 -8.72 17.22 42.88
C GLU A 699 -8.53 17.62 44.35
N ASP A 700 -9.59 17.51 45.16
CA ASP A 700 -9.59 17.84 46.60
C ASP A 700 -8.67 16.93 47.44
N GLN A 701 -8.30 15.75 46.94
CA GLN A 701 -7.42 14.79 47.64
C GLN A 701 -5.94 15.21 47.65
N GLY A 702 -5.57 16.32 46.99
CA GLY A 702 -4.24 16.94 47.16
C GLY A 702 -3.06 16.08 46.73
N ILE A 703 -3.27 15.09 45.85
CA ILE A 703 -2.21 14.21 45.36
C ILE A 703 -1.42 14.97 44.29
N SER A 704 -0.32 15.58 44.71
CA SER A 704 0.62 16.36 43.87
C SER A 704 1.14 15.65 42.60
N ASN A 705 0.91 14.34 42.44
CA ASN A 705 1.44 13.52 41.34
C ASN A 705 0.36 12.94 40.41
N LEU A 706 -0.93 13.23 40.58
CA LEU A 706 -1.96 12.69 39.68
C LEU A 706 -2.12 13.60 38.45
N ASP A 707 -1.62 13.18 37.29
CA ASP A 707 -1.98 13.80 36.01
C ASP A 707 -3.31 13.22 35.49
N SER A 708 -4.11 14.05 34.84
CA SER A 708 -5.26 13.67 34.00
C SER A 708 -4.94 12.50 33.05
N LYS A 709 -3.71 12.45 32.52
CA LYS A 709 -3.24 11.39 31.62
C LYS A 709 -3.16 10.03 32.31
N ASP A 710 -2.67 9.97 33.56
CA ASP A 710 -2.53 8.73 34.31
C ASP A 710 -3.90 8.16 34.68
N LEU A 711 -4.79 9.03 35.17
CA LEU A 711 -6.17 8.66 35.51
C LEU A 711 -6.94 8.14 34.29
N LEU A 712 -6.84 8.84 33.16
CA LEU A 712 -7.47 8.43 31.91
C LEU A 712 -6.88 7.11 31.39
N SER A 713 -5.55 6.97 31.41
CA SER A 713 -4.85 5.76 30.98
C SER A 713 -5.30 4.54 31.79
N PHE A 714 -5.31 4.65 33.13
CA PHE A 714 -5.83 3.62 34.01
C PHE A 714 -7.27 3.26 33.66
N SER A 715 -8.15 4.26 33.57
CA SER A 715 -9.58 4.06 33.35
C SER A 715 -9.87 3.38 32.02
N PHE A 716 -9.30 3.90 30.93
CA PHE A 716 -9.47 3.39 29.58
C PHE A 716 -8.91 1.98 29.41
N ARG A 717 -7.67 1.73 29.85
CA ARG A 717 -7.03 0.41 29.71
C ARG A 717 -7.77 -0.66 30.51
N SER A 718 -8.29 -0.32 31.68
CA SER A 718 -9.10 -1.22 32.51
C SER A 718 -10.38 -1.68 31.80
N ILE A 719 -11.09 -0.77 31.13
CA ILE A 719 -12.30 -1.12 30.36
C ILE A 719 -11.97 -1.87 29.07
N ASN A 720 -10.90 -1.49 28.37
CA ASN A 720 -10.45 -2.24 27.22
C ASN A 720 -10.17 -3.70 27.57
N GLU A 721 -9.35 -3.92 28.59
CA GLU A 721 -8.86 -5.26 28.86
C GLU A 721 -9.89 -6.15 29.57
N SER A 722 -10.73 -5.57 30.44
CA SER A 722 -11.90 -6.29 30.97
C SER A 722 -12.89 -6.65 29.85
N SER A 723 -13.11 -5.77 28.87
CA SER A 723 -13.97 -6.07 27.72
C SER A 723 -13.37 -7.14 26.79
N ASN A 724 -12.05 -7.11 26.56
CA ASN A 724 -11.33 -8.16 25.85
C ASN A 724 -11.46 -9.52 26.57
N THR A 725 -11.37 -9.52 27.90
CA THR A 725 -11.54 -10.71 28.75
C THR A 725 -12.96 -11.27 28.64
N MET A 726 -13.97 -10.41 28.79
CA MET A 726 -15.37 -10.77 28.59
C MET A 726 -15.63 -11.35 27.19
N ARG A 727 -15.04 -10.74 26.15
CA ARG A 727 -15.14 -11.23 24.77
C ARG A 727 -14.51 -12.61 24.59
N ALA A 728 -13.34 -12.84 25.18
CA ALA A 728 -12.70 -14.15 25.18
C ALA A 728 -13.59 -15.21 25.83
N ILE A 729 -14.23 -14.87 26.94
CA ILE A 729 -15.19 -15.74 27.63
C ILE A 729 -16.40 -16.09 26.74
N VAL A 730 -17.10 -15.10 26.19
CA VAL A 730 -18.32 -15.36 25.40
C VAL A 730 -18.04 -16.08 24.09
N SER A 731 -16.86 -15.86 23.47
CA SER A 731 -16.52 -16.47 22.19
C SER A 731 -16.52 -18.01 22.19
N HIS A 732 -16.25 -18.63 23.34
CA HIS A 732 -16.17 -20.08 23.49
C HIS A 732 -17.54 -20.78 23.55
N ILE A 733 -18.65 -20.04 23.62
CA ILE A 733 -19.99 -20.60 23.46
C ILE A 733 -20.17 -21.32 22.11
N ARG A 734 -19.35 -20.99 21.09
CA ARG A 734 -19.31 -21.70 19.80
C ARG A 734 -19.01 -23.20 19.95
N PHE A 735 -18.42 -23.61 21.07
CA PHE A 735 -18.14 -24.99 21.41
C PHE A 735 -19.21 -25.64 22.30
N SER A 736 -20.35 -25.00 22.56
CA SER A 736 -21.43 -25.50 23.46
C SER A 736 -21.93 -26.91 23.11
N ARG A 737 -21.79 -27.32 21.86
CA ARG A 737 -22.17 -28.66 21.36
C ARG A 737 -21.11 -29.74 21.62
N VAL A 738 -19.89 -29.36 22.00
CA VAL A 738 -18.79 -30.28 22.26
C VAL A 738 -18.79 -30.62 23.75
N LYS A 739 -19.12 -31.86 24.11
CA LYS A 739 -19.13 -32.28 25.52
C LYS A 739 -17.74 -32.10 26.16
N GLY A 740 -17.73 -31.55 27.38
CA GLY A 740 -16.52 -31.35 28.18
C GLY A 740 -15.82 -30.01 27.94
N THR A 741 -16.30 -29.14 27.05
CA THR A 741 -15.67 -27.82 26.82
C THR A 741 -16.18 -26.74 27.78
N LEU A 742 -15.30 -25.83 28.16
CA LEU A 742 -15.63 -24.69 29.01
C LEU A 742 -16.38 -23.61 28.21
N THR A 743 -17.68 -23.44 28.50
CA THR A 743 -18.54 -22.44 27.86
C THR A 743 -19.27 -21.59 28.89
N PRO A 744 -19.63 -20.33 28.58
CA PRO A 744 -20.42 -19.51 29.49
C PRO A 744 -21.78 -20.10 29.82
N SER A 745 -22.14 -20.05 31.10
CA SER A 745 -23.52 -20.25 31.53
C SER A 745 -24.40 -19.12 31.00
N ARG A 746 -25.71 -19.38 30.86
CA ARG A 746 -26.68 -18.36 30.44
C ARG A 746 -26.59 -17.09 31.29
N ALA A 747 -26.48 -17.24 32.61
CA ALA A 747 -26.40 -16.11 33.55
C ALA A 747 -25.11 -15.27 33.34
N VAL A 748 -23.98 -15.93 33.09
CA VAL A 748 -22.72 -15.24 32.77
C VAL A 748 -22.81 -14.50 31.44
N PHE A 749 -23.35 -15.16 30.41
CA PHE A 749 -23.51 -14.55 29.10
C PHE A 749 -24.41 -13.30 29.15
N GLU A 750 -25.53 -13.40 29.87
CA GLU A 750 -26.47 -12.30 30.07
C GLU A 750 -25.82 -11.12 30.82
N ARG A 751 -25.07 -11.37 31.90
CA ARG A 751 -24.33 -10.32 32.63
C ARG A 751 -23.34 -9.59 31.74
N ILE A 752 -22.53 -10.32 30.96
CA ILE A 752 -21.56 -9.73 30.03
C ILE A 752 -22.26 -8.87 28.97
N GLY A 753 -23.31 -9.41 28.33
CA GLY A 753 -24.05 -8.69 27.30
C GLY A 753 -24.73 -7.42 27.85
N ASN A 754 -25.30 -7.49 29.04
CA ASN A 754 -25.94 -6.35 29.71
C ASN A 754 -24.92 -5.29 30.16
N LEU A 755 -23.75 -5.70 30.66
CA LEU A 755 -22.67 -4.76 31.00
C LEU A 755 -22.14 -4.05 29.76
N ALA A 756 -21.89 -4.78 28.67
CA ALA A 756 -21.44 -4.17 27.42
C ALA A 756 -22.51 -3.22 26.82
N PHE A 757 -23.80 -3.57 26.96
CA PHE A 757 -24.91 -2.69 26.60
C PHE A 757 -24.91 -1.41 27.45
N GLU A 758 -24.80 -1.52 28.78
CA GLU A 758 -24.74 -0.38 29.70
C GLU A 758 -23.56 0.53 29.34
N GLN A 759 -22.36 -0.04 29.19
CA GLN A 759 -21.15 0.67 28.82
C GLN A 759 -21.32 1.44 27.52
N LEU A 760 -21.80 0.82 26.44
CA LEU A 760 -22.03 1.54 25.17
C LEU A 760 -23.10 2.61 25.29
N SER A 761 -24.10 2.43 26.15
CA SER A 761 -25.15 3.43 26.35
C SER A 761 -24.66 4.70 27.06
N THR A 762 -23.51 4.65 27.78
CA THR A 762 -23.00 5.77 28.59
C THR A 762 -21.58 6.23 28.28
N LEU A 763 -20.72 5.40 27.68
CA LEU A 763 -19.32 5.73 27.38
C LEU A 763 -19.19 6.97 26.48
N ARG A 764 -18.13 7.75 26.72
CA ARG A 764 -17.76 8.94 25.92
C ARG A 764 -16.34 8.86 25.36
N HIS A 765 -15.43 8.15 26.04
CA HIS A 765 -14.07 7.92 25.54
C HIS A 765 -14.05 7.01 24.29
N ARG A 766 -13.59 7.55 23.15
CA ARG A 766 -13.64 6.88 21.83
C ARG A 766 -12.89 5.54 21.81
N GLY A 767 -11.75 5.47 22.49
CA GLY A 767 -10.96 4.24 22.56
C GLY A 767 -11.73 3.11 23.24
N ALA A 768 -12.35 3.39 24.39
CA ALA A 768 -13.08 2.39 25.18
C ALA A 768 -14.30 1.87 24.40
N LEU A 769 -14.98 2.80 23.72
CA LEU A 769 -16.18 2.53 22.94
C LEU A 769 -15.95 1.47 21.85
N THR A 770 -14.81 1.54 21.16
CA THR A 770 -14.47 0.60 20.08
C THR A 770 -14.35 -0.84 20.58
N THR A 771 -13.64 -1.04 21.70
CA THR A 771 -13.44 -2.38 22.28
C THR A 771 -14.75 -2.97 22.80
N VAL A 772 -15.56 -2.17 23.49
CA VAL A 772 -16.86 -2.60 24.01
C VAL A 772 -17.84 -2.91 22.88
N ALA A 773 -17.83 -2.13 21.79
CA ALA A 773 -18.65 -2.38 20.60
C ALA A 773 -18.39 -3.76 19.99
N GLN A 774 -17.11 -4.17 19.90
CA GLN A 774 -16.74 -5.51 19.43
C GLN A 774 -17.27 -6.62 20.35
N THR A 775 -17.18 -6.42 21.66
CA THR A 775 -17.68 -7.36 22.68
C THR A 775 -19.20 -7.50 22.60
N PHE A 776 -19.93 -6.39 22.55
CA PHE A 776 -21.39 -6.40 22.42
C PHE A 776 -21.86 -7.02 21.10
N THR A 777 -21.18 -6.72 19.98
CA THR A 777 -21.49 -7.32 18.68
C THR A 777 -21.33 -8.84 18.71
N MET A 778 -20.28 -9.35 19.34
CA MET A 778 -20.07 -10.79 19.54
C MET A 778 -21.18 -11.40 20.40
N CYS A 779 -21.57 -10.75 21.50
CA CYS A 779 -22.70 -11.19 22.33
C CYS A 779 -23.99 -11.27 21.50
N CYS A 780 -24.29 -10.27 20.68
CA CYS A 780 -25.45 -10.29 19.80
C CYS A 780 -25.40 -11.50 18.85
N GLN A 781 -24.28 -11.72 18.16
CA GLN A 781 -24.12 -12.83 17.21
C GLN A 781 -24.25 -14.23 17.84
N LEU A 782 -23.97 -14.35 19.13
CA LEU A 782 -23.96 -15.62 19.86
C LEU A 782 -25.20 -15.84 20.75
N ALA A 783 -26.07 -14.83 20.90
CA ALA A 783 -27.22 -14.89 21.80
C ALA A 783 -28.28 -15.94 21.40
N GLN A 784 -28.32 -16.35 20.13
CA GLN A 784 -29.24 -17.38 19.62
C GLN A 784 -28.72 -18.81 19.86
N ASP A 785 -27.55 -18.99 20.48
CA ASP A 785 -27.09 -20.33 20.84
C ASP A 785 -28.10 -21.00 21.81
N PRO A 786 -28.41 -22.30 21.63
CA PRO A 786 -29.37 -23.01 22.48
C PRO A 786 -29.02 -23.00 23.98
N SER A 787 -27.74 -22.78 24.36
CA SER A 787 -27.36 -22.65 25.77
C SER A 787 -27.76 -21.32 26.41
N VAL A 788 -28.00 -20.29 25.59
CA VAL A 788 -28.42 -18.95 26.03
C VAL A 788 -29.92 -18.77 25.83
N THR A 789 -30.39 -19.02 24.61
CA THR A 789 -31.81 -18.92 24.26
C THR A 789 -32.37 -20.33 24.11
N VAL A 790 -33.10 -20.79 25.13
CA VAL A 790 -33.73 -22.12 25.12
C VAL A 790 -34.70 -22.21 23.94
N PRO A 791 -34.67 -23.28 23.14
CA PRO A 791 -35.63 -23.48 22.05
C PRO A 791 -37.07 -23.37 22.55
N GLY A 792 -37.88 -22.52 21.93
CA GLY A 792 -39.25 -22.20 22.35
C GLY A 792 -39.39 -20.93 23.20
N THR A 793 -38.29 -20.26 23.56
CA THR A 793 -38.34 -18.91 24.13
C THR A 793 -39.04 -17.97 23.15
N ALA A 794 -40.05 -17.23 23.61
CA ALA A 794 -40.76 -16.27 22.77
C ALA A 794 -39.78 -15.22 22.21
N GLU A 795 -39.92 -14.81 20.93
CA GLU A 795 -38.99 -13.88 20.28
C GLU A 795 -38.82 -12.58 21.08
N ASP A 796 -39.91 -12.07 21.66
CA ASP A 796 -39.95 -10.87 22.50
C ASP A 796 -39.23 -10.98 23.85
N ALA A 797 -38.94 -12.21 24.29
CA ALA A 797 -38.26 -12.53 25.55
C ALA A 797 -36.76 -12.88 25.35
N THR A 798 -36.26 -12.81 24.12
CA THR A 798 -34.84 -13.03 23.83
C THR A 798 -33.97 -11.85 24.28
N LEU A 799 -32.70 -12.10 24.62
CA LEU A 799 -31.76 -11.04 25.00
C LEU A 799 -31.60 -9.98 23.91
N VAL A 800 -31.52 -10.40 22.64
CA VAL A 800 -31.42 -9.49 21.49
C VAL A 800 -32.65 -8.59 21.39
N ALA A 801 -33.86 -9.11 21.62
CA ALA A 801 -35.07 -8.30 21.63
C ALA A 801 -35.07 -7.28 22.77
N THR A 802 -34.60 -7.67 23.97
CA THR A 802 -34.42 -6.76 25.11
C THR A 802 -33.43 -5.65 24.79
N TRP A 803 -32.26 -5.97 24.25
CA TRP A 803 -31.25 -4.98 23.85
C TRP A 803 -31.74 -4.09 22.70
N TYR A 804 -32.54 -4.62 21.78
CA TYR A 804 -33.18 -3.83 20.72
C TYR A 804 -34.18 -2.82 21.27
N LYS A 805 -35.06 -3.24 22.19
CA LYS A 805 -35.98 -2.33 22.90
C LYS A 805 -35.20 -1.25 23.66
N GLY A 806 -34.12 -1.63 24.35
CA GLY A 806 -33.21 -0.70 25.01
C GLY A 806 -32.55 0.29 24.06
N THR A 807 -32.06 -0.17 22.91
CA THR A 807 -31.43 0.68 21.88
C THR A 807 -32.42 1.69 21.31
N LEU A 808 -33.65 1.26 21.01
CA LEU A 808 -34.72 2.17 20.58
C LEU A 808 -35.08 3.19 21.69
N ASN A 809 -35.01 2.80 22.96
CA ASN A 809 -35.19 3.73 24.07
C ASN A 809 -34.05 4.76 24.13
N CYS A 810 -32.79 4.35 23.93
CA CYS A 810 -31.65 5.27 23.83
C CYS A 810 -31.83 6.28 22.69
N ILE A 811 -32.24 5.81 21.50
CA ILE A 811 -32.53 6.67 20.33
C ILE A 811 -33.59 7.73 20.67
N ARG A 812 -34.61 7.40 21.46
CA ARG A 812 -35.70 8.32 21.81
C ARG A 812 -35.36 9.29 22.95
N THR A 813 -34.51 8.89 23.88
CA THR A 813 -34.35 9.60 25.17
C THR A 813 -33.02 10.32 25.35
N GLN A 814 -31.95 9.89 24.67
CA GLN A 814 -30.61 10.45 24.88
C GLN A 814 -30.36 11.74 24.08
N ILE A 815 -29.44 12.56 24.61
CA ILE A 815 -28.96 13.80 23.98
C ILE A 815 -28.22 13.47 22.67
N SER A 816 -28.50 14.22 21.61
CA SER A 816 -28.09 13.95 20.22
C SER A 816 -26.85 14.71 19.77
N THR A 817 -26.12 15.37 20.66
CA THR A 817 -24.84 15.99 20.27
C THR A 817 -23.87 14.91 19.77
N THR A 818 -23.11 15.24 18.72
CA THR A 818 -22.33 14.27 17.93
C THR A 818 -21.24 13.56 18.73
N ARG A 819 -20.66 14.20 19.77
CA ARG A 819 -19.68 13.58 20.68
C ARG A 819 -20.34 12.60 21.67
N ARG A 820 -21.63 12.77 22.01
CA ARG A 820 -22.31 12.04 23.09
C ARG A 820 -23.09 10.80 22.65
N SER A 821 -23.35 10.64 21.35
CA SER A 821 -24.19 9.57 20.79
C SER A 821 -23.42 8.37 20.24
N ALA A 822 -22.09 8.30 20.44
CA ALA A 822 -21.22 7.38 19.70
C ALA A 822 -21.51 5.88 19.92
N GLY A 823 -22.09 5.48 21.05
CA GLY A 823 -22.36 4.06 21.36
C GLY A 823 -23.66 3.51 20.78
N ILE A 824 -24.68 4.35 20.55
CA ILE A 824 -25.99 3.91 20.03
C ILE A 824 -25.88 3.28 18.64
N PRO A 825 -25.13 3.85 17.66
CA PRO A 825 -24.93 3.20 16.37
C PRO A 825 -24.29 1.82 16.49
N ALA A 826 -23.30 1.67 17.38
CA ALA A 826 -22.65 0.38 17.63
C ALA A 826 -23.62 -0.64 18.25
N LEU A 827 -24.50 -0.22 19.17
CA LEU A 827 -25.57 -1.06 19.70
C LEU A 827 -26.50 -1.54 18.57
N PHE A 828 -26.95 -0.63 17.72
CA PHE A 828 -27.85 -0.92 16.62
C PHE A 828 -27.23 -1.88 15.60
N SER A 829 -26.01 -1.59 15.13
CA SER A 829 -25.26 -2.45 14.21
C SER A 829 -24.93 -3.82 14.81
N GLY A 830 -24.54 -3.87 16.09
CA GLY A 830 -24.26 -5.11 16.80
C GLY A 830 -25.47 -6.05 16.83
N ILE A 831 -26.66 -5.50 17.14
CA ILE A 831 -27.93 -6.23 17.12
C ILE A 831 -28.24 -6.74 15.71
N LEU A 832 -28.10 -5.90 14.68
CA LEU A 832 -28.37 -6.32 13.30
C LEU A 832 -27.42 -7.41 12.81
N ALA A 833 -26.17 -7.42 13.29
CA ALA A 833 -25.19 -8.45 12.98
C ALA A 833 -25.56 -9.84 13.52
N SER A 834 -26.47 -9.93 14.49
CA SER A 834 -27.00 -11.22 14.99
C SER A 834 -28.05 -11.86 14.09
N SER A 835 -28.73 -11.05 13.27
CA SER A 835 -29.82 -11.55 12.44
C SER A 835 -29.25 -12.48 11.37
N SER A 836 -29.66 -13.74 11.37
CA SER A 836 -29.24 -14.70 10.34
C SER A 836 -29.64 -14.23 8.93
N THR A 837 -28.94 -14.68 7.89
CA THR A 837 -29.36 -14.46 6.49
C THR A 837 -30.77 -15.02 6.22
N SER A 838 -31.19 -16.03 7.00
CA SER A 838 -32.53 -16.63 6.99
C SER A 838 -33.63 -15.80 7.66
N GLN A 839 -33.30 -14.71 8.38
CA GLN A 839 -34.28 -13.79 8.99
C GLN A 839 -34.21 -12.39 8.33
N PRO A 840 -34.47 -12.26 7.01
CA PRO A 840 -34.43 -10.97 6.33
C PRO A 840 -35.45 -9.97 6.90
N ALA A 841 -36.60 -10.46 7.37
CA ALA A 841 -37.70 -9.64 7.87
C ALA A 841 -37.32 -8.75 9.06
N PHE A 842 -36.61 -9.28 10.08
CA PHE A 842 -36.18 -8.48 11.23
C PHE A 842 -35.20 -7.38 10.84
N PHE A 843 -34.19 -7.72 10.02
CA PHE A 843 -33.21 -6.74 9.55
C PHE A 843 -33.88 -5.62 8.75
N ASP A 844 -34.74 -5.97 7.79
CA ASP A 844 -35.43 -4.98 6.98
C ASP A 844 -36.40 -4.14 7.83
N ALA A 845 -37.13 -4.75 8.76
CA ALA A 845 -38.02 -4.05 9.68
C ALA A 845 -37.27 -3.08 10.60
N ALA A 846 -36.10 -3.45 11.11
CA ALA A 846 -35.28 -2.59 11.95
C ALA A 846 -34.71 -1.41 11.17
N ILE A 847 -34.21 -1.62 9.94
CA ILE A 847 -33.76 -0.53 9.07
C ILE A 847 -34.92 0.40 8.72
N ARG A 848 -36.11 -0.13 8.40
CA ARG A 848 -37.30 0.68 8.15
C ARG A 848 -37.78 1.44 9.39
N THR A 849 -37.63 0.86 10.58
CA THR A 849 -37.91 1.55 11.85
C THR A 849 -36.96 2.73 12.03
N ALA A 850 -35.66 2.55 11.77
CA ALA A 850 -34.70 3.65 11.80
C ALA A 850 -35.01 4.71 10.73
N CYS A 851 -35.37 4.31 9.51
CA CYS A 851 -35.82 5.24 8.46
C CYS A 851 -37.07 6.01 8.89
N SER A 852 -38.04 5.34 9.51
CA SER A 852 -39.26 5.96 10.04
C SER A 852 -38.95 7.00 11.12
N ILE A 853 -38.06 6.69 12.06
CA ILE A 853 -37.60 7.64 13.10
C ILE A 853 -36.88 8.83 12.44
N ALA A 854 -36.01 8.58 11.46
CA ALA A 854 -35.28 9.63 10.74
C ALA A 854 -36.18 10.58 9.94
N GLN A 855 -37.37 10.13 9.51
CA GLN A 855 -38.36 10.93 8.77
C GLN A 855 -39.31 11.73 9.67
N GLN A 856 -39.31 11.49 10.99
CA GLN A 856 -40.21 12.21 11.90
C GLN A 856 -39.88 13.71 11.90
N PRO A 857 -40.87 14.61 11.75
CA PRO A 857 -40.63 16.04 11.86
C PRO A 857 -40.13 16.38 13.27
N ALA A 858 -39.17 17.30 13.37
CA ALA A 858 -38.69 17.77 14.67
C ALA A 858 -39.80 18.56 15.38
N ASN A 859 -40.29 18.05 16.52
CA ASN A 859 -41.38 18.64 17.29
C ASN A 859 -41.00 20.01 17.87
N SER A 860 -41.98 20.88 18.14
CA SER A 860 -41.75 22.22 18.72
C SER A 860 -40.97 22.18 20.05
N ALA A 861 -41.17 21.15 20.87
CA ALA A 861 -40.41 20.95 22.11
C ALA A 861 -38.95 20.52 21.87
N GLU A 862 -38.69 19.77 20.80
CA GLU A 862 -37.33 19.37 20.37
C GLU A 862 -36.56 20.57 19.80
N ARG A 863 -37.28 21.49 19.13
CA ARG A 863 -36.75 22.78 18.67
C ARG A 863 -36.44 23.73 19.84
N ALA A 864 -37.28 23.74 20.89
CA ALA A 864 -37.12 24.60 22.07
C ALA A 864 -36.01 24.15 23.04
N ALA A 865 -35.60 22.87 23.00
CA ALA A 865 -34.49 22.34 23.81
C ALA A 865 -33.11 22.53 23.12
N ASP A 866 -32.92 23.64 22.40
CA ASP A 866 -31.75 23.97 21.58
C ASP A 866 -31.32 22.84 20.61
N GLY A 867 -32.25 21.99 20.16
CA GLY A 867 -31.95 20.84 19.29
C GLY A 867 -31.12 19.74 19.97
N SER A 868 -31.03 19.71 21.30
CA SER A 868 -30.21 18.76 22.05
C SER A 868 -30.75 17.33 22.06
N ARG A 869 -32.05 17.09 21.81
CA ARG A 869 -32.68 15.76 21.78
C ARG A 869 -33.41 15.53 20.47
N LEU A 870 -32.71 14.97 19.49
CA LEU A 870 -33.18 14.66 18.15
C LEU A 870 -33.05 13.14 17.89
N PRO A 871 -34.13 12.35 18.05
CA PRO A 871 -34.13 10.94 17.67
C PRO A 871 -33.73 10.68 16.21
N GLN A 872 -34.01 11.63 15.34
CA GLN A 872 -33.66 11.62 13.92
C GLN A 872 -32.14 11.52 13.73
N VAL A 873 -31.36 12.32 14.48
CA VAL A 873 -29.89 12.34 14.42
C VAL A 873 -29.32 10.97 14.80
N HIS A 874 -29.84 10.35 15.86
CA HIS A 874 -29.43 9.01 16.28
C HIS A 874 -29.76 7.96 15.20
N ALA A 875 -30.96 8.04 14.61
CA ALA A 875 -31.37 7.13 13.54
C ALA A 875 -30.49 7.26 12.29
N PHE A 876 -30.14 8.48 11.86
CA PHE A 876 -29.19 8.70 10.76
C PHE A 876 -27.82 8.10 11.07
N ASN A 877 -27.31 8.29 12.29
CA ASN A 877 -26.02 7.73 12.69
C ASN A 877 -26.05 6.19 12.76
N CYS A 878 -27.16 5.59 13.19
CA CYS A 878 -27.36 4.13 13.16
C CYS A 878 -27.33 3.60 11.72
N LEU A 879 -28.09 4.21 10.81
CA LEU A 879 -28.08 3.83 9.39
C LEU A 879 -26.67 3.97 8.78
N ARG A 880 -25.99 5.07 9.10
CA ARG A 880 -24.62 5.33 8.64
C ARG A 880 -23.65 4.23 9.07
N ASP A 881 -23.74 3.79 10.32
CA ASP A 881 -22.89 2.74 10.87
C ASP A 881 -23.16 1.37 10.21
N VAL A 882 -24.43 1.07 9.91
CA VAL A 882 -24.81 -0.14 9.16
C VAL A 882 -24.15 -0.19 7.78
N PHE A 883 -24.16 0.91 7.02
CA PHE A 883 -23.54 0.96 5.69
C PHE A 883 -22.00 0.98 5.74
N ARG A 884 -21.40 1.42 6.85
CA ARG A 884 -19.94 1.33 7.06
C ARG A 884 -19.47 -0.04 7.54
N SER A 885 -20.36 -0.83 8.12
CA SER A 885 -20.02 -2.15 8.63
C SER A 885 -19.74 -3.16 7.51
N SER A 886 -18.58 -3.79 7.54
CA SER A 886 -18.21 -4.89 6.63
C SER A 886 -19.12 -6.13 6.81
N LEU A 887 -19.74 -6.27 7.98
CA LEU A 887 -20.67 -7.36 8.30
C LEU A 887 -22.07 -7.13 7.71
N LEU A 888 -22.48 -5.87 7.52
CA LEU A 888 -23.87 -5.51 7.21
C LEU A 888 -24.06 -4.85 5.84
N SER A 889 -23.08 -4.09 5.34
CA SER A 889 -23.16 -3.31 4.10
C SER A 889 -23.70 -4.10 2.90
N LYS A 890 -23.17 -5.29 2.63
CA LYS A 890 -23.65 -6.18 1.55
C LYS A 890 -25.12 -6.58 1.69
N ARG A 891 -25.61 -6.76 2.92
CA ARG A 891 -27.02 -7.09 3.18
C ARG A 891 -27.91 -5.84 3.10
N ALA A 892 -27.40 -4.69 3.56
CA ALA A 892 -28.08 -3.40 3.50
C ALA A 892 -28.20 -2.85 2.07
N GLU A 893 -27.39 -3.34 1.13
CA GLU A 893 -27.36 -2.90 -0.27
C GLU A 893 -28.74 -2.93 -0.95
N ARG A 894 -29.61 -3.90 -0.62
CA ARG A 894 -30.98 -3.97 -1.16
C ARG A 894 -31.88 -2.81 -0.71
N LEU A 895 -31.58 -2.20 0.44
CA LEU A 895 -32.27 -1.05 1.01
C LEU A 895 -31.54 0.27 0.68
N LEU A 896 -30.40 0.21 -0.03
CA LEU A 896 -29.65 1.38 -0.47
C LEU A 896 -30.52 2.42 -1.20
N PRO A 897 -31.45 2.04 -2.11
CA PRO A 897 -32.34 3.01 -2.76
C PRO A 897 -33.23 3.78 -1.78
N GLU A 898 -33.81 3.07 -0.78
CA GLU A 898 -34.67 3.68 0.25
C GLU A 898 -33.85 4.66 1.12
N CYS A 899 -32.64 4.25 1.52
CA CYS A 899 -31.75 5.09 2.34
C CYS A 899 -31.16 6.28 1.57
N LEU A 900 -30.89 6.14 0.27
CA LEU A 900 -30.47 7.25 -0.60
C LEU A 900 -31.56 8.32 -0.67
N GLN A 901 -32.80 7.91 -0.89
CA GLN A 901 -33.94 8.83 -0.91
C GLN A 901 -34.14 9.51 0.44
N LEU A 902 -34.01 8.75 1.54
CA LEU A 902 -34.08 9.29 2.90
C LEU A 902 -33.02 10.37 3.14
N ALA A 903 -31.77 10.08 2.80
CA ALA A 903 -30.66 11.02 2.97
C ALA A 903 -30.81 12.25 2.08
N ALA A 904 -31.28 12.09 0.84
CA ALA A 904 -31.57 13.20 -0.06
C ALA A 904 -32.70 14.10 0.47
N ASN A 905 -33.76 13.52 1.05
CA ASN A 905 -34.88 14.26 1.60
C ASN A 905 -34.47 15.06 2.86
N SER A 906 -33.59 14.51 3.71
CA SER A 906 -33.17 15.20 4.93
C SER A 906 -32.25 16.40 4.70
N LEU A 907 -31.64 16.51 3.50
CA LEU A 907 -30.91 17.71 3.09
C LEU A 907 -31.80 18.95 2.97
N ARG A 908 -33.13 18.78 2.91
CA ARG A 908 -34.13 19.87 2.91
C ARG A 908 -34.63 20.23 4.31
N SER A 909 -34.10 19.61 5.36
CA SER A 909 -34.48 19.89 6.74
C SER A 909 -34.07 21.31 7.15
N ASP A 910 -35.01 22.03 7.78
CA ASP A 910 -34.83 23.30 8.47
C ASP A 910 -33.98 23.17 9.75
N VAL A 911 -33.77 21.94 10.25
CA VAL A 911 -32.87 21.65 11.37
C VAL A 911 -31.47 21.28 10.87
N TRP A 912 -30.47 22.12 11.18
CA TRP A 912 -29.06 21.93 10.76
C TRP A 912 -28.48 20.56 11.14
N ALA A 913 -28.72 20.08 12.37
CA ALA A 913 -28.20 18.78 12.83
C ALA A 913 -28.72 17.59 12.01
N ILE A 914 -29.98 17.63 11.59
CA ILE A 914 -30.60 16.62 10.73
C ILE A 914 -29.99 16.69 9.32
N ARG A 915 -29.84 17.91 8.78
CA ARG A 915 -29.22 18.16 7.47
C ARG A 915 -27.79 17.60 7.41
N ASN A 916 -26.97 17.91 8.42
CA ASN A 916 -25.60 17.40 8.55
C ASN A 916 -25.54 15.87 8.66
N CYS A 917 -26.42 15.26 9.47
CA CYS A 917 -26.46 13.80 9.58
C CYS A 917 -26.94 13.11 8.30
N GLY A 918 -27.87 13.75 7.57
CA GLY A 918 -28.28 13.36 6.22
C GLY A 918 -27.11 13.35 5.24
N LEU A 919 -26.30 14.41 5.25
CA LEU A 919 -25.09 14.52 4.43
C LEU A 919 -24.05 13.44 4.78
N LEU A 920 -23.82 13.18 6.08
CA LEU A 920 -22.89 12.13 6.54
C LEU A 920 -23.36 10.72 6.19
N LEU A 921 -24.68 10.46 6.23
CA LEU A 921 -25.26 9.21 5.73
C LEU A 921 -25.03 9.11 4.22
N LEU A 922 -25.39 10.16 3.45
CA LEU A 922 -25.25 10.18 2.00
C LEU A 922 -23.81 9.89 1.56
N ARG A 923 -22.81 10.47 2.22
CA ARG A 923 -21.40 10.16 1.98
C ARG A 923 -21.10 8.66 2.14
N SER A 924 -21.64 8.02 3.18
CA SER A 924 -21.42 6.58 3.42
C SER A 924 -22.17 5.71 2.42
N LEU A 925 -23.32 6.16 1.92
CA LEU A 925 -24.06 5.49 0.83
C LEU A 925 -23.31 5.63 -0.50
N ILE A 926 -22.69 6.77 -0.77
CA ILE A 926 -21.80 6.99 -1.92
C ILE A 926 -20.59 6.05 -1.85
N ASP A 927 -19.97 5.91 -0.69
CA ASP A 927 -18.87 4.95 -0.49
C ASP A 927 -19.33 3.49 -0.72
N CYS A 928 -20.60 3.16 -0.45
CA CYS A 928 -21.17 1.85 -0.80
C CYS A 928 -21.43 1.67 -2.30
N LEU A 929 -21.74 2.76 -3.04
CA LEU A 929 -21.95 2.71 -4.49
C LEU A 929 -20.63 2.52 -5.24
N PHE A 930 -19.55 3.19 -4.83
CA PHE A 930 -18.25 3.17 -5.51
C PHE A 930 -17.24 2.19 -4.89
N GLY A 931 -17.45 1.79 -3.64
CA GLY A 931 -16.42 1.13 -2.82
C GLY A 931 -15.44 2.13 -2.18
N THR A 932 -14.63 1.64 -1.25
CA THR A 932 -13.69 2.47 -0.46
C THR A 932 -12.25 2.47 -1.01
N GLY A 933 -12.01 1.89 -2.19
CA GLY A 933 -10.66 1.61 -2.71
C GLY A 933 -10.13 2.58 -3.77
N GLU A 934 -10.80 3.71 -4.04
CA GLU A 934 -10.35 4.66 -5.06
C GLU A 934 -9.22 5.57 -4.52
N SER A 935 -8.13 5.73 -5.29
CA SER A 935 -7.03 6.63 -4.93
C SER A 935 -7.45 8.10 -5.02
N LYS A 936 -6.78 8.99 -4.28
CA LYS A 936 -7.00 10.45 -4.34
C LYS A 936 -6.89 10.98 -5.77
N ALA A 937 -5.86 10.56 -6.51
CA ALA A 937 -5.69 10.91 -7.92
C ALA A 937 -6.85 10.42 -8.80
N SER A 938 -7.34 9.20 -8.60
CA SER A 938 -8.51 8.68 -9.32
C SER A 938 -9.76 9.52 -9.01
N LEU A 939 -9.99 9.86 -7.74
CA LEU A 939 -11.11 10.69 -7.29
C LEU A 939 -11.05 12.12 -7.82
N GLU A 940 -9.86 12.72 -7.90
CA GLU A 940 -9.66 14.07 -8.42
C GLU A 940 -9.82 14.14 -9.94
N SER A 941 -9.32 13.12 -10.64
CA SER A 941 -9.34 13.05 -12.11
C SER A 941 -10.74 12.86 -12.71
N GLY A 942 -11.70 12.32 -11.95
CA GLY A 942 -13.09 12.09 -12.38
C GLY A 942 -13.26 10.86 -13.27
N TRP A 943 -14.42 10.74 -13.93
CA TRP A 943 -14.75 9.64 -14.84
C TRP A 943 -13.91 9.71 -16.12
N ASP A 944 -13.51 8.56 -16.65
CA ASP A 944 -12.64 8.44 -17.84
C ASP A 944 -13.42 8.33 -19.17
N GLY A 945 -14.75 8.29 -19.10
CA GLY A 945 -15.62 8.07 -20.26
C GLY A 945 -15.73 6.61 -20.69
N ARG A 946 -14.89 5.71 -20.17
CA ARG A 946 -14.67 4.35 -20.71
C ARG A 946 -15.07 3.24 -19.75
N THR A 947 -15.15 3.52 -18.44
CA THR A 947 -15.39 2.50 -17.41
C THR A 947 -16.81 2.60 -16.82
N ILE A 948 -17.54 1.49 -16.70
CA ILE A 948 -18.81 1.46 -15.95
C ILE A 948 -18.50 1.43 -14.45
N ARG A 949 -18.72 2.55 -13.75
CA ARG A 949 -18.48 2.70 -12.31
C ARG A 949 -19.71 2.42 -11.46
N ILE A 950 -20.91 2.80 -11.93
CA ILE A 950 -22.20 2.50 -11.30
C ILE A 950 -23.15 1.93 -12.35
N SER A 951 -23.82 0.83 -12.02
CA SER A 951 -24.93 0.31 -12.82
C SER A 951 -26.22 1.04 -12.46
N TYR A 952 -26.57 2.09 -13.21
CA TYR A 952 -27.84 2.80 -13.03
C TYR A 952 -29.08 1.91 -13.23
N ASN A 953 -28.96 0.81 -13.98
CA ASN A 953 -30.03 -0.19 -14.11
C ASN A 953 -30.26 -0.98 -12.81
N LYS A 954 -29.21 -1.18 -12.01
CA LYS A 954 -29.33 -1.81 -10.68
C LYS A 954 -29.99 -0.87 -9.67
N TYR A 955 -29.86 0.44 -9.86
CA TYR A 955 -30.43 1.47 -8.98
C TYR A 955 -31.35 2.43 -9.77
N PRO A 956 -32.53 1.96 -10.23
CA PRO A 956 -33.38 2.73 -11.15
C PRO A 956 -33.92 4.05 -10.56
N THR A 957 -33.97 4.18 -9.23
CA THR A 957 -34.36 5.43 -8.56
C THR A 957 -33.25 6.46 -8.49
N LEU A 958 -31.98 6.05 -8.59
CA LEU A 958 -30.82 6.93 -8.42
C LEU A 958 -30.79 8.08 -9.45
N PRO A 959 -31.04 7.87 -10.76
CA PRO A 959 -31.12 8.98 -11.71
C PRO A 959 -32.12 10.07 -11.31
N GLY A 960 -33.30 9.66 -10.82
CA GLY A 960 -34.32 10.59 -10.32
C GLY A 960 -33.89 11.32 -9.05
N VAL A 961 -33.19 10.65 -8.13
CA VAL A 961 -32.62 11.27 -6.92
C VAL A 961 -31.57 12.32 -7.28
N LEU A 962 -30.64 12.00 -8.19
CA LEU A 962 -29.60 12.93 -8.65
C LEU A 962 -30.23 14.19 -9.27
N LEU A 963 -31.24 13.99 -10.12
CA LEU A 963 -31.94 15.09 -10.76
C LEU A 963 -32.73 15.94 -9.74
N SER A 964 -33.37 15.30 -8.75
CA SER A 964 -34.06 15.99 -7.66
C SER A 964 -33.11 16.83 -6.81
N LEU A 965 -31.93 16.31 -6.48
CA LEU A 965 -30.89 17.05 -5.74
C LEU A 965 -30.43 18.29 -6.53
N LEU A 966 -30.13 18.13 -7.83
CA LEU A 966 -29.71 19.24 -8.71
C LEU A 966 -30.83 20.26 -9.01
N ARG A 967 -32.11 19.90 -8.90
CA ARG A 967 -33.23 20.83 -9.12
C ARG A 967 -33.70 21.53 -7.84
N THR A 968 -33.16 21.18 -6.67
CA THR A 968 -33.61 21.75 -5.38
C THR A 968 -33.37 23.26 -5.29
N ASP A 969 -32.33 23.78 -5.94
CA ASP A 969 -32.04 25.23 -6.00
C ASP A 969 -33.12 26.01 -6.77
N LYS A 970 -33.66 25.47 -7.88
CA LYS A 970 -34.76 26.14 -8.62
C LYS A 970 -36.00 26.37 -7.73
N ALA A 971 -36.27 25.45 -6.80
CA ALA A 971 -37.38 25.60 -5.85
C ALA A 971 -37.07 26.61 -4.74
N LEU A 972 -35.84 26.61 -4.20
CA LEU A 972 -35.42 27.54 -3.13
C LEU A 972 -35.21 28.97 -3.66
N SER A 973 -34.79 29.13 -4.92
CA SER A 973 -34.63 30.44 -5.56
C SER A 973 -35.97 31.13 -5.81
N ASP A 974 -37.01 30.38 -6.20
CA ASP A 974 -38.35 30.94 -6.43
C ASP A 974 -39.01 31.43 -5.12
N GLU A 975 -38.71 30.81 -3.98
CA GLU A 975 -39.19 31.26 -2.66
C GLU A 975 -38.37 32.45 -2.10
N ALA A 976 -37.05 32.49 -2.35
CA ALA A 976 -36.15 33.53 -1.83
C ALA A 976 -36.34 34.92 -2.47
N VAL A 977 -36.88 35.00 -3.69
CA VAL A 977 -37.24 36.29 -4.33
C VAL A 977 -38.26 37.08 -3.49
N SER A 978 -38.96 36.44 -2.55
CA SER A 978 -39.97 37.07 -1.70
C SER A 978 -39.47 37.55 -0.33
N SER A 979 -38.21 37.36 0.07
CA SER A 979 -37.73 37.77 1.42
C SER A 979 -36.42 38.58 1.41
N SER A 980 -36.53 39.86 1.77
CA SER A 980 -35.50 40.90 1.65
C SER A 980 -34.54 41.01 2.85
N SER A 981 -34.05 39.88 3.38
CA SER A 981 -33.08 39.88 4.50
C SER A 981 -31.82 39.10 4.13
N GLY A 982 -30.68 39.79 4.04
CA GLY A 982 -29.41 39.22 3.55
C GLY A 982 -28.84 38.04 4.35
N HIS A 983 -29.27 37.84 5.60
CA HIS A 983 -28.83 36.70 6.42
C HIS A 983 -29.52 35.38 6.01
N LEU A 984 -30.84 35.42 5.77
CA LEU A 984 -31.61 34.25 5.31
C LEU A 984 -31.19 33.78 3.91
N GLN A 985 -30.71 34.70 3.09
CA GLN A 985 -30.22 34.41 1.74
C GLN A 985 -28.91 33.60 1.75
N ILE A 986 -28.02 33.81 2.72
CA ILE A 986 -26.76 33.06 2.84
C ILE A 986 -27.02 31.63 3.33
N GLU A 987 -27.88 31.46 4.34
CA GLU A 987 -28.21 30.13 4.89
C GLU A 987 -28.94 29.24 3.88
N SER A 988 -29.87 29.81 3.10
CA SER A 988 -30.57 29.04 2.05
C SER A 988 -29.61 28.61 0.93
N GLN A 989 -28.64 29.46 0.59
CA GLN A 989 -27.62 29.16 -0.42
C GLN A 989 -26.61 28.10 0.06
N GLN A 990 -26.21 28.12 1.33
CA GLN A 990 -25.39 27.05 1.90
C GLN A 990 -26.12 25.72 1.91
N ALA A 991 -27.40 25.71 2.29
CA ALA A 991 -28.24 24.51 2.23
C ALA A 991 -28.40 23.98 0.79
N ALA A 992 -28.60 24.86 -0.18
CA ALA A 992 -28.64 24.49 -1.60
C ALA A 992 -27.32 23.87 -2.04
N ALA A 993 -26.17 24.46 -1.68
CA ALA A 993 -24.85 23.92 -2.01
C ALA A 993 -24.62 22.52 -1.41
N GLU A 994 -24.95 22.33 -0.12
CA GLU A 994 -24.87 21.04 0.57
C GLU A 994 -25.66 19.93 -0.16
N SER A 995 -26.79 20.28 -0.79
CA SER A 995 -27.61 19.32 -1.55
C SER A 995 -27.07 18.97 -2.94
N VAL A 996 -26.33 19.89 -3.57
CA VAL A 996 -25.86 19.78 -4.96
C VAL A 996 -24.52 19.02 -5.04
N PHE A 997 -23.61 19.20 -4.09
CA PHE A 997 -22.29 18.53 -4.09
C PHE A 997 -22.36 17.00 -4.23
N PRO A 998 -23.23 16.28 -3.49
CA PRO A 998 -23.34 14.83 -3.62
C PRO A 998 -23.74 14.39 -5.04
N ALA A 999 -24.67 15.11 -5.68
CA ALA A 999 -25.12 14.78 -7.03
C ALA A 999 -24.02 15.04 -8.07
N LEU A 1000 -23.33 16.19 -7.95
CA LEU A 1000 -22.18 16.51 -8.79
C LEU A 1000 -21.06 15.48 -8.62
N ASP A 1001 -20.73 15.09 -7.39
CA ASP A 1001 -19.66 14.12 -7.13
C ASP A 1001 -19.98 12.73 -7.70
N ILE A 1002 -21.22 12.25 -7.54
CA ILE A 1002 -21.65 10.96 -8.12
C ILE A 1002 -21.52 11.00 -9.65
N ILE A 1003 -22.02 12.05 -10.32
CA ILE A 1003 -21.93 12.15 -11.79
C ILE A 1003 -20.49 12.30 -12.25
N ARG A 1004 -19.69 13.10 -11.54
CA ARG A 1004 -18.27 13.31 -11.83
C ARG A 1004 -17.49 12.01 -11.78
N ARG A 1005 -17.76 11.14 -10.80
CA ARG A 1005 -17.07 9.85 -10.61
C ARG A 1005 -17.65 8.72 -11.46
N ALA A 1006 -18.98 8.65 -11.60
CA ALA A 1006 -19.65 7.53 -12.27
C ALA A 1006 -19.88 7.70 -13.78
N GLY A 1007 -19.86 8.94 -14.25
CA GLY A 1007 -20.46 9.29 -15.54
C GLY A 1007 -21.97 9.48 -15.43
N PRO A 1008 -22.60 10.20 -16.38
CA PRO A 1008 -24.04 10.45 -16.33
C PRO A 1008 -24.86 9.21 -16.75
N PRO A 1009 -26.04 8.96 -16.14
CA PRO A 1009 -26.96 7.92 -16.58
C PRO A 1009 -27.58 8.28 -17.93
N GLU A 1010 -27.67 7.31 -18.83
CA GLU A 1010 -28.20 7.55 -20.19
C GLU A 1010 -29.68 7.98 -20.18
N THR A 1011 -30.48 7.42 -19.28
CA THR A 1011 -31.94 7.70 -19.20
C THR A 1011 -32.28 9.16 -18.89
N HIS A 1012 -31.39 9.89 -18.22
CA HIS A 1012 -31.60 11.29 -17.83
C HIS A 1012 -30.43 12.19 -18.29
N ARG A 1013 -29.62 11.72 -19.26
CA ARG A 1013 -28.36 12.37 -19.65
C ARG A 1013 -28.56 13.84 -20.00
N ALA A 1014 -29.53 14.14 -20.87
CA ALA A 1014 -29.81 15.50 -21.31
C ALA A 1014 -30.28 16.41 -20.17
N GLU A 1015 -31.18 15.93 -19.32
CA GLU A 1015 -31.74 16.70 -18.20
C GLU A 1015 -30.70 16.99 -17.11
N LEU A 1016 -29.85 16.01 -16.82
CA LEU A 1016 -28.74 16.18 -15.89
C LEU A 1016 -27.68 17.12 -16.47
N TYR A 1017 -27.37 16.99 -17.76
CA TYR A 1017 -26.46 17.91 -18.44
C TYR A 1017 -26.95 19.36 -18.33
N GLU A 1018 -28.22 19.61 -18.67
CA GLU A 1018 -28.83 20.93 -18.55
C GLU A 1018 -28.74 21.48 -17.11
N ALA A 1019 -29.05 20.65 -16.10
CA ALA A 1019 -28.98 21.04 -14.70
C ALA A 1019 -27.55 21.35 -14.23
N VAL A 1020 -26.55 20.55 -14.63
CA VAL A 1020 -25.14 20.79 -14.30
C VAL A 1020 -24.60 22.04 -15.00
N VAL A 1021 -24.95 22.22 -16.27
CA VAL A 1021 -24.58 23.39 -17.08
C VAL A 1021 -25.14 24.68 -16.49
N HIS A 1022 -26.35 24.64 -15.91
CA HIS A 1022 -26.92 25.77 -15.16
C HIS A 1022 -26.03 26.20 -13.99
N TYR A 1023 -25.46 25.25 -13.23
CA TYR A 1023 -24.57 25.55 -12.10
C TYR A 1023 -23.22 26.16 -12.49
N LEU A 1024 -22.83 26.12 -13.77
CA LEU A 1024 -21.69 26.94 -14.24
C LEU A 1024 -21.94 28.44 -14.06
N GLY A 1025 -23.21 28.87 -13.95
CA GLY A 1025 -23.60 30.24 -13.63
C GLY A 1025 -23.71 30.56 -12.14
N SER A 1026 -23.45 29.60 -11.24
CA SER A 1026 -23.61 29.79 -9.79
C SER A 1026 -22.74 30.95 -9.27
N HIS A 1027 -23.26 31.72 -8.31
CA HIS A 1027 -22.50 32.74 -7.59
C HIS A 1027 -21.50 32.13 -6.61
N LEU A 1028 -21.79 30.95 -6.07
CA LEU A 1028 -20.87 30.19 -5.22
C LEU A 1028 -19.76 29.59 -6.08
N TRP A 1029 -18.55 30.15 -5.94
CA TRP A 1029 -17.37 29.73 -6.71
C TRP A 1029 -17.17 28.21 -6.69
N HIS A 1030 -17.22 27.59 -5.49
CA HIS A 1030 -16.93 26.16 -5.35
C HIS A 1030 -17.97 25.27 -6.06
N VAL A 1031 -19.26 25.66 -6.05
CA VAL A 1031 -20.31 24.95 -6.80
C VAL A 1031 -20.07 25.07 -8.31
N ARG A 1032 -19.74 26.28 -8.78
CA ARG A 1032 -19.41 26.55 -10.19
C ARG A 1032 -18.20 25.74 -10.65
N GLU A 1033 -17.16 25.65 -9.84
CA GLU A 1033 -15.95 24.89 -10.13
C GLU A 1033 -16.21 23.37 -10.14
N MET A 1034 -17.01 22.87 -9.19
CA MET A 1034 -17.43 21.46 -9.17
C MET A 1034 -18.31 21.12 -10.38
N ALA A 1035 -19.22 22.01 -10.76
CA ALA A 1035 -20.02 21.85 -11.98
C ALA A 1035 -19.11 21.81 -13.22
N ALA A 1036 -18.10 22.68 -13.30
CA ALA A 1036 -17.13 22.70 -14.41
C ALA A 1036 -16.36 21.38 -14.53
N ARG A 1037 -15.92 20.79 -13.40
CA ARG A 1037 -15.35 19.44 -13.38
C ARG A 1037 -16.36 18.37 -13.80
N THR A 1038 -17.61 18.49 -13.37
CA THR A 1038 -18.67 17.50 -13.65
C THR A 1038 -19.08 17.51 -15.13
N VAL A 1039 -19.06 18.68 -15.80
CA VAL A 1039 -19.30 18.78 -17.26
C VAL A 1039 -18.31 17.93 -18.06
N CYS A 1040 -17.09 17.73 -17.56
CA CYS A 1040 -16.11 16.84 -18.20
C CYS A 1040 -16.69 15.44 -18.42
N SER A 1041 -17.39 14.88 -17.43
CA SER A 1041 -18.02 13.55 -17.52
C SER A 1041 -19.10 13.44 -18.60
N PHE A 1042 -19.64 14.55 -19.10
CA PHE A 1042 -20.61 14.54 -20.19
C PHE A 1042 -19.95 14.61 -21.57
N LEU A 1043 -18.76 15.21 -21.67
CA LEU A 1043 -18.11 15.51 -22.94
C LEU A 1043 -16.96 14.56 -23.29
N VAL A 1044 -16.27 13.99 -22.30
CA VAL A 1044 -15.11 13.09 -22.51
C VAL A 1044 -15.48 11.80 -23.26
N ASN A 1045 -16.73 11.32 -23.14
CA ASN A 1045 -17.22 10.11 -23.82
C ASN A 1045 -17.59 10.31 -25.31
N ASN A 1046 -17.49 11.54 -25.83
CA ASN A 1046 -17.83 11.83 -27.22
C ASN A 1046 -16.54 12.01 -28.04
N ASP A 1047 -16.43 11.32 -29.18
CA ASP A 1047 -15.32 11.53 -30.13
C ASP A 1047 -15.20 13.00 -30.57
N ASN A 1048 -16.32 13.73 -30.48
CA ASN A 1048 -16.40 15.16 -30.77
C ASN A 1048 -16.49 16.04 -29.51
N TRP A 1049 -15.76 15.69 -28.44
CA TRP A 1049 -15.68 16.48 -27.20
C TRP A 1049 -15.34 17.95 -27.49
N ALA A 1050 -14.48 18.20 -28.50
CA ALA A 1050 -14.10 19.54 -28.93
C ALA A 1050 -15.31 20.34 -29.45
N ALA A 1051 -16.21 19.73 -30.23
CA ALA A 1051 -17.46 20.38 -30.61
C ALA A 1051 -18.38 20.62 -29.41
N GLY A 1052 -18.39 19.72 -28.42
CA GLY A 1052 -19.10 19.94 -27.16
C GLY A 1052 -18.57 21.15 -26.39
N VAL A 1053 -17.26 21.33 -26.35
CA VAL A 1053 -16.60 22.53 -25.79
C VAL A 1053 -16.98 23.79 -26.58
N GLN A 1054 -16.94 23.73 -27.91
CA GLN A 1054 -17.36 24.84 -28.76
C GLN A 1054 -18.82 25.21 -28.53
N GLN A 1055 -19.72 24.22 -28.43
CA GLN A 1055 -21.13 24.44 -28.12
C GLN A 1055 -21.32 25.06 -26.73
N LEU A 1056 -20.58 24.59 -25.72
CA LEU A 1056 -20.62 25.14 -24.37
C LEU A 1056 -20.18 26.62 -24.33
N LEU A 1057 -19.18 26.98 -25.14
CA LEU A 1057 -18.66 28.33 -25.25
C LEU A 1057 -19.53 29.26 -26.12
N LEU A 1058 -20.19 28.73 -27.14
CA LEU A 1058 -21.05 29.48 -28.08
C LEU A 1058 -22.52 29.55 -27.65
N ASP A 1059 -22.90 28.92 -26.55
CA ASP A 1059 -24.25 28.92 -26.00
C ASP A 1059 -24.72 30.36 -25.72
N LYS A 1060 -25.76 30.81 -26.44
CA LYS A 1060 -26.33 32.16 -26.29
C LYS A 1060 -26.87 32.40 -24.88
N SER A 1061 -27.35 31.36 -24.18
CA SER A 1061 -27.81 31.48 -22.80
C SER A 1061 -26.66 31.80 -21.85
N ALA A 1062 -25.44 31.38 -22.18
CA ALA A 1062 -24.23 31.73 -21.43
C ALA A 1062 -23.87 33.21 -21.55
N MET A 1063 -24.28 33.87 -22.64
CA MET A 1063 -23.86 35.23 -22.93
C MET A 1063 -24.39 36.28 -21.95
N THR A 1064 -25.45 35.98 -21.19
CA THR A 1064 -26.09 36.94 -20.28
C THR A 1064 -25.46 37.00 -18.89
N SER A 1065 -24.77 35.95 -18.42
CA SER A 1065 -24.22 35.85 -17.05
C SER A 1065 -22.70 35.79 -17.02
N VAL A 1066 -22.06 36.68 -16.24
CA VAL A 1066 -20.60 36.73 -16.04
C VAL A 1066 -20.08 35.45 -15.37
N ASN A 1067 -20.80 34.96 -14.35
CA ASN A 1067 -20.45 33.71 -13.67
C ASN A 1067 -20.49 32.53 -14.64
N ARG A 1068 -21.48 32.50 -15.53
CA ARG A 1068 -21.66 31.43 -16.51
C ARG A 1068 -20.51 31.39 -17.53
N TRP A 1069 -20.00 32.55 -17.96
CA TRP A 1069 -18.76 32.64 -18.74
C TRP A 1069 -17.57 32.07 -17.97
N HIS A 1070 -17.36 32.53 -16.74
CA HIS A 1070 -16.28 32.06 -15.90
C HIS A 1070 -16.34 30.53 -15.70
N GLY A 1071 -17.50 29.98 -15.37
CA GLY A 1071 -17.71 28.55 -15.22
C GLY A 1071 -17.47 27.75 -16.52
N SER A 1072 -17.88 28.27 -17.67
CA SER A 1072 -17.57 27.65 -18.97
C SER A 1072 -16.07 27.65 -19.27
N LEU A 1073 -15.35 28.72 -18.97
CA LEU A 1073 -13.89 28.79 -19.16
C LEU A 1073 -13.14 27.84 -18.23
N LEU A 1074 -13.57 27.71 -16.97
CA LEU A 1074 -13.06 26.68 -16.07
C LEU A 1074 -13.30 25.27 -16.63
N ALA A 1075 -14.48 25.02 -17.21
CA ALA A 1075 -14.80 23.72 -17.80
C ALA A 1075 -13.86 23.40 -18.97
N VAL A 1076 -13.51 24.38 -19.82
CA VAL A 1076 -12.52 24.21 -20.90
C VAL A 1076 -11.19 23.68 -20.33
N ARG A 1077 -10.66 24.32 -19.28
CA ARG A 1077 -9.42 23.88 -18.63
C ARG A 1077 -9.54 22.44 -18.13
N PHE A 1078 -10.58 22.13 -17.36
CA PHE A 1078 -10.73 20.79 -16.78
C PHE A 1078 -10.90 19.72 -17.85
N ILE A 1079 -11.62 20.01 -18.94
CA ILE A 1079 -11.79 19.10 -20.09
C ILE A 1079 -10.46 18.87 -20.79
N LEU A 1080 -9.69 19.92 -21.08
CA LEU A 1080 -8.38 19.81 -21.76
C LEU A 1080 -7.40 18.95 -20.97
N VAL A 1081 -7.23 19.23 -19.68
CA VAL A 1081 -6.36 18.43 -18.80
C VAL A 1081 -6.85 16.99 -18.72
N ARG A 1082 -8.17 16.77 -18.65
CA ARG A 1082 -8.74 15.42 -18.57
C ARG A 1082 -8.56 14.63 -19.86
N VAL A 1083 -8.84 15.22 -21.01
CA VAL A 1083 -8.67 14.59 -22.32
C VAL A 1083 -7.19 14.31 -22.57
N ALA A 1084 -6.29 15.24 -22.26
CA ALA A 1084 -4.85 15.04 -22.36
C ALA A 1084 -4.37 13.83 -21.53
N GLY A 1085 -4.89 13.67 -20.31
CA GLY A 1085 -4.59 12.50 -19.47
C GLY A 1085 -5.19 11.17 -19.95
N ILE A 1086 -6.22 11.19 -20.80
CA ILE A 1086 -6.87 9.98 -21.35
C ILE A 1086 -6.34 9.61 -22.73
N SER A 1087 -6.04 10.60 -23.58
CA SER A 1087 -5.58 10.47 -24.95
C SER A 1087 -4.86 11.73 -25.42
N GLY A 1088 -3.52 11.70 -25.35
CA GLY A 1088 -2.67 12.76 -25.91
C GLY A 1088 -2.98 13.02 -27.40
N ALA A 1089 -3.10 11.96 -28.21
CA ALA A 1089 -3.41 12.10 -29.63
C ALA A 1089 -4.71 12.87 -29.90
N SER A 1090 -5.78 12.62 -29.14
CA SER A 1090 -7.07 13.32 -29.32
C SER A 1090 -6.98 14.82 -28.98
N VAL A 1091 -6.16 15.19 -27.99
CA VAL A 1091 -6.05 16.60 -27.58
C VAL A 1091 -5.26 17.41 -28.60
N THR A 1092 -4.17 16.87 -29.14
CA THR A 1092 -3.23 17.59 -30.03
C THR A 1092 -3.93 18.28 -31.22
N GLY A 1093 -4.76 17.55 -31.97
CA GLY A 1093 -5.48 18.10 -33.14
C GLY A 1093 -6.54 19.15 -32.79
N SER A 1094 -6.97 19.22 -31.53
CA SER A 1094 -8.02 20.14 -31.07
C SER A 1094 -7.49 21.43 -30.45
N LEU A 1095 -6.20 21.49 -30.08
CA LEU A 1095 -5.61 22.64 -29.39
C LEU A 1095 -5.75 23.95 -30.18
N ARG A 1096 -5.33 23.95 -31.46
CA ARG A 1096 -5.36 25.14 -32.33
C ARG A 1096 -6.79 25.60 -32.65
N PRO A 1097 -7.73 24.72 -33.06
CA PRO A 1097 -9.14 25.11 -33.24
C PRO A 1097 -9.77 25.71 -31.99
N LEU A 1098 -9.53 25.13 -30.81
CA LEU A 1098 -10.08 25.63 -29.55
C LEU A 1098 -9.48 26.99 -29.17
N LEU A 1099 -8.18 27.19 -29.36
CA LEU A 1099 -7.55 28.49 -29.16
C LEU A 1099 -8.18 29.57 -30.07
N SER A 1100 -8.41 29.24 -31.34
CA SER A 1100 -9.08 30.16 -32.28
C SER A 1100 -10.50 30.53 -31.83
N VAL A 1101 -11.25 29.57 -31.27
CA VAL A 1101 -12.61 29.81 -30.75
C VAL A 1101 -12.56 30.71 -29.51
N LEU A 1102 -11.65 30.45 -28.58
CA LEU A 1102 -11.44 31.28 -27.38
C LEU A 1102 -11.09 32.73 -27.77
N ASP A 1103 -10.14 32.92 -28.69
CA ASP A 1103 -9.73 34.24 -29.17
C ASP A 1103 -10.88 34.99 -29.84
N THR A 1104 -11.66 34.29 -30.68
CA THR A 1104 -12.81 34.89 -31.39
C THR A 1104 -13.87 35.35 -30.40
N LEU A 1105 -14.14 34.55 -29.37
CA LEU A 1105 -15.10 34.88 -28.32
C LEU A 1105 -14.65 36.07 -27.47
N ALA A 1106 -13.37 36.12 -27.11
CA ALA A 1106 -12.79 37.23 -26.37
C ALA A 1106 -12.85 38.54 -27.16
N ALA A 1107 -12.59 38.49 -28.48
CA ALA A 1107 -12.68 39.66 -29.36
C ALA A 1107 -14.12 40.14 -29.56
N ALA A 1108 -15.10 39.23 -29.63
CA ALA A 1108 -16.50 39.56 -29.90
C ALA A 1108 -17.24 40.12 -28.67
N ASN A 1109 -16.72 39.96 -27.46
CA ASN A 1109 -17.47 40.25 -26.24
C ASN A 1109 -16.67 41.12 -25.25
N GLY A 1110 -17.12 42.37 -25.06
CA GLY A 1110 -16.49 43.32 -24.14
C GLY A 1110 -16.43 42.86 -22.67
N ARG A 1111 -17.17 41.81 -22.27
CA ARG A 1111 -17.10 41.30 -20.89
C ARG A 1111 -15.75 40.68 -20.53
N PHE A 1112 -15.00 40.19 -21.52
CA PHE A 1112 -13.62 39.71 -21.32
C PHE A 1112 -12.66 40.85 -20.97
N THR A 1113 -12.97 42.09 -21.35
CA THR A 1113 -12.18 43.26 -20.97
C THR A 1113 -12.69 43.93 -19.70
N THR A 1114 -13.99 43.87 -19.40
CA THR A 1114 -14.57 44.53 -18.22
C THR A 1114 -14.52 43.71 -16.93
N CYS A 1115 -14.51 42.36 -16.99
CA CYS A 1115 -14.49 41.51 -15.80
C CYS A 1115 -13.12 40.84 -15.61
N PRO A 1116 -12.36 41.19 -14.56
CA PRO A 1116 -10.99 40.69 -14.40
C PRO A 1116 -10.94 39.18 -14.13
N GLU A 1117 -11.92 38.58 -13.44
CA GLU A 1117 -11.92 37.13 -13.18
C GLU A 1117 -12.27 36.29 -14.41
N VAL A 1118 -13.18 36.78 -15.27
CA VAL A 1118 -13.42 36.13 -16.57
C VAL A 1118 -12.17 36.20 -17.44
N ARG A 1119 -11.48 37.34 -17.43
CA ARG A 1119 -10.20 37.50 -18.14
C ARG A 1119 -9.13 36.56 -17.60
N ALA A 1120 -9.07 36.37 -16.28
CA ALA A 1120 -8.15 35.44 -15.64
C ALA A 1120 -8.42 33.99 -16.08
N ALA A 1121 -9.68 33.54 -16.03
CA ALA A 1121 -10.06 32.20 -16.47
C ALA A 1121 -9.81 31.97 -17.98
N TYR A 1122 -9.99 33.00 -18.80
CA TYR A 1122 -9.65 32.97 -20.22
C TYR A 1122 -8.14 32.78 -20.45
N LEU A 1123 -7.30 33.55 -19.76
CA LEU A 1123 -5.85 33.39 -19.85
C LEU A 1123 -5.41 32.04 -19.29
N GLU A 1124 -6.05 31.55 -18.23
CA GLU A 1124 -5.75 30.23 -17.68
C GLU A 1124 -6.04 29.10 -18.69
N ALA A 1125 -7.14 29.19 -19.44
CA ALA A 1125 -7.44 28.24 -20.52
C ALA A 1125 -6.38 28.31 -21.63
N ARG A 1126 -5.93 29.51 -22.02
CA ARG A 1126 -4.84 29.69 -23.00
C ARG A 1126 -3.50 29.13 -22.50
N ASN A 1127 -3.14 29.43 -21.26
CA ASN A 1127 -1.94 28.90 -20.60
C ASN A 1127 -1.97 27.38 -20.51
N THR A 1128 -3.14 26.78 -20.26
CA THR A 1128 -3.32 25.33 -20.28
C THR A 1128 -3.07 24.76 -21.68
N ILE A 1129 -3.60 25.41 -22.74
CA ILE A 1129 -3.33 25.01 -24.13
C ILE A 1129 -1.83 25.11 -24.45
N ALA A 1130 -1.16 26.19 -24.04
CA ALA A 1130 0.27 26.37 -24.25
C ALA A 1130 1.11 25.31 -23.51
N SER A 1131 0.79 25.03 -22.25
CA SER A 1131 1.44 23.99 -21.46
C SER A 1131 1.30 22.61 -22.11
N LEU A 1132 0.09 22.24 -22.56
CA LEU A 1132 -0.15 20.96 -23.26
C LEU A 1132 0.56 20.92 -24.63
N ALA A 1133 0.60 22.03 -25.36
CA ALA A 1133 1.32 22.13 -26.61
C ALA A 1133 2.82 21.88 -26.44
N LEU A 1134 3.44 22.44 -25.39
CA LEU A 1134 4.83 22.18 -25.03
C LEU A 1134 5.05 20.72 -24.60
N GLN A 1135 4.17 20.19 -23.75
CA GLN A 1135 4.25 18.81 -23.26
C GLN A 1135 4.20 17.79 -24.41
N PHE A 1136 3.34 18.02 -25.41
CA PHE A 1136 3.18 17.12 -26.57
C PHE A 1136 3.97 17.56 -27.82
N ASN A 1137 4.82 18.58 -27.72
CA ASN A 1137 5.61 19.14 -28.82
C ASN A 1137 4.79 19.48 -30.08
N VAL A 1138 3.64 20.14 -29.89
CA VAL A 1138 2.75 20.57 -30.97
C VAL A 1138 2.81 22.08 -31.15
N SER A 1139 3.12 22.54 -32.36
CA SER A 1139 3.07 23.98 -32.65
C SER A 1139 1.63 24.47 -32.75
N VAL A 1140 1.26 25.43 -31.90
CA VAL A 1140 -0.02 26.16 -31.99
C VAL A 1140 0.14 27.44 -32.84
N GLY A 1141 1.36 27.74 -33.31
CA GLY A 1141 1.72 28.90 -34.11
C GLY A 1141 1.67 30.21 -33.34
N GLU A 1142 1.79 31.35 -34.05
CA GLU A 1142 1.76 32.72 -33.50
C GLU A 1142 0.48 33.09 -32.70
N ALA A 1143 -0.49 32.17 -32.60
CA ALA A 1143 -1.73 32.36 -31.85
C ALA A 1143 -1.52 32.48 -30.33
N ILE A 1144 -0.47 31.86 -29.77
CA ILE A 1144 -0.09 32.08 -28.36
C ILE A 1144 0.43 33.52 -28.19
N SER A 1145 1.22 33.99 -29.16
CA SER A 1145 1.93 35.27 -29.15
C SER A 1145 1.09 36.52 -29.37
N LYS A 1146 -0.25 36.41 -29.55
CA LYS A 1146 -1.13 37.59 -29.54
C LYS A 1146 -1.00 38.31 -28.19
N THR A 1147 -0.23 39.40 -28.23
CA THR A 1147 0.35 40.14 -27.11
C THR A 1147 -0.68 40.56 -26.05
N VAL A 1148 -0.45 40.11 -24.81
CA VAL A 1148 -0.77 40.91 -23.63
C VAL A 1148 0.57 41.47 -23.15
N ALA A 1149 0.73 42.79 -23.15
CA ALA A 1149 1.88 43.40 -22.51
C ALA A 1149 1.91 42.98 -21.03
N ALA A 1150 3.09 42.67 -20.50
CA ALA A 1150 3.26 42.47 -19.06
C ALA A 1150 2.62 43.65 -18.31
N PRO A 1151 1.98 43.43 -17.14
CA PRO A 1151 1.47 44.53 -16.35
C PRO A 1151 2.64 45.48 -16.07
N ALA A 1152 2.56 46.74 -16.50
CA ALA A 1152 3.56 47.73 -16.09
C ALA A 1152 3.57 47.81 -14.56
N ASP A 1153 4.76 47.86 -13.94
CA ASP A 1153 5.00 47.76 -12.48
C ASP A 1153 4.09 48.64 -11.60
N ASN A 1154 3.51 49.71 -12.17
CA ASN A 1154 2.70 50.72 -11.46
C ASN A 1154 1.19 50.64 -11.71
N VAL A 1155 0.68 49.68 -12.48
CA VAL A 1155 -0.77 49.54 -12.70
C VAL A 1155 -1.34 48.52 -11.73
N ALA A 1156 -2.13 48.97 -10.76
CA ALA A 1156 -2.89 48.10 -9.88
C ALA A 1156 -3.85 47.22 -10.71
N VAL A 1157 -3.47 45.96 -10.95
CA VAL A 1157 -4.36 44.97 -11.56
C VAL A 1157 -5.41 44.60 -10.51
N PRO A 1158 -6.72 44.75 -10.79
CA PRO A 1158 -7.76 44.59 -9.78
C PRO A 1158 -7.99 43.14 -9.32
N SER A 1159 -7.33 42.15 -9.93
CA SER A 1159 -7.44 40.73 -9.60
C SER A 1159 -6.07 40.07 -9.52
N ALA A 1160 -5.82 39.39 -8.40
CA ALA A 1160 -4.61 38.59 -8.20
C ALA A 1160 -4.54 37.41 -9.21
N LEU A 1161 -5.67 36.77 -9.52
CA LEU A 1161 -5.73 35.69 -10.51
C LEU A 1161 -5.39 36.21 -11.91
N LEU A 1162 -5.91 37.38 -12.30
CA LEU A 1162 -5.60 37.97 -13.59
C LEU A 1162 -4.10 38.33 -13.69
N LYS A 1163 -3.53 38.90 -12.64
CA LYS A 1163 -2.11 39.23 -12.59
C LYS A 1163 -1.26 37.97 -12.77
N ALA A 1164 -1.54 36.93 -11.99
CA ALA A 1164 -0.85 35.63 -12.08
C ALA A 1164 -0.92 35.03 -13.49
N GLN A 1165 -2.12 34.95 -14.07
CA GLN A 1165 -2.29 34.34 -15.40
C GLN A 1165 -1.68 35.19 -16.53
N THR A 1166 -1.63 36.51 -16.37
CA THR A 1166 -0.93 37.40 -17.31
C THR A 1166 0.57 37.15 -17.29
N ILE A 1167 1.16 37.04 -16.10
CA ILE A 1167 2.59 36.73 -15.93
C ILE A 1167 2.93 35.38 -16.59
N LEU A 1168 2.15 34.34 -16.31
CA LEU A 1168 2.35 33.02 -16.91
C LEU A 1168 2.18 33.03 -18.44
N GLN A 1169 1.24 33.82 -18.96
CA GLN A 1169 1.04 33.96 -20.41
C GLN A 1169 2.25 34.60 -21.09
N VAL A 1170 2.90 35.59 -20.45
CA VAL A 1170 4.14 36.17 -20.97
C VAL A 1170 5.25 35.12 -21.00
N ASN A 1171 5.39 34.30 -19.95
CA ASN A 1171 6.33 33.17 -19.97
C ASN A 1171 6.07 32.21 -21.13
N TYR A 1172 4.83 31.72 -21.30
CA TYR A 1172 4.51 30.82 -22.42
C TYR A 1172 4.73 31.46 -23.79
N THR A 1173 4.52 32.77 -23.91
CA THR A 1173 4.83 33.51 -25.14
C THR A 1173 6.33 33.56 -25.39
N ALA A 1174 7.13 33.81 -24.36
CA ALA A 1174 8.58 33.80 -24.43
C ALA A 1174 9.11 32.41 -24.83
N VAL A 1175 8.55 31.33 -24.27
CA VAL A 1175 8.93 29.94 -24.63
C VAL A 1175 8.65 29.63 -26.10
N GLU A 1176 7.47 30.01 -26.60
CA GLU A 1176 7.07 29.77 -27.99
C GLU A 1176 7.93 30.57 -28.98
N LEU A 1177 8.28 31.82 -28.62
CA LEU A 1177 9.14 32.69 -29.43
C LEU A 1177 10.64 32.40 -29.26
N ASP A 1178 11.01 31.54 -28.31
CA ASP A 1178 12.38 31.35 -27.83
C ASP A 1178 13.06 32.67 -27.38
N ASP A 1179 12.25 33.63 -26.91
CA ASP A 1179 12.71 34.98 -26.53
C ASP A 1179 13.15 35.01 -25.06
N ARG A 1180 14.42 34.66 -24.84
CA ARG A 1180 15.05 34.66 -23.51
C ARG A 1180 15.07 36.05 -22.85
N HIS A 1181 15.29 37.10 -23.64
CA HIS A 1181 15.35 38.47 -23.13
C HIS A 1181 13.96 38.93 -22.63
N MET A 1182 12.88 38.52 -23.28
CA MET A 1182 11.53 38.74 -22.76
C MET A 1182 11.32 38.10 -21.40
N LEU A 1183 11.80 36.87 -21.20
CA LEU A 1183 11.68 36.21 -19.89
C LEU A 1183 12.53 36.90 -18.82
N GLU A 1184 13.79 37.22 -19.12
CA GLU A 1184 14.70 37.89 -18.17
C GLU A 1184 14.09 39.19 -17.64
N ASN A 1185 13.53 40.02 -18.53
CA ASN A 1185 12.86 41.25 -18.13
C ASN A 1185 11.60 41.00 -17.28
N LEU A 1186 10.80 39.98 -17.62
CA LEU A 1186 9.63 39.60 -16.85
C LEU A 1186 10.03 39.15 -15.44
N VAL A 1187 11.04 38.29 -15.34
CA VAL A 1187 11.53 37.75 -14.07
C VAL A 1187 12.10 38.86 -13.20
N ALA A 1188 12.96 39.73 -13.75
CA ALA A 1188 13.54 40.86 -13.00
C ALA A 1188 12.47 41.82 -12.44
N SER A 1189 11.45 42.14 -13.23
CA SER A 1189 10.33 43.00 -12.80
C SER A 1189 9.46 42.32 -11.73
N VAL A 1190 9.02 41.08 -11.97
CA VAL A 1190 8.08 40.37 -11.07
C VAL A 1190 8.76 39.98 -9.76
N ALA A 1191 10.03 39.55 -9.81
CA ALA A 1191 10.75 39.11 -8.61
C ALA A 1191 10.91 40.23 -7.58
N VAL A 1192 11.08 41.49 -8.02
CA VAL A 1192 11.16 42.66 -7.14
C VAL A 1192 9.78 43.16 -6.70
N SER A 1193 8.79 43.15 -7.60
CA SER A 1193 7.50 43.81 -7.38
C SER A 1193 6.43 42.94 -6.69
N ASP A 1194 6.48 41.61 -6.85
CA ASP A 1194 5.44 40.69 -6.39
C ASP A 1194 5.99 39.29 -6.06
N PRO A 1195 6.39 39.08 -4.78
CA PRO A 1195 6.99 37.81 -4.35
C PRO A 1195 6.13 36.57 -4.59
N ASP A 1196 4.80 36.67 -4.41
CA ASP A 1196 3.89 35.51 -4.56
C ASP A 1196 3.82 35.04 -6.02
N ASN A 1197 3.71 36.00 -6.95
CA ASN A 1197 3.71 35.67 -8.38
C ASN A 1197 5.11 35.32 -8.91
N ALA A 1198 6.17 35.83 -8.29
CA ALA A 1198 7.54 35.46 -8.62
C ALA A 1198 7.79 33.97 -8.35
N THR A 1199 7.39 33.45 -7.19
CA THR A 1199 7.51 32.02 -6.87
C THR A 1199 6.82 31.15 -7.92
N ARG A 1200 5.55 31.44 -8.22
CA ARG A 1200 4.77 30.69 -9.23
C ARG A 1200 5.35 30.81 -10.64
N LEU A 1201 5.92 31.97 -10.99
CA LEU A 1201 6.60 32.18 -12.26
C LEU A 1201 7.85 31.31 -12.34
N LEU A 1202 8.71 31.30 -11.31
CA LEU A 1202 9.95 30.53 -11.29
C LEU A 1202 9.69 29.02 -11.42
N GLU A 1203 8.68 28.49 -10.74
CA GLU A 1203 8.24 27.09 -10.89
C GLU A 1203 7.78 26.79 -12.33
N THR A 1204 7.02 27.71 -12.94
CA THR A 1204 6.54 27.53 -14.32
C THR A 1204 7.69 27.66 -15.32
N VAL A 1205 8.66 28.55 -15.08
CA VAL A 1205 9.87 28.70 -15.90
C VAL A 1205 10.66 27.41 -15.89
N GLN A 1206 10.89 26.81 -14.72
CA GLN A 1206 11.56 25.52 -14.59
C GLN A 1206 10.82 24.45 -15.42
N ALA A 1207 9.50 24.31 -15.27
CA ALA A 1207 8.73 23.31 -16.01
C ALA A 1207 8.68 23.55 -17.54
N SER A 1208 8.71 24.80 -18.00
CA SER A 1208 8.50 25.17 -19.41
C SER A 1208 9.79 25.30 -20.22
N TRP A 1209 10.86 25.82 -19.61
CA TRP A 1209 12.17 25.97 -20.25
C TRP A 1209 13.10 24.80 -19.95
N PHE A 1210 12.95 24.14 -18.80
CA PHE A 1210 13.79 23.00 -18.39
C PHE A 1210 13.03 21.66 -18.39
N GLY A 1211 11.84 21.61 -19.00
CA GLY A 1211 11.13 20.36 -19.26
C GLY A 1211 11.73 19.55 -20.41
N ALA A 1212 11.33 18.27 -20.52
CA ALA A 1212 11.91 17.30 -21.47
C ALA A 1212 12.01 17.75 -22.95
N ALA A 1213 11.15 18.66 -23.41
CA ALA A 1213 11.15 19.16 -24.78
C ALA A 1213 12.21 20.25 -25.06
N LYS A 1214 12.67 20.97 -24.02
CA LYS A 1214 13.55 22.15 -24.12
C LYS A 1214 14.83 22.02 -23.28
N GLN A 1215 14.95 20.96 -22.49
CA GLN A 1215 16.13 20.66 -21.67
C GLN A 1215 17.35 20.45 -22.58
N THR A 1216 18.23 21.46 -22.62
CA THR A 1216 19.52 21.41 -23.31
C THR A 1216 20.60 22.01 -22.42
N PRO A 1217 21.89 21.69 -22.62
CA PRO A 1217 22.98 22.31 -21.87
C PRO A 1217 23.02 23.84 -22.00
N ASP A 1218 22.64 24.38 -23.16
CA ASP A 1218 22.58 25.83 -23.39
C ASP A 1218 21.42 26.49 -22.64
N THR A 1219 20.23 25.88 -22.66
CA THR A 1219 19.08 26.35 -21.86
C THR A 1219 19.41 26.31 -20.37
N ALA A 1220 20.06 25.24 -19.92
CA ALA A 1220 20.49 25.08 -18.54
C ALA A 1220 21.47 26.19 -18.13
N SER A 1221 22.51 26.43 -18.94
CA SER A 1221 23.48 27.50 -18.71
C SER A 1221 22.81 28.87 -18.55
N TRP A 1222 21.90 29.19 -19.45
CA TRP A 1222 21.15 30.43 -19.38
C TRP A 1222 20.28 30.52 -18.12
N LEU A 1223 19.52 29.48 -17.77
CA LEU A 1223 18.69 29.46 -16.55
C LEU A 1223 19.52 29.61 -15.28
N THR A 1224 20.73 29.06 -15.21
CA THR A 1224 21.61 29.31 -14.06
C THR A 1224 21.94 30.79 -13.90
N THR A 1225 22.12 31.53 -15.00
CA THR A 1225 22.33 32.98 -14.97
C THR A 1225 21.09 33.71 -14.46
N VAL A 1226 19.90 33.31 -14.92
CA VAL A 1226 18.62 33.88 -14.46
C VAL A 1226 18.43 33.69 -12.96
N TYR A 1227 18.61 32.47 -12.44
CA TYR A 1227 18.40 32.17 -11.02
C TYR A 1227 19.45 32.79 -10.10
N VAL A 1228 20.70 32.92 -10.56
CA VAL A 1228 21.75 33.69 -9.87
C VAL A 1228 21.33 35.15 -9.74
N SER A 1229 20.90 35.80 -10.82
CA SER A 1229 20.45 37.20 -10.79
C SER A 1229 19.28 37.40 -9.83
N VAL A 1230 18.25 36.56 -9.90
CA VAL A 1230 17.07 36.63 -9.00
C VAL A 1230 17.46 36.50 -7.53
N SER A 1231 18.38 35.57 -7.23
CA SER A 1231 18.84 35.31 -5.86
C SER A 1231 19.61 36.47 -5.24
N LEU A 1232 20.22 37.33 -6.07
CA LEU A 1232 20.98 38.52 -5.68
C LEU A 1232 20.10 39.77 -5.62
N GLU A 1233 19.21 39.97 -6.58
CA GLU A 1233 18.38 41.18 -6.69
C GLU A 1233 17.28 41.24 -5.62
N VAL A 1234 16.74 40.09 -5.19
CA VAL A 1234 15.59 40.03 -4.28
C VAL A 1234 15.98 39.58 -2.88
N ALA A 1235 17.03 40.19 -2.32
CA ALA A 1235 17.60 39.80 -1.02
C ALA A 1235 16.57 39.75 0.13
N ALA A 1236 15.50 40.55 0.07
CA ALA A 1236 14.47 40.67 1.10
C ALA A 1236 13.33 39.62 1.01
N ALA A 1237 13.14 38.93 -0.13
CA ALA A 1237 12.04 37.97 -0.29
C ALA A 1237 12.54 36.53 -0.17
N ALA A 1238 12.47 35.97 1.03
CA ALA A 1238 13.05 34.65 1.35
C ALA A 1238 12.49 33.52 0.47
N GLU A 1239 11.17 33.48 0.22
CA GLU A 1239 10.53 32.42 -0.57
C GLU A 1239 10.97 32.44 -2.05
N VAL A 1240 11.05 33.63 -2.65
CA VAL A 1240 11.50 33.79 -4.06
C VAL A 1240 12.94 33.31 -4.21
N ARG A 1241 13.81 33.69 -3.25
CA ARG A 1241 15.20 33.22 -3.20
C ARG A 1241 15.28 31.72 -3.00
N ALA A 1242 14.44 31.14 -2.16
CA ALA A 1242 14.43 29.70 -1.92
C ALA A 1242 14.11 28.94 -3.21
N VAL A 1243 13.05 29.33 -3.93
CA VAL A 1243 12.69 28.68 -5.21
C VAL A 1243 13.77 28.88 -6.28
N ALA A 1244 14.35 30.08 -6.38
CA ALA A 1244 15.45 30.34 -7.31
C ALA A 1244 16.68 29.45 -7.00
N LEU A 1245 17.03 29.26 -5.73
CA LEU A 1245 18.15 28.42 -5.31
C LEU A 1245 17.88 26.93 -5.54
N LEU A 1246 16.67 26.45 -5.29
CA LEU A 1246 16.30 25.05 -5.56
C LEU A 1246 16.35 24.75 -7.07
N ASN A 1247 15.78 25.63 -7.90
CA ASN A 1247 15.85 25.50 -9.36
C ASN A 1247 17.30 25.63 -9.86
N LEU A 1248 18.09 26.54 -9.29
CA LEU A 1248 19.52 26.66 -9.60
C LEU A 1248 20.26 25.35 -9.31
N ALA A 1249 20.00 24.73 -8.15
CA ALA A 1249 20.63 23.48 -7.77
C ALA A 1249 20.31 22.35 -8.77
N GLU A 1250 19.04 22.20 -9.16
CA GLU A 1250 18.61 21.20 -10.14
C GLU A 1250 19.24 21.40 -11.53
N VAL A 1251 19.27 22.64 -12.02
CA VAL A 1251 19.86 22.95 -13.33
C VAL A 1251 21.39 22.78 -13.30
N MET A 1252 22.05 23.12 -12.18
CA MET A 1252 23.47 22.87 -12.01
C MET A 1252 23.79 21.38 -11.93
N ASP A 1253 22.97 20.58 -11.24
CA ASP A 1253 23.13 19.13 -11.16
C ASP A 1253 23.14 18.49 -12.56
N TYR A 1254 22.20 18.90 -13.43
CA TYR A 1254 22.17 18.47 -14.84
C TYR A 1254 23.44 18.82 -15.62
N LEU A 1255 24.03 20.00 -15.39
CA LEU A 1255 25.28 20.41 -16.05
C LEU A 1255 26.51 19.70 -15.46
N LEU A 1256 26.49 19.33 -14.18
CA LEU A 1256 27.62 18.75 -13.48
C LEU A 1256 27.75 17.24 -13.70
N PHE A 1257 26.64 16.53 -13.77
CA PHE A 1257 26.56 15.07 -13.91
C PHE A 1257 25.33 14.64 -14.72
N GLY A 1258 25.24 13.35 -15.05
CA GLY A 1258 24.23 12.85 -15.99
C GLY A 1258 24.52 13.27 -17.44
N ASP A 1259 23.48 13.62 -18.20
CA ASP A 1259 23.56 13.94 -19.64
C ASP A 1259 24.37 15.22 -19.94
N GLY A 1260 24.45 16.16 -18.99
CA GLY A 1260 25.23 17.39 -19.16
C GLY A 1260 26.70 17.26 -18.74
N ARG A 1261 27.15 16.09 -18.26
CA ARG A 1261 28.54 15.90 -17.78
C ARG A 1261 29.57 16.31 -18.85
N GLY A 1262 30.51 17.17 -18.46
CA GLY A 1262 31.55 17.71 -19.34
C GLY A 1262 31.27 19.12 -19.88
N ASN A 1263 30.11 19.69 -19.56
CA ASN A 1263 29.74 21.06 -19.88
C ASN A 1263 30.17 22.07 -18.80
N ASP A 1264 31.28 21.86 -18.11
CA ASP A 1264 31.77 22.72 -17.02
C ASP A 1264 31.93 24.18 -17.46
N ASN A 1265 32.22 24.41 -18.75
CA ASN A 1265 32.33 25.74 -19.34
C ASN A 1265 30.99 26.51 -19.37
N LEU A 1266 29.86 25.80 -19.22
CA LEU A 1266 28.50 26.35 -19.22
C LEU A 1266 27.98 26.63 -17.80
N LEU A 1267 28.74 26.30 -16.75
CA LEU A 1267 28.41 26.66 -15.39
C LEU A 1267 28.56 28.18 -15.15
N PRO A 1268 27.83 28.76 -14.18
CA PRO A 1268 28.03 30.14 -13.78
C PRO A 1268 29.48 30.44 -13.41
N ALA A 1269 29.91 31.68 -13.67
CA ALA A 1269 31.20 32.15 -13.21
C ALA A 1269 31.33 31.98 -11.69
N ILE A 1270 32.48 31.47 -11.24
CA ILE A 1270 32.71 31.15 -9.82
C ILE A 1270 32.53 32.40 -8.93
N ASP A 1271 32.93 33.58 -9.40
CA ASP A 1271 32.74 34.84 -8.66
C ASP A 1271 31.25 35.13 -8.39
N SER A 1272 30.37 34.83 -9.36
CA SER A 1272 28.92 34.97 -9.19
C SER A 1272 28.37 33.98 -8.16
N LEU A 1273 28.84 32.73 -8.17
CA LEU A 1273 28.43 31.72 -7.20
C LEU A 1273 28.92 32.06 -5.78
N VAL A 1274 30.16 32.54 -5.65
CA VAL A 1274 30.72 33.02 -4.38
C VAL A 1274 29.93 34.22 -3.87
N TYR A 1275 29.49 35.11 -4.77
CA TYR A 1275 28.67 36.25 -4.40
C TYR A 1275 27.27 35.82 -3.92
N VAL A 1276 26.60 34.91 -4.63
CA VAL A 1276 25.33 34.30 -4.19
C VAL A 1276 25.47 33.67 -2.82
N TRP A 1277 26.52 32.87 -2.61
CA TRP A 1277 26.82 32.26 -1.32
C TRP A 1277 26.96 33.32 -0.22
N SER A 1278 27.79 34.34 -0.44
CA SER A 1278 27.99 35.42 0.54
C SER A 1278 26.71 36.21 0.86
N ALA A 1279 25.85 36.45 -0.15
CA ALA A 1279 24.59 37.16 0.00
C ALA A 1279 23.54 36.34 0.74
N THR A 1280 23.59 35.00 0.65
CA THR A 1280 22.72 34.12 1.45
C THR A 1280 23.09 34.13 2.93
N SER A 1281 24.36 34.31 3.28
CA SER A 1281 24.82 34.33 4.68
C SER A 1281 24.57 35.65 5.43
N GLN A 1282 24.25 36.75 4.75
CA GLN A 1282 24.13 38.09 5.37
C GLN A 1282 22.69 38.51 5.73
N GLY A 1283 21.67 37.78 5.26
CA GLY A 1283 20.25 38.14 5.44
C GLY A 1283 19.53 37.36 6.56
N ALA A 1284 18.29 37.75 6.86
CA ALA A 1284 17.41 36.93 7.68
C ALA A 1284 17.03 35.66 6.90
N ILE A 1285 17.24 34.49 7.50
CA ILE A 1285 16.99 33.18 6.90
C ILE A 1285 15.78 32.56 7.60
N ASN A 1286 14.71 32.26 6.85
CA ASN A 1286 13.60 31.43 7.32
C ASN A 1286 13.92 29.94 7.02
N PRO A 1287 13.15 28.98 7.57
CA PRO A 1287 13.42 27.55 7.36
C PRO A 1287 13.50 27.15 5.87
N THR A 1288 12.56 27.59 5.03
CA THR A 1288 12.54 27.28 3.59
C THR A 1288 13.82 27.74 2.87
N LEU A 1289 14.26 28.99 3.13
CA LEU A 1289 15.49 29.51 2.55
C LEU A 1289 16.72 28.78 3.11
N SER A 1290 16.71 28.40 4.39
CA SER A 1290 17.79 27.60 5.00
C SER A 1290 17.99 26.28 4.25
N TRP A 1291 16.90 25.57 3.96
CA TRP A 1291 16.94 24.30 3.21
C TRP A 1291 17.42 24.52 1.78
N ALA A 1292 16.93 25.56 1.10
CA ALA A 1292 17.35 25.88 -0.26
C ALA A 1292 18.84 26.24 -0.34
N VAL A 1293 19.37 26.98 0.64
CA VAL A 1293 20.81 27.29 0.76
C VAL A 1293 21.62 26.01 0.98
N LEU A 1294 21.18 25.12 1.87
CA LEU A 1294 21.82 23.82 2.09
C LEU A 1294 21.81 22.99 0.78
N ARG A 1295 20.66 22.84 0.13
CA ARG A 1295 20.52 22.08 -1.12
C ARG A 1295 21.42 22.61 -2.24
N ALA A 1296 21.44 23.93 -2.44
CA ALA A 1296 22.25 24.58 -3.48
C ALA A 1296 23.75 24.56 -3.17
N SER A 1297 24.14 24.44 -1.90
CA SER A 1297 25.55 24.44 -1.49
C SER A 1297 26.38 23.31 -2.11
N GLY A 1298 25.77 22.14 -2.34
CA GLY A 1298 26.41 20.97 -2.96
C GLY A 1298 26.92 21.23 -4.38
N PRO A 1299 26.04 21.55 -5.35
CA PRO A 1299 26.48 21.85 -6.72
C PRO A 1299 27.34 23.12 -6.81
N ILE A 1300 27.09 24.14 -5.98
CA ILE A 1300 27.93 25.35 -5.91
C ILE A 1300 29.36 25.00 -5.52
N LEU A 1301 29.54 24.19 -4.48
CA LEU A 1301 30.87 23.76 -4.05
C LEU A 1301 31.52 22.88 -5.12
N ALA A 1302 30.77 21.94 -5.73
CA ALA A 1302 31.31 21.09 -6.79
C ALA A 1302 31.85 21.89 -7.99
N ALA A 1303 31.10 22.91 -8.45
CA ALA A 1303 31.53 23.81 -9.51
C ALA A 1303 32.81 24.57 -9.11
N SER A 1304 32.86 25.09 -7.88
CA SER A 1304 34.01 25.82 -7.33
C SER A 1304 35.29 24.97 -7.30
N VAL A 1305 35.20 23.69 -6.91
CA VAL A 1305 36.38 22.83 -6.80
C VAL A 1305 36.82 22.25 -8.16
N ARG A 1306 35.92 22.13 -9.14
CA ARG A 1306 36.26 21.74 -10.52
C ARG A 1306 36.89 22.87 -11.35
N ALA A 1307 36.70 24.12 -10.95
CA ALA A 1307 37.21 25.28 -11.68
C ALA A 1307 38.76 25.34 -11.71
N LYS A 1308 39.34 25.55 -12.89
CA LYS A 1308 40.80 25.64 -13.08
C LYS A 1308 41.42 26.87 -12.40
N ASP A 1309 40.69 27.99 -12.36
CA ASP A 1309 41.15 29.28 -11.84
C ASP A 1309 40.64 29.55 -10.41
N ARG A 1310 40.67 28.53 -9.53
CA ARG A 1310 40.18 28.66 -8.15
C ARG A 1310 40.93 29.78 -7.41
N PRO A 1311 40.24 30.77 -6.81
CA PRO A 1311 40.88 31.76 -5.94
C PRO A 1311 41.49 31.07 -4.71
N SER A 1312 42.76 31.35 -4.40
CA SER A 1312 43.48 30.76 -3.25
C SER A 1312 42.82 31.06 -1.88
N THR A 1313 41.95 32.06 -1.81
CA THR A 1313 41.22 32.50 -0.61
C THR A 1313 39.70 32.31 -0.75
N SER A 1314 39.24 31.19 -1.31
CA SER A 1314 37.80 30.95 -1.48
C SER A 1314 37.06 30.85 -0.14
N LEU A 1315 36.00 31.63 0.05
CA LEU A 1315 35.01 31.48 1.15
C LEU A 1315 34.36 30.08 1.17
N LEU A 1316 34.39 29.38 0.03
CA LEU A 1316 33.88 28.03 -0.17
C LEU A 1316 35.00 26.99 0.07
N SER A 1317 35.28 26.66 1.34
CA SER A 1317 36.15 25.52 1.66
C SER A 1317 35.33 24.26 1.89
N VAL A 1318 35.86 23.10 1.48
CA VAL A 1318 35.20 21.81 1.70
C VAL A 1318 35.09 21.53 3.21
N SER A 1319 36.11 21.85 3.99
CA SER A 1319 36.09 21.69 5.46
C SER A 1319 34.98 22.49 6.16
N ALA A 1320 34.79 23.77 5.82
CA ALA A 1320 33.74 24.60 6.42
C ALA A 1320 32.36 24.15 5.96
N TRP A 1321 32.23 23.75 4.69
CA TRP A 1321 30.99 23.19 4.17
C TRP A 1321 30.62 21.88 4.86
N VAL A 1322 31.56 20.96 5.02
CA VAL A 1322 31.31 19.69 5.75
C VAL A 1322 30.93 19.95 7.20
N ALA A 1323 31.51 20.95 7.87
CA ALA A 1323 31.09 21.33 9.23
C ALA A 1323 29.62 21.79 9.27
N MET A 1324 29.17 22.57 8.28
CA MET A 1324 27.77 22.97 8.13
C MET A 1324 26.86 21.78 7.84
N ILE A 1325 27.24 20.90 6.89
CA ILE A 1325 26.48 19.69 6.55
C ILE A 1325 26.33 18.79 7.78
N LYS A 1326 27.41 18.60 8.54
CA LYS A 1326 27.40 17.79 9.75
C LYS A 1326 26.41 18.28 10.80
N ALA A 1327 26.29 19.60 10.99
CA ALA A 1327 25.28 20.17 11.89
C ALA A 1327 23.85 20.01 11.34
N ALA A 1328 23.70 20.00 10.01
CA ALA A 1328 22.41 19.89 9.33
C ALA A 1328 21.87 18.45 9.26
N ILE A 1329 22.73 17.43 9.28
CA ILE A 1329 22.35 16.00 9.26
C ILE A 1329 22.18 15.41 10.67
N ASP A 1330 22.35 16.21 11.74
CA ASP A 1330 22.15 15.74 13.10
C ASP A 1330 20.71 15.24 13.28
N PRO A 1331 20.47 14.08 13.93
CA PRO A 1331 19.13 13.51 14.11
C PRO A 1331 18.12 14.45 14.81
N ALA A 1332 18.58 15.45 15.57
CA ALA A 1332 17.71 16.44 16.20
C ALA A 1332 17.20 17.52 15.23
N GLN A 1333 17.74 17.60 14.00
CA GLN A 1333 17.26 18.51 12.95
C GLN A 1333 15.98 17.99 12.30
N THR A 1334 15.22 18.91 11.67
CA THR A 1334 14.01 18.55 10.90
C THR A 1334 14.35 17.73 9.67
N PHE A 1335 13.41 16.89 9.22
CA PHE A 1335 13.52 16.09 8.00
C PHE A 1335 14.02 16.91 6.80
N ASP A 1336 13.38 18.05 6.51
CA ASP A 1336 13.75 18.89 5.35
C ASP A 1336 15.20 19.40 5.40
N THR A 1337 15.71 19.68 6.60
CA THR A 1337 17.09 20.12 6.81
C THR A 1337 18.08 19.00 6.51
N ARG A 1338 17.80 17.79 7.04
CA ARG A 1338 18.63 16.60 6.81
C ARG A 1338 18.58 16.16 5.35
N MET A 1339 17.40 16.20 4.73
CA MET A 1339 17.20 15.89 3.31
C MET A 1339 17.99 16.86 2.43
N ALA A 1340 17.84 18.17 2.61
CA ALA A 1340 18.57 19.17 1.83
C ALA A 1340 20.11 19.01 1.94
N ALA A 1341 20.61 18.71 3.15
CA ALA A 1341 22.03 18.43 3.35
C ALA A 1341 22.48 17.14 2.65
N THR A 1342 21.64 16.10 2.65
CA THR A 1342 21.92 14.82 2.00
C THR A 1342 21.89 14.95 0.47
N GLU A 1343 20.96 15.71 -0.08
CA GLU A 1343 20.94 16.04 -1.51
C GLU A 1343 22.15 16.87 -1.93
N ALA A 1344 22.62 17.78 -1.06
CA ALA A 1344 23.85 18.52 -1.30
C ALA A 1344 25.08 17.59 -1.32
N LEU A 1345 25.14 16.61 -0.40
CA LEU A 1345 26.16 15.56 -0.41
C LEU A 1345 26.10 14.73 -1.71
N ARG A 1346 24.90 14.31 -2.14
CA ARG A 1346 24.67 13.59 -3.42
C ARG A 1346 25.20 14.39 -4.60
N SER A 1347 24.80 15.65 -4.70
CA SER A 1347 25.18 16.55 -5.79
C SER A 1347 26.70 16.70 -5.87
N PHE A 1348 27.35 16.93 -4.72
CA PHE A 1348 28.80 17.01 -4.64
C PHE A 1348 29.46 15.67 -5.02
N ALA A 1349 28.96 14.54 -4.51
CA ALA A 1349 29.49 13.21 -4.80
C ALA A 1349 29.47 12.87 -6.30
N LEU A 1350 28.32 13.03 -6.93
CA LEU A 1350 28.12 12.73 -8.35
C LEU A 1350 28.91 13.67 -9.24
N ALA A 1351 28.95 14.96 -8.89
CA ALA A 1351 29.70 15.96 -9.64
C ALA A 1351 31.22 15.76 -9.56
N THR A 1352 31.75 15.08 -8.54
CA THR A 1352 33.20 14.94 -8.31
C THR A 1352 33.67 13.48 -8.41
N ALA A 1353 32.81 12.57 -8.85
CA ALA A 1353 33.13 11.17 -9.11
C ALA A 1353 34.27 11.05 -10.14
N ALA A 1354 35.34 10.38 -9.73
CA ALA A 1354 36.53 9.97 -10.50
C ALA A 1354 37.27 11.07 -11.32
N PRO A 1355 38.49 11.48 -10.91
CA PRO A 1355 39.14 11.20 -9.65
C PRO A 1355 38.85 12.32 -8.65
N PHE A 1356 38.04 12.01 -7.64
CA PHE A 1356 37.83 12.84 -6.45
C PHE A 1356 39.17 13.29 -5.81
N ALA A 1357 40.22 12.48 -5.97
CA ALA A 1357 41.59 12.76 -5.55
C ALA A 1357 42.19 14.03 -6.16
N ALA A 1358 41.69 14.49 -7.32
CA ALA A 1358 42.13 15.75 -7.94
C ALA A 1358 41.45 16.99 -7.34
N VAL A 1359 40.39 16.78 -6.55
CA VAL A 1359 39.39 17.81 -6.21
C VAL A 1359 39.55 18.22 -4.73
N ALA A 1360 39.66 17.25 -3.82
CA ALA A 1360 39.81 17.51 -2.38
C ALA A 1360 41.11 16.89 -1.82
N ASN A 1361 41.68 17.51 -0.78
CA ASN A 1361 42.75 16.86 -0.02
C ASN A 1361 42.17 15.68 0.79
N ASP A 1362 43.04 14.77 1.23
CA ASP A 1362 42.62 13.54 1.91
C ASP A 1362 41.83 13.79 3.21
N ASN A 1363 42.09 14.89 3.93
CA ASN A 1363 41.33 15.24 5.15
C ASN A 1363 39.90 15.68 4.81
N ASP A 1364 39.75 16.55 3.82
CA ASP A 1364 38.44 17.03 3.35
C ASP A 1364 37.61 15.87 2.77
N LEU A 1365 38.26 14.95 2.04
CA LEU A 1365 37.61 13.75 1.51
C LEU A 1365 37.15 12.81 2.64
N LEU A 1366 38.00 12.58 3.64
CA LEU A 1366 37.62 11.79 4.81
C LEU A 1366 36.40 12.38 5.52
N LEU A 1367 36.40 13.70 5.77
CA LEU A 1367 35.30 14.42 6.39
C LEU A 1367 34.00 14.29 5.57
N PHE A 1368 34.07 14.52 4.27
CA PHE A 1368 32.94 14.41 3.37
C PHE A 1368 32.32 13.01 3.35
N VAL A 1369 33.14 11.96 3.13
CA VAL A 1369 32.65 10.57 3.07
C VAL A 1369 32.09 10.11 4.42
N SER A 1370 32.58 10.69 5.52
CA SER A 1370 32.00 10.45 6.86
C SER A 1370 30.58 10.98 6.98
N CYS A 1371 30.29 12.17 6.45
CA CYS A 1371 28.92 12.68 6.39
C CYS A 1371 28.02 11.83 5.49
N VAL A 1372 28.53 11.32 4.37
CA VAL A 1372 27.79 10.34 3.53
C VAL A 1372 27.48 9.07 4.32
N TYR A 1373 28.41 8.60 5.15
CA TYR A 1373 28.15 7.44 6.02
C TYR A 1373 27.13 7.74 7.11
N ASP A 1374 27.12 8.95 7.67
CA ASP A 1374 26.15 9.36 8.68
C ASP A 1374 24.72 9.36 8.11
N THR A 1375 24.52 9.91 6.91
CA THR A 1375 23.20 9.95 6.26
C THR A 1375 22.74 8.57 5.76
N LEU A 1376 23.66 7.63 5.50
CA LEU A 1376 23.32 6.22 5.25
C LEU A 1376 22.73 5.50 6.48
N ASN A 1377 22.88 6.08 7.66
CA ASN A 1377 22.32 5.59 8.91
C ASN A 1377 21.29 6.58 9.50
N ASP A 1378 20.67 7.44 8.69
CA ASP A 1378 19.51 8.25 9.11
C ASP A 1378 18.31 7.36 9.48
N ASP A 1379 17.42 7.89 10.30
CA ASP A 1379 16.18 7.25 10.71
C ASP A 1379 15.21 7.08 9.53
N ASP A 1380 15.19 8.06 8.63
CA ASP A 1380 14.28 8.12 7.49
C ASP A 1380 14.85 7.37 6.27
N ASP A 1381 14.03 6.57 5.59
CA ASP A 1381 14.47 5.78 4.45
C ASP A 1381 14.67 6.59 3.16
N GLU A 1382 13.94 7.68 2.95
CA GLU A 1382 14.15 8.57 1.79
C GLU A 1382 15.54 9.21 1.84
N ILE A 1383 15.98 9.64 3.03
CA ILE A 1383 17.32 10.19 3.25
C ILE A 1383 18.38 9.13 2.98
N ARG A 1384 18.17 7.90 3.48
CA ARG A 1384 19.10 6.78 3.26
C ARG A 1384 19.23 6.43 1.77
N ASP A 1385 18.15 6.50 1.00
CA ASP A 1385 18.18 6.25 -0.44
C ASP A 1385 19.00 7.29 -1.20
N VAL A 1386 18.83 8.58 -0.90
CA VAL A 1386 19.66 9.66 -1.48
C VAL A 1386 21.13 9.51 -1.05
N ALA A 1387 21.39 9.15 0.20
CA ALA A 1387 22.73 8.90 0.70
C ALA A 1387 23.39 7.70 -0.01
N ALA A 1388 22.62 6.70 -0.42
CA ALA A 1388 23.11 5.55 -1.16
C ALA A 1388 23.57 5.90 -2.58
N GLU A 1389 22.95 6.89 -3.23
CA GLU A 1389 23.46 7.45 -4.49
C GLU A 1389 24.80 8.15 -4.30
N ALA A 1390 24.92 8.97 -3.25
CA ALA A 1390 26.17 9.65 -2.90
C ALA A 1390 27.29 8.64 -2.61
N ALA A 1391 26.99 7.63 -1.80
CA ALA A 1391 27.92 6.54 -1.51
C ALA A 1391 28.25 5.71 -2.75
N GLY A 1392 27.28 5.53 -3.64
CA GLY A 1392 27.48 4.81 -4.89
C GLY A 1392 28.46 5.52 -5.83
N ALA A 1393 28.44 6.84 -5.86
CA ALA A 1393 29.43 7.65 -6.58
C ALA A 1393 30.84 7.50 -5.99
N VAL A 1394 30.96 7.46 -4.66
CA VAL A 1394 32.24 7.25 -3.94
C VAL A 1394 32.78 5.83 -4.14
N LEU A 1395 31.89 4.84 -4.11
CA LEU A 1395 32.23 3.42 -4.27
C LEU A 1395 32.35 2.99 -5.74
N GLU A 1396 32.07 3.89 -6.69
CA GLU A 1396 32.01 3.61 -8.13
C GLU A 1396 31.03 2.46 -8.48
N THR A 1397 30.00 2.28 -7.67
CA THR A 1397 28.92 1.30 -7.91
C THR A 1397 27.63 1.78 -7.25
N PRO A 1398 26.49 1.86 -7.97
CA PRO A 1398 25.21 2.10 -7.33
C PRO A 1398 24.89 0.95 -6.39
N LEU A 1399 24.27 1.24 -5.25
CA LEU A 1399 23.95 0.28 -4.18
C LEU A 1399 22.71 0.73 -3.43
N ILE A 1400 21.98 -0.23 -2.86
CA ILE A 1400 20.94 0.05 -1.86
C ILE A 1400 21.58 0.51 -0.53
N PRO A 1401 20.87 1.27 0.32
CA PRO A 1401 21.47 1.90 1.50
C PRO A 1401 22.17 0.93 2.44
N GLY A 1402 21.55 -0.21 2.74
CA GLY A 1402 22.15 -1.21 3.64
C GLY A 1402 23.45 -1.81 3.09
N GLU A 1403 23.57 -1.97 1.76
CA GLU A 1403 24.81 -2.42 1.13
C GLU A 1403 25.86 -1.32 1.05
N ALA A 1404 25.46 -0.08 0.80
CA ALA A 1404 26.34 1.08 0.85
C ALA A 1404 26.93 1.27 2.25
N ALA A 1405 26.10 1.25 3.30
CA ALA A 1405 26.50 1.35 4.70
C ALA A 1405 27.44 0.19 5.12
N ARG A 1406 27.26 -1.01 4.55
CA ARG A 1406 28.16 -2.14 4.83
C ARG A 1406 29.52 -2.01 4.15
N ARG A 1407 29.60 -1.40 2.96
CA ARG A 1407 30.80 -1.37 2.12
C ARG A 1407 31.64 -0.11 2.32
N LEU A 1408 31.01 1.03 2.60
CA LEU A 1408 31.70 2.33 2.72
C LEU A 1408 32.77 2.37 3.82
N PRO A 1409 32.58 1.79 5.03
CA PRO A 1409 33.63 1.73 6.04
C PRO A 1409 34.88 0.95 5.59
N MET A 1410 34.69 -0.14 4.82
CA MET A 1410 35.81 -0.92 4.29
C MET A 1410 36.55 -0.17 3.18
N TRP A 1411 35.83 0.59 2.35
CA TRP A 1411 36.45 1.49 1.38
C TRP A 1411 37.27 2.58 2.07
N LEU A 1412 36.72 3.21 3.11
CA LEU A 1412 37.43 4.18 3.95
C LEU A 1412 38.71 3.56 4.54
N ALA A 1413 38.63 2.34 5.07
CA ALA A 1413 39.79 1.63 5.60
C ALA A 1413 40.85 1.36 4.53
N SER A 1414 40.44 0.95 3.33
CA SER A 1414 41.37 0.68 2.22
C SER A 1414 42.11 1.93 1.73
N ARG A 1415 41.50 3.11 1.88
CA ARG A 1415 42.04 4.39 1.39
C ARG A 1415 42.78 5.17 2.48
N PHE A 1416 42.24 5.20 3.70
CA PHE A 1416 42.69 6.04 4.81
C PHE A 1416 43.21 5.24 6.00
N GLY A 1417 43.40 3.92 5.89
CA GLY A 1417 43.85 3.07 6.99
C GLY A 1417 45.11 3.58 7.71
N ALA A 1418 46.09 4.11 6.97
CA ALA A 1418 47.31 4.69 7.52
C ALA A 1418 47.13 6.11 8.13
N SER A 1419 45.99 6.75 7.93
CA SER A 1419 45.72 8.11 8.46
C SER A 1419 45.35 8.05 9.95
N VAL A 1420 46.14 8.71 10.79
CA VAL A 1420 45.84 8.91 12.22
C VAL A 1420 44.45 9.51 12.43
N GLY A 1421 43.99 10.39 11.52
CA GLY A 1421 42.66 11.00 11.59
C GLY A 1421 41.54 9.97 11.42
N PHE A 1422 41.67 9.06 10.45
CA PHE A 1422 40.71 7.99 10.23
C PHE A 1422 40.74 6.95 11.35
N VAL A 1423 41.93 6.58 11.84
CA VAL A 1423 42.09 5.65 12.97
C VAL A 1423 41.38 6.18 14.21
N LYS A 1424 41.53 7.48 14.52
CA LYS A 1424 40.81 8.15 15.61
C LYS A 1424 39.30 8.17 15.39
N GLN A 1425 38.85 8.39 14.15
CA GLN A 1425 37.42 8.33 13.81
C GLN A 1425 36.85 6.92 13.99
N ALA A 1426 37.54 5.88 13.50
CA ALA A 1426 37.14 4.49 13.68
C ALA A 1426 37.08 4.13 15.18
N ALA A 1427 38.04 4.63 15.97
CA ALA A 1427 38.04 4.47 17.42
C ALA A 1427 36.85 5.17 18.11
N ALA A 1428 36.51 6.41 17.71
CA ALA A 1428 35.34 7.12 18.23
C ALA A 1428 34.01 6.42 17.87
N ARG A 1429 33.91 5.89 16.65
CA ARG A 1429 32.74 5.11 16.21
C ARG A 1429 32.57 3.79 16.96
N MET A 1430 33.68 3.13 17.31
CA MET A 1430 33.67 1.92 18.12
C MET A 1430 33.15 2.18 19.55
N GLU A 1431 33.37 3.39 20.08
CA GLU A 1431 32.86 3.81 21.37
C GLU A 1431 31.37 4.25 21.29
N GLY A 1432 30.93 4.81 20.16
CA GLY A 1432 29.52 5.15 19.90
C GLY A 1432 29.24 6.53 19.30
N HIS A 1433 30.26 7.37 19.09
CA HIS A 1433 30.07 8.72 18.53
C HIS A 1433 30.20 8.77 17.00
N SER A 1434 29.35 9.57 16.35
CA SER A 1434 29.32 9.70 14.87
C SER A 1434 30.53 10.43 14.28
N SER A 1435 31.24 11.25 15.05
CA SER A 1435 32.60 11.72 14.78
C SER A 1435 32.81 12.98 15.58
N THR A 1436 33.88 13.11 16.35
CA THR A 1436 34.41 14.42 16.70
C THR A 1436 35.92 14.32 16.47
N PHE A 1437 36.42 15.02 15.45
CA PHE A 1437 37.87 15.20 15.29
C PHE A 1437 38.43 16.04 16.45
N GLU A 1438 37.58 16.86 17.05
CA GLU A 1438 37.82 17.46 18.36
C GLU A 1438 37.62 16.39 19.42
N VAL A 1439 38.73 15.91 20.00
CA VAL A 1439 38.71 14.99 21.14
C VAL A 1439 38.10 15.73 22.33
N THR A 1440 36.77 15.77 22.42
CA THR A 1440 36.11 15.79 23.72
C THR A 1440 36.56 14.51 24.43
N LEU A 1441 37.01 14.64 25.68
CA LEU A 1441 37.28 13.48 26.53
C LEU A 1441 36.04 12.59 26.48
N TRP A 1442 36.16 11.38 25.94
CA TRP A 1442 35.05 10.42 25.92
C TRP A 1442 34.58 10.20 27.36
N PRO A 1443 33.27 10.10 27.60
CA PRO A 1443 32.77 9.59 28.86
C PRO A 1443 33.47 8.26 29.17
N SER A 1444 33.75 8.02 30.45
CA SER A 1444 34.37 6.76 30.83
C SER A 1444 33.41 5.62 30.49
N ALA A 1445 33.92 4.49 29.96
CA ALA A 1445 33.11 3.31 29.72
C ALA A 1445 32.35 2.82 30.96
N ALA A 1446 32.92 3.06 32.15
CA ALA A 1446 32.28 2.75 33.43
C ALA A 1446 31.05 3.66 33.66
N THR A 1447 31.17 4.96 33.40
CA THR A 1447 30.06 5.91 33.49
C THR A 1447 28.95 5.58 32.50
N LEU A 1448 29.29 5.24 31.25
CA LEU A 1448 28.29 4.84 30.26
C LEU A 1448 27.56 3.55 30.67
N LEU A 1449 28.28 2.61 31.30
CA LEU A 1449 27.65 1.40 31.83
C LEU A 1449 26.74 1.74 33.03
N GLU A 1450 27.16 2.63 33.93
CA GLU A 1450 26.35 3.09 35.06
C GLU A 1450 25.08 3.81 34.60
N GLU A 1451 25.19 4.74 33.64
CA GLU A 1451 24.04 5.44 33.04
C GLU A 1451 23.10 4.46 32.33
N ALA A 1452 23.64 3.51 31.55
CA ALA A 1452 22.83 2.52 30.87
C ALA A 1452 22.09 1.57 31.83
N LEU A 1453 22.64 1.33 33.02
CA LEU A 1453 22.02 0.50 34.06
C LEU A 1453 20.88 1.22 34.79
N GLU A 1454 20.73 2.55 34.63
CA GLU A 1454 19.58 3.27 35.16
C GLU A 1454 18.29 2.88 34.43
N PHE A 1455 17.24 2.56 35.20
CA PHE A 1455 15.96 2.13 34.66
C PHE A 1455 14.94 3.28 34.68
N ASP A 1456 14.41 3.63 33.51
CA ASP A 1456 13.31 4.60 33.38
C ASP A 1456 11.95 3.92 33.59
N ASP A 1457 11.28 4.25 34.71
CA ASP A 1457 9.97 3.74 35.09
C ASP A 1457 8.78 4.59 34.62
N ALA A 1458 9.02 5.67 33.85
CA ALA A 1458 7.97 6.57 33.40
C ALA A 1458 6.91 5.87 32.53
N LEU A 1459 5.62 6.18 32.73
CA LEU A 1459 4.56 5.62 31.88
C LEU A 1459 4.67 6.06 30.41
N PHE A 1460 5.22 7.26 30.17
CA PHE A 1460 5.44 7.85 28.85
C PHE A 1460 6.94 8.05 28.60
N LEU A 1461 7.54 7.24 27.74
CA LEU A 1461 8.94 7.37 27.35
C LEU A 1461 9.13 8.44 26.28
N VAL A 1462 10.32 9.07 26.28
CA VAL A 1462 10.81 9.86 25.14
C VAL A 1462 11.47 8.88 24.17
N GLU A 1463 10.99 8.84 22.93
CA GLU A 1463 11.59 8.02 21.88
C GLU A 1463 12.96 8.58 21.47
N GLU A 1464 13.87 7.68 21.09
CA GLU A 1464 15.17 8.07 20.53
C GLU A 1464 14.98 8.78 19.18
N HIS A 1465 15.87 9.73 18.86
CA HIS A 1465 15.79 10.51 17.63
C HIS A 1465 16.11 9.69 16.36
N ASN A 1466 16.77 8.54 16.50
CA ASN A 1466 17.12 7.66 15.39
C ASN A 1466 16.97 6.19 15.81
N LEU A 1467 15.87 5.56 15.38
CA LEU A 1467 15.51 4.18 15.66
C LEU A 1467 16.08 3.19 14.62
N TYR A 1468 16.74 3.69 13.57
CA TYR A 1468 17.34 2.85 12.53
C TYR A 1468 18.70 2.28 12.93
N VAL A 1469 19.50 3.05 13.68
CA VAL A 1469 20.83 2.63 14.11
C VAL A 1469 20.76 1.47 15.10
N ASP A 1470 21.41 0.35 14.77
CA ASP A 1470 21.73 -0.70 15.74
C ASP A 1470 23.20 -0.57 16.15
N GLU A 1471 23.42 -0.23 17.41
CA GLU A 1471 24.75 0.00 17.98
C GLU A 1471 25.64 -1.23 17.91
N VAL A 1472 25.08 -2.44 17.99
CA VAL A 1472 25.82 -3.70 17.89
C VAL A 1472 26.25 -3.95 16.46
N ARG A 1473 25.39 -3.64 15.48
CA ARG A 1473 25.74 -3.74 14.05
C ARG A 1473 26.78 -2.70 13.66
N GLU A 1474 26.66 -1.46 14.15
CA GLU A 1474 27.69 -0.43 13.99
C GLU A 1474 29.02 -0.85 14.63
N ALA A 1475 28.98 -1.32 15.87
CA ALA A 1475 30.14 -1.85 16.56
C ALA A 1475 30.82 -2.98 15.77
N LYS A 1476 30.07 -3.89 15.15
CA LYS A 1476 30.62 -4.95 14.29
C LYS A 1476 31.30 -4.39 13.03
N ARG A 1477 30.72 -3.38 12.38
CA ARG A 1477 31.29 -2.74 11.18
C ARG A 1477 32.64 -2.07 11.51
N TRP A 1478 32.68 -1.29 12.59
CA TRP A 1478 33.89 -0.57 12.99
C TRP A 1478 34.93 -1.48 13.66
N ALA A 1479 34.52 -2.53 14.36
CA ALA A 1479 35.41 -3.59 14.83
C ALA A 1479 36.13 -4.28 13.66
N ALA A 1480 35.43 -4.55 12.55
CA ALA A 1480 36.05 -5.12 11.35
C ALA A 1480 37.06 -4.17 10.70
N VAL A 1481 36.75 -2.86 10.67
CA VAL A 1481 37.67 -1.81 10.19
C VAL A 1481 38.94 -1.76 11.05
N ILE A 1482 38.81 -1.76 12.38
CA ILE A 1482 39.95 -1.72 13.31
C ILE A 1482 40.78 -3.00 13.17
N ALA A 1483 40.13 -4.18 13.15
CA ALA A 1483 40.83 -5.47 13.04
C ALA A 1483 41.60 -5.62 11.72
N GLY A 1484 41.07 -5.09 10.61
CA GLY A 1484 41.69 -5.18 9.29
C GLY A 1484 42.78 -4.13 9.02
N ASN A 1485 42.84 -3.05 9.80
CA ASN A 1485 43.89 -2.06 9.69
C ASN A 1485 45.14 -2.53 10.45
N THR A 1486 46.35 -2.40 9.90
CA THR A 1486 47.59 -2.83 10.57
C THR A 1486 48.63 -1.73 10.70
N GLU A 1487 48.41 -0.57 10.06
CA GLU A 1487 49.44 0.47 9.88
C GLU A 1487 49.23 1.71 10.77
N GLY A 1488 48.11 1.79 11.51
CA GLY A 1488 47.65 3.02 12.16
C GLY A 1488 48.08 3.21 13.62
N ASP A 1489 48.82 4.28 13.91
CA ASP A 1489 48.97 4.82 15.27
C ASP A 1489 47.73 5.67 15.64
N GLY A 1490 47.19 5.50 16.85
CA GLY A 1490 46.02 6.27 17.32
C GLY A 1490 44.95 5.49 18.12
N ILE A 1491 45.05 4.17 18.25
CA ILE A 1491 44.08 3.36 19.03
C ILE A 1491 44.39 3.28 20.53
N GLY A 1492 45.44 3.95 21.01
CA GLY A 1492 45.84 3.91 22.43
C GLY A 1492 44.73 4.37 23.38
N SER A 1493 44.02 5.47 23.04
CA SER A 1493 42.88 5.96 23.83
C SER A 1493 41.75 4.93 23.91
N LEU A 1494 41.45 4.25 22.79
CA LEU A 1494 40.46 3.17 22.75
C LEU A 1494 40.89 1.98 23.60
N THR A 1495 42.15 1.58 23.50
CA THR A 1495 42.71 0.46 24.27
C THR A 1495 42.58 0.70 25.77
N GLY A 1496 42.90 1.91 26.24
CA GLY A 1496 42.70 2.31 27.65
C GLY A 1496 41.23 2.38 28.06
N TRP A 1497 40.37 2.94 27.21
CA TRP A 1497 38.92 3.02 27.44
C TRP A 1497 38.28 1.64 27.56
N LEU A 1498 38.61 0.72 26.64
CA LEU A 1498 38.17 -0.68 26.65
C LEU A 1498 38.64 -1.42 27.90
N ALA A 1499 39.89 -1.24 28.31
CA ALA A 1499 40.43 -1.93 29.48
C ALA A 1499 39.73 -1.50 30.78
N ASN A 1500 39.47 -0.20 30.94
CA ASN A 1500 38.73 0.32 32.09
C ASN A 1500 37.26 -0.09 32.05
N GLY A 1501 36.62 -0.07 30.88
CA GLY A 1501 35.23 -0.51 30.72
C GLY A 1501 35.03 -2.01 30.98
N LEU A 1502 35.94 -2.84 30.48
CA LEU A 1502 35.87 -4.29 30.70
C LEU A 1502 36.14 -4.66 32.16
N GLU A 1503 36.97 -3.89 32.86
CA GLU A 1503 37.15 -4.03 34.31
C GLU A 1503 35.89 -3.63 35.09
N ALA A 1504 35.23 -2.53 34.72
CA ALA A 1504 33.94 -2.14 35.30
C ALA A 1504 32.86 -3.20 35.05
N LEU A 1505 32.80 -3.75 33.83
CA LEU A 1505 31.88 -4.83 33.47
C LEU A 1505 32.15 -6.10 34.28
N VAL A 1506 33.42 -6.53 34.40
CA VAL A 1506 33.80 -7.68 35.24
C VAL A 1506 33.43 -7.43 36.70
N SER A 1507 33.59 -6.20 37.18
CA SER A 1507 33.24 -5.82 38.55
C SER A 1507 31.73 -5.88 38.79
N HIS A 1508 30.92 -5.39 37.85
CA HIS A 1508 29.47 -5.47 37.90
C HIS A 1508 28.98 -6.93 37.89
N VAL A 1509 29.48 -7.75 36.96
CA VAL A 1509 29.15 -9.18 36.83
C VAL A 1509 29.50 -9.98 38.08
N ARG A 1510 30.54 -9.58 38.83
CA ARG A 1510 30.92 -10.20 40.12
C ARG A 1510 30.19 -9.60 41.32
N GLY A 1511 29.49 -8.49 41.12
CA GLY A 1511 28.76 -7.77 42.15
C GLY A 1511 27.48 -8.50 42.57
N PRO A 1512 26.81 -7.99 43.63
CA PRO A 1512 25.57 -8.57 44.14
C PRO A 1512 24.42 -8.52 43.13
N ASP A 1513 24.38 -7.48 42.29
CA ASP A 1513 23.36 -7.30 41.23
C ASP A 1513 23.80 -7.87 39.87
N GLY A 1514 24.90 -8.64 39.85
CA GLY A 1514 25.51 -9.15 38.63
C GLY A 1514 24.71 -10.25 37.93
N ASP A 1515 23.78 -10.92 38.62
CA ASP A 1515 22.94 -11.98 38.03
C ASP A 1515 22.00 -11.40 36.96
N ASP A 1516 22.36 -11.65 35.71
CA ASP A 1516 21.64 -11.16 34.54
C ASP A 1516 20.42 -12.02 34.28
N GLY A 1517 20.54 -13.18 33.63
CA GLY A 1517 19.43 -14.11 33.39
C GLY A 1517 18.26 -13.53 32.58
N PRO A 1518 17.15 -14.27 32.40
CA PRO A 1518 16.02 -13.81 31.60
C PRO A 1518 15.34 -12.52 32.09
N LEU A 1519 15.14 -11.52 31.24
CA LEU A 1519 14.73 -10.15 31.57
C LEU A 1519 15.70 -9.42 32.54
N GLY A 1520 16.97 -9.82 32.53
CA GLY A 1520 18.04 -9.21 33.31
C GLY A 1520 18.45 -7.82 32.83
N TRP A 1521 19.56 -7.32 33.37
CA TRP A 1521 20.09 -6.00 33.05
C TRP A 1521 20.56 -5.89 31.58
N THR A 1522 21.02 -6.97 30.95
CA THR A 1522 21.35 -6.97 29.51
C THR A 1522 20.14 -7.01 28.59
N ALA A 1523 18.92 -7.21 29.12
CA ALA A 1523 17.70 -7.11 28.31
C ALA A 1523 17.46 -5.66 27.87
N ALA A 1524 18.02 -4.69 28.60
CA ALA A 1524 17.98 -3.29 28.22
C ALA A 1524 18.91 -3.03 27.02
N PRO A 1525 18.40 -2.48 25.90
CA PRO A 1525 19.20 -2.24 24.70
C PRO A 1525 20.47 -1.42 24.96
N GLY A 1526 20.37 -0.34 25.75
CA GLY A 1526 21.51 0.50 26.11
C GLY A 1526 22.64 -0.25 26.83
N VAL A 1527 22.29 -1.10 27.81
CA VAL A 1527 23.30 -1.91 28.52
C VAL A 1527 23.92 -2.95 27.59
N PHE A 1528 23.09 -3.59 26.76
CA PHE A 1528 23.55 -4.55 25.77
C PHE A 1528 24.53 -3.92 24.78
N ALA A 1529 24.23 -2.70 24.29
CA ALA A 1529 25.07 -1.93 23.38
C ALA A 1529 26.45 -1.64 23.99
N VAL A 1530 26.50 -1.11 25.22
CA VAL A 1530 27.77 -0.83 25.92
C VAL A 1530 28.60 -2.11 26.09
N CYS A 1531 27.98 -3.20 26.54
CA CYS A 1531 28.65 -4.48 26.71
C CYS A 1531 29.21 -5.02 25.38
N ALA A 1532 28.41 -4.96 24.30
CA ALA A 1532 28.82 -5.43 22.98
C ALA A 1532 29.98 -4.61 22.43
N ARG A 1533 29.96 -3.28 22.59
CA ARG A 1533 31.08 -2.40 22.18
C ARG A 1533 32.37 -2.74 22.92
N LEU A 1534 32.31 -2.95 24.24
CA LEU A 1534 33.47 -3.36 25.03
C LEU A 1534 34.06 -4.70 24.55
N ILE A 1535 33.21 -5.70 24.28
CA ILE A 1535 33.65 -7.04 23.86
C ILE A 1535 34.20 -7.01 22.42
N LEU A 1536 33.45 -6.43 21.48
CA LEU A 1536 33.82 -6.37 20.07
C LEU A 1536 35.06 -5.49 19.85
N GLY A 1537 35.11 -4.33 20.50
CA GLY A 1537 36.26 -3.43 20.45
C GLY A 1537 37.51 -4.08 21.03
N THR A 1538 37.39 -4.78 22.17
CA THR A 1538 38.51 -5.54 22.76
C THR A 1538 39.04 -6.58 21.76
N ARG A 1539 38.16 -7.33 21.11
CA ARG A 1539 38.56 -8.34 20.12
C ARG A 1539 39.21 -7.73 18.88
N ALA A 1540 38.68 -6.60 18.39
CA ALA A 1540 39.26 -5.89 17.25
C ALA A 1540 40.67 -5.38 17.56
N VAL A 1541 40.87 -4.80 18.75
CA VAL A 1541 42.19 -4.32 19.20
C VAL A 1541 43.16 -5.47 19.43
N LEU A 1542 42.71 -6.63 19.95
CA LEU A 1542 43.55 -7.82 20.07
C LEU A 1542 43.90 -8.47 18.72
N ALA A 1543 43.06 -8.29 17.70
CA ALA A 1543 43.32 -8.71 16.32
C ALA A 1543 44.29 -7.76 15.59
N HIS A 1544 44.27 -6.49 15.94
CA HIS A 1544 45.20 -5.47 15.48
C HIS A 1544 46.62 -5.88 15.91
N GLN A 1545 47.51 -6.17 14.96
CA GLN A 1545 48.85 -6.73 15.19
C GLN A 1545 49.84 -5.72 15.81
N ILE A 1546 49.48 -5.08 16.92
CA ILE A 1546 50.37 -4.19 17.67
C ILE A 1546 51.49 -5.02 18.31
N GLU A 1547 52.70 -4.48 18.33
CA GLU A 1547 53.83 -5.07 19.06
C GLU A 1547 53.42 -5.41 20.51
N ALA A 1548 53.69 -6.64 20.92
CA ALA A 1548 53.23 -7.29 22.17
C ALA A 1548 53.70 -6.64 23.49
N THR A 1549 54.31 -5.46 23.45
CA THR A 1549 54.86 -4.74 24.61
C THR A 1549 53.86 -3.83 25.33
N ASP A 1550 52.64 -3.63 24.83
CA ASP A 1550 51.63 -2.82 25.52
C ASP A 1550 50.94 -3.59 26.67
N THR A 1551 51.14 -3.10 27.90
CA THR A 1551 50.51 -3.60 29.13
C THR A 1551 48.98 -3.66 29.07
N ASN A 1552 48.32 -2.74 28.34
CA ASN A 1552 46.87 -2.74 28.21
C ASN A 1552 46.37 -3.89 27.34
N LEU A 1553 47.12 -4.35 26.33
CA LEU A 1553 46.72 -5.50 25.50
C LEU A 1553 46.66 -6.80 26.33
N GLN A 1554 47.67 -7.01 27.18
CA GLN A 1554 47.68 -8.14 28.12
C GLN A 1554 46.53 -8.05 29.12
N ARG A 1555 46.26 -6.85 29.63
CA ARG A 1555 45.12 -6.57 30.52
C ARG A 1555 43.79 -6.88 29.84
N LEU A 1556 43.59 -6.46 28.59
CA LEU A 1556 42.41 -6.74 27.79
C LEU A 1556 42.17 -8.24 27.58
N SER A 1557 43.20 -8.99 27.18
CA SER A 1557 43.10 -10.44 27.00
C SER A 1557 42.73 -11.15 28.31
N THR A 1558 43.30 -10.71 29.43
CA THR A 1558 43.02 -11.27 30.77
C THR A 1558 41.60 -10.95 31.21
N LEU A 1559 41.17 -9.69 31.06
CA LEU A 1559 39.83 -9.23 31.43
C LEU A 1559 38.74 -9.88 30.56
N LEU A 1560 38.98 -10.09 29.27
CA LEU A 1560 38.03 -10.76 28.37
C LEU A 1560 37.82 -12.22 28.79
N THR A 1561 38.91 -12.93 29.10
CA THR A 1561 38.82 -14.31 29.62
C THR A 1561 38.10 -14.34 30.97
N THR A 1562 38.40 -13.36 31.84
CA THR A 1562 37.75 -13.22 33.14
C THR A 1562 36.26 -12.96 33.01
N PHE A 1563 35.86 -12.10 32.07
CA PHE A 1563 34.46 -11.81 31.75
C PHE A 1563 33.74 -13.05 31.22
N GLN A 1564 34.37 -13.87 30.37
CA GLN A 1564 33.76 -15.12 29.89
C GLN A 1564 33.41 -16.05 31.06
N GLU A 1565 34.35 -16.28 31.98
CA GLU A 1565 34.13 -17.18 33.12
C GLU A 1565 33.14 -16.61 34.16
N ALA A 1566 33.22 -15.30 34.44
CA ALA A 1566 32.34 -14.64 35.39
C ALA A 1566 30.93 -14.46 34.82
N GLY A 1567 30.82 -14.09 33.55
CA GLY A 1567 29.57 -13.87 32.84
C GLY A 1567 28.75 -15.14 32.67
N GLU A 1568 29.40 -16.29 32.43
CA GLU A 1568 28.72 -17.60 32.45
C GLU A 1568 28.06 -17.89 33.81
N LYS A 1569 28.76 -17.60 34.91
CA LYS A 1569 28.24 -17.81 36.27
C LYS A 1569 27.11 -16.85 36.63
N ALA A 1570 27.16 -15.64 36.07
CA ALA A 1570 26.15 -14.60 36.27
C ALA A 1570 25.02 -14.64 35.24
N HIS A 1571 24.95 -15.70 34.42
CA HIS A 1571 23.91 -15.88 33.39
C HIS A 1571 23.78 -14.71 32.39
N VAL A 1572 24.90 -14.06 32.06
CA VAL A 1572 24.96 -12.98 31.06
C VAL A 1572 24.41 -13.46 29.72
N HIS A 1573 23.69 -12.57 29.02
CA HIS A 1573 23.10 -12.86 27.73
C HIS A 1573 24.01 -13.67 26.79
N GLY A 1574 23.51 -14.81 26.31
CA GLY A 1574 24.30 -15.77 25.53
C GLY A 1574 24.90 -15.21 24.24
N LEU A 1575 24.27 -14.19 23.63
CA LEU A 1575 24.86 -13.47 22.49
C LEU A 1575 26.14 -12.70 22.85
N LEU A 1576 26.20 -12.04 24.01
CA LEU A 1576 27.42 -11.34 24.47
C LEU A 1576 28.53 -12.36 24.78
N LEU A 1577 28.17 -13.47 25.43
CA LEU A 1577 29.12 -14.57 25.68
C LEU A 1577 29.62 -15.19 24.37
N ALA A 1578 28.76 -15.34 23.35
CA ALA A 1578 29.17 -15.80 22.03
C ALA A 1578 30.13 -14.81 21.35
N MET A 1579 29.85 -13.50 21.43
CA MET A 1579 30.76 -12.46 20.95
C MET A 1579 32.09 -12.50 21.69
N ALA A 1580 32.12 -12.82 22.98
CA ALA A 1580 33.36 -12.92 23.73
C ALA A 1580 34.18 -14.17 23.37
N LYS A 1581 33.50 -15.30 23.08
CA LYS A 1581 34.13 -16.61 22.80
C LYS A 1581 34.58 -16.83 21.37
N GLU A 1582 33.98 -16.13 20.42
CA GLU A 1582 34.31 -16.31 19.01
C GLU A 1582 35.81 -16.04 18.81
N LYS A 1583 36.51 -16.96 18.14
CA LYS A 1583 37.94 -16.80 17.89
C LYS A 1583 38.12 -15.61 16.95
N VAL A 1584 39.14 -14.78 17.18
CA VAL A 1584 39.59 -13.84 16.16
C VAL A 1584 39.92 -14.67 14.92
N ALA A 1585 39.11 -14.55 13.86
CA ALA A 1585 39.49 -15.05 12.56
C ALA A 1585 40.63 -14.13 12.10
N MET A 1586 41.87 -14.56 12.36
CA MET A 1586 43.07 -13.91 11.84
C MET A 1586 43.17 -14.11 10.34
#